data_AF-A0A7X9B371-F1
#
_entry.id   AF-A0A7X9B371-F1
#
_cell.length_a   1.000
_cell.length_b   1.000
_cell.length_c   1.000
_cell.angle_alpha   90.00
_cell.angle_beta   90.00
_cell.angle_gamma   90.00
#
_symmetry.space_group_name_H-M   'P 1'
#
loop_
_entity.id
_entity.type
_entity.pdbx_description
1 polymer ?
#
loop_
_entity_poly.entity_id
_entity_poly.type
_entity_poly.pdbx_seq_one_letter_code
_entity_poly.pdbx_strand_id
1 'polypeptide(L)'
;MRIFLATLFIAVACCADIQFSNDAYSLSLRESDGAILTIVDKIDNTTVTGGNSLWQLNFEKDSLETNAFMAAPWHGKMQSRWNDSRDRLTLQYQSEALALNIHFAFAAKHFDLSAELVRCDRPVLRITVPAHINFPTGGMLKVVFPQRGAETMGYAFLPAFYGDHRKSDNQTFIRTNSGPKGYEQLFGGPLNQLGDNQPMAPLSLTEAGREWYPAETLSNVLGKKMTVNRPSAAGQHTLSLLENANGPALCAYDFGGKGLLFRIGGSNAEGDDQGRDIFTAMMTATMQGYVRRNPDALRDKKIAVIALRNGPAKGGWTPVAVDEWQRAITKSSFWRIAGAQLTTIENVTQMRAAMTSDDFGMILNPYGEWFPSHSAEELTADLELLRAYVKRGGLWWETGGYPFYYFLEPKPYLSFSTQYPSGVADFIFVDYQRSGIALFGVQPMMRKPWDRERVAVPCSLSTWGDPAGAAISHGWNDAIEPGMTWRSPLYRCQFGFTTPQPAIDEYARVNEIAGSLEAKVRNPELLEKLKNAVLVRMGGTTAGIQIQTMADIPAPNIIHFTEYLHGGFDKQYPDHLPPRASWGTAEDLTRFYRAGHELGHLMMPYTNTSWWCIDPKGPTFEREGEAPLAFNREGKLNREQYARNVGYGLCFWHPAVQAIHREVRHDMSVTYPSDIILQDQVGARAWRWNYHALEPRKASAMDGMHALSMEDAEHVPLATEDGHDRVVNFETMLCGCAWGTIPARGKHRTRHAKYLFPQDEWQFFPILSYLSHHQCLFTTHDLGHFIEDNDQLSYALAFGYSMSYRWDLGHAKNPSRKRWLYWLDAIQKTVAADYAGKKLLDFSYPRFQLGLEQPHQVTCTRFAGDIVVIANLENAPCELAPILAAIALPDSEKRWLEQHVLPPYGFYVSSPRAKAASLQNRDGQYVGFALAYKNQRLNGALRGRDRDNIAAILPAAWLAGVDEVLNENGRREKLTAHSDGAVTTLAWQAQAPAVLASLPKVAPAKTAATPRRVALLAIESAGNDDFRNTLKRWLDELPAQFTKSGLEVDAIRSIDELIVALQAPETKRPFAIVSPSGEFFYGKADMPANAMLDLIRKYVHTGGIWWQAGGGYPFYHYKAQQDDGSWKNTPLYHNGAISLGFSCEMFSVSDLPQPLALTDIGKQWLDPERAAIIIAANAGVQRPIRRGDSPLVLVKTLLDEDGYLEAVRCEGTGFFFHLGGFAPPWASTINSVGATIEYLYLNPWPDPMAGSGPEPMGRAGKATKIWRLAP
;
A
#
# COMPACT_ATOMS: atom_id res chain seq x y z
N MET A 1 -85.38 30.56 20.52
CA MET A 1 -86.02 29.32 21.01
C MET A 1 -85.23 28.18 20.39
N ARG A 2 -84.08 27.82 20.94
CA ARG A 2 -83.89 27.11 22.22
C ARG A 2 -84.41 25.68 22.13
N ILE A 3 -83.52 24.76 22.56
CA ILE A 3 -83.81 23.43 23.11
C ILE A 3 -84.07 22.40 21.99
N PHE A 4 -83.12 21.53 21.64
CA PHE A 4 -82.42 20.48 22.40
C PHE A 4 -82.86 19.14 21.77
N LEU A 5 -81.89 18.22 21.74
CA LEU A 5 -81.95 16.80 21.43
C LEU A 5 -81.86 16.37 19.96
N ALA A 6 -81.03 15.38 19.59
CA ALA A 6 -79.87 14.75 20.23
C ALA A 6 -79.31 13.69 19.26
N THR A 7 -77.97 13.59 19.24
CA THR A 7 -77.15 12.37 19.11
C THR A 7 -77.39 11.37 17.96
N LEU A 8 -76.45 11.36 17.02
CA LEU A 8 -75.62 10.17 16.84
C LEU A 8 -74.15 10.59 16.68
N PHE A 9 -73.36 10.27 17.72
CA PHE A 9 -71.92 10.35 17.72
C PHE A 9 -71.33 9.39 16.66
N ILE A 10 -70.53 9.88 15.73
CA ILE A 10 -69.33 9.14 15.30
C ILE A 10 -68.17 9.92 15.90
N ALA A 11 -67.78 9.51 17.10
CA ALA A 11 -66.45 9.78 17.61
C ALA A 11 -65.48 9.15 16.62
N VAL A 12 -64.83 9.97 15.77
CA VAL A 12 -63.48 9.63 15.35
C VAL A 12 -62.68 9.67 16.65
N ALA A 13 -62.48 8.50 17.24
CA ALA A 13 -61.55 8.36 18.34
C ALA A 13 -60.19 8.84 17.81
N CYS A 14 -59.81 10.07 18.16
CA CYS A 14 -58.40 10.45 18.22
C CYS A 14 -57.78 9.54 19.29
N CYS A 15 -57.43 8.33 18.86
CA CYS A 15 -56.68 7.35 19.61
C CYS A 15 -55.33 8.01 19.92
N ALA A 16 -54.98 8.10 21.21
CA ALA A 16 -53.83 8.85 21.67
C ALA A 16 -52.57 8.00 21.49
N ASP A 17 -51.57 8.52 20.75
CA ASP A 17 -50.29 7.86 20.55
C ASP A 17 -49.68 7.34 21.86
N ILE A 18 -48.97 6.21 21.78
CA ILE A 18 -48.34 5.58 22.95
C ILE A 18 -47.09 6.39 23.31
N GLN A 19 -47.02 6.92 24.54
CA GLN A 19 -45.94 7.82 24.96
C GLN A 19 -45.21 7.33 26.20
N PHE A 20 -43.88 7.48 26.19
CA PHE A 20 -43.00 7.39 27.34
C PHE A 20 -42.17 8.67 27.45
N SER A 21 -41.90 9.14 28.67
CA SER A 21 -41.18 10.38 28.90
C SER A 21 -40.52 10.37 30.28
N ASN A 22 -39.24 10.73 30.34
CA ASN A 22 -38.49 10.95 31.59
C ASN A 22 -37.58 12.19 31.43
N ASP A 23 -36.63 12.41 32.34
CA ASP A 23 -35.78 13.61 32.29
C ASP A 23 -34.76 13.61 31.13
N ALA A 24 -34.34 12.42 30.66
CA ALA A 24 -33.32 12.31 29.61
C ALA A 24 -33.90 12.22 28.20
N TYR A 25 -35.05 11.57 28.03
CA TYR A 25 -35.64 11.36 26.71
C TYR A 25 -37.18 11.22 26.75
N SER A 26 -37.78 11.27 25.57
CA SER A 26 -39.16 10.80 25.36
C SER A 26 -39.28 9.99 24.07
N LEU A 27 -40.19 9.02 24.06
CA LEU A 27 -40.52 8.16 22.92
C LEU A 27 -42.02 8.26 22.64
N SER A 28 -42.40 8.46 21.39
CA SER A 28 -43.78 8.41 20.91
C SER A 28 -43.93 7.37 19.81
N LEU A 29 -44.93 6.48 19.94
CA LEU A 29 -45.25 5.43 18.98
C LEU A 29 -46.69 5.60 18.48
N ARG A 30 -46.89 5.37 17.19
CA ARG A 30 -48.22 5.41 16.57
C ARG A 30 -49.09 4.28 17.13
N GLU A 31 -50.28 4.60 17.62
CA GLU A 31 -51.13 3.59 18.27
C GLU A 31 -51.62 2.48 17.33
N SER A 32 -51.75 2.75 16.03
CA SER A 32 -52.30 1.78 15.08
C SER A 32 -51.36 0.61 14.76
N ASP A 33 -50.06 0.84 14.79
CA ASP A 33 -49.06 -0.13 14.32
C ASP A 33 -47.70 -0.07 15.05
N GLY A 34 -47.55 0.83 16.01
CA GLY A 34 -46.35 0.96 16.84
C GLY A 34 -45.17 1.63 16.15
N ALA A 35 -45.33 2.18 14.94
CA ALA A 35 -44.26 2.90 14.27
C ALA A 35 -43.72 4.04 15.14
N ILE A 36 -42.38 4.19 15.20
CA ILE A 36 -41.76 5.27 15.97
C ILE A 36 -42.07 6.60 15.30
N LEU A 37 -42.83 7.46 15.99
CA LEU A 37 -43.13 8.80 15.52
C LEU A 37 -41.97 9.73 15.85
N THR A 38 -41.57 9.75 17.12
CA THR A 38 -40.46 10.56 17.60
C THR A 38 -39.71 9.88 18.74
N ILE A 39 -38.40 10.08 18.78
CA ILE A 39 -37.56 9.95 19.96
C ILE A 39 -36.92 11.33 20.18
N VAL A 40 -37.05 11.89 21.37
CA VAL A 40 -36.47 13.19 21.70
C VAL A 40 -35.37 12.97 22.74
N ASP A 41 -34.13 13.32 22.39
CA ASP A 41 -33.07 13.54 23.38
C ASP A 41 -33.32 14.90 24.03
N LYS A 42 -33.69 14.92 25.30
CA LYS A 42 -34.02 16.16 26.02
C LYS A 42 -32.80 16.93 26.49
N ILE A 43 -31.61 16.32 26.42
CA ILE A 43 -30.35 16.95 26.82
C ILE A 43 -29.86 17.88 25.71
N ASP A 44 -29.88 17.40 24.47
CA ASP A 44 -29.54 18.19 23.28
C ASP A 44 -30.75 18.91 22.65
N ASN A 45 -31.96 18.47 23.01
CA ASN A 45 -33.23 18.85 22.36
C ASN A 45 -33.30 18.44 20.88
N THR A 46 -32.67 17.30 20.56
CA THR A 46 -32.70 16.69 19.23
C THR A 46 -33.89 15.73 19.12
N THR A 47 -34.68 15.90 18.05
CA THR A 47 -35.80 15.01 17.72
C THR A 47 -35.44 14.13 16.54
N VAL A 48 -35.45 12.82 16.75
CA VAL A 48 -35.22 11.81 15.71
C VAL A 48 -36.55 11.09 15.44
N THR A 49 -36.71 10.52 14.26
CA THR A 49 -37.97 9.90 13.83
C THR A 49 -37.76 8.45 13.40
N GLY A 50 -38.82 7.65 13.37
CA GLY A 50 -38.79 6.34 12.73
C GLY A 50 -39.23 6.41 11.28
N GLY A 51 -39.17 5.25 10.62
CA GLY A 51 -39.90 5.02 9.38
C GLY A 51 -41.39 4.75 9.60
N ASN A 52 -42.06 4.34 8.52
CA ASN A 52 -43.47 3.94 8.55
C ASN A 52 -43.73 2.57 9.22
N SER A 53 -42.68 1.85 9.63
CA SER A 53 -42.72 0.49 10.16
C SER A 53 -41.87 0.41 11.42
N LEU A 54 -42.36 -0.30 12.45
CA LEU A 54 -41.56 -0.54 13.67
C LEU A 54 -40.56 -1.67 13.47
N TRP A 55 -40.93 -2.71 12.72
CA TRP A 55 -40.12 -3.91 12.53
C TRP A 55 -40.19 -4.40 11.08
N GLN A 56 -39.19 -5.20 10.70
CA GLN A 56 -39.14 -5.91 9.43
C GLN A 56 -38.70 -7.36 9.67
N LEU A 57 -39.37 -8.31 9.03
CA LEU A 57 -38.95 -9.70 8.91
C LEU A 57 -38.41 -9.93 7.50
N ASN A 58 -37.24 -10.56 7.38
CA ASN A 58 -36.77 -11.07 6.10
C ASN A 58 -36.92 -12.59 6.07
N PHE A 59 -37.59 -13.07 5.03
CA PHE A 59 -37.64 -14.47 4.67
C PHE A 59 -36.59 -14.72 3.57
N GLU A 60 -36.59 -15.92 2.99
CA GLU A 60 -35.62 -16.31 1.96
C GLU A 60 -35.75 -15.52 0.64
N LYS A 61 -36.98 -15.12 0.26
CA LYS A 61 -37.27 -14.53 -1.06
C LYS A 61 -37.88 -13.13 -1.01
N ASP A 62 -38.35 -12.72 0.15
CA ASP A 62 -39.14 -11.51 0.36
C ASP A 62 -38.96 -10.99 1.80
N SER A 63 -39.55 -9.84 2.08
CA SER A 63 -39.60 -9.25 3.41
C SER A 63 -41.00 -8.77 3.75
N LEU A 64 -41.32 -8.77 5.04
CA LEU A 64 -42.57 -8.25 5.59
C LEU A 64 -42.27 -7.17 6.60
N GLU A 65 -42.78 -5.97 6.34
CA GLU A 65 -42.73 -4.85 7.26
C GLU A 65 -44.04 -4.69 8.03
N THR A 66 -44.01 -3.99 9.16
CA THR A 66 -45.19 -3.74 9.99
C THR A 66 -46.37 -3.15 9.18
N ASN A 67 -46.13 -2.14 8.34
CA ASN A 67 -47.20 -1.52 7.55
C ASN A 67 -47.91 -2.51 6.59
N ALA A 68 -47.14 -3.37 5.92
CA ALA A 68 -47.63 -4.39 5.01
C ALA A 68 -48.33 -5.54 5.77
N PHE A 69 -47.87 -5.84 6.99
CA PHE A 69 -48.52 -6.80 7.88
C PHE A 69 -49.91 -6.34 8.33
N MET A 70 -50.11 -5.04 8.58
CA MET A 70 -51.42 -4.50 8.94
C MET A 70 -52.41 -4.50 7.76
N ALA A 71 -51.91 -4.57 6.52
CA ALA A 71 -52.71 -4.56 5.31
C ALA A 71 -53.07 -5.97 4.81
N ALA A 72 -53.88 -6.05 3.75
CA ALA A 72 -54.08 -7.29 3.02
C ALA A 72 -52.75 -7.74 2.37
N PRO A 73 -52.43 -9.05 2.33
CA PRO A 73 -53.28 -10.18 2.73
C PRO A 73 -53.16 -10.60 4.22
N TRP A 74 -52.31 -9.95 5.02
CA TRP A 74 -51.98 -10.41 6.37
C TRP A 74 -53.05 -10.05 7.42
N HIS A 75 -53.78 -8.95 7.20
CA HIS A 75 -54.85 -8.48 8.10
C HIS A 75 -54.42 -8.45 9.58
N GLY A 76 -53.16 -8.10 9.82
CA GLY A 76 -52.53 -8.11 11.12
C GLY A 76 -53.23 -7.17 12.10
N LYS A 77 -53.23 -7.55 13.37
CA LYS A 77 -53.73 -6.72 14.48
C LYS A 77 -52.60 -6.46 15.46
N MET A 78 -52.55 -5.25 16.00
CA MET A 78 -51.63 -4.88 17.07
C MET A 78 -52.41 -4.60 18.36
N GLN A 79 -51.88 -5.03 19.50
CA GLN A 79 -52.30 -4.62 20.84
C GLN A 79 -51.10 -4.13 21.64
N SER A 80 -51.29 -3.12 22.50
CA SER A 80 -50.26 -2.60 23.39
C SER A 80 -50.61 -2.90 24.85
N ARG A 81 -49.60 -3.25 25.66
CA ARG A 81 -49.77 -3.53 27.08
C ARG A 81 -48.61 -2.96 27.89
N TRP A 82 -48.93 -2.05 28.81
CA TRP A 82 -48.02 -1.59 29.85
C TRP A 82 -48.04 -2.52 31.06
N ASN A 83 -46.93 -2.60 31.79
CA ASN A 83 -46.95 -3.11 33.16
C ASN A 83 -47.38 -2.02 34.15
N ASP A 84 -47.63 -2.42 35.40
CA ASP A 84 -48.17 -1.54 36.45
C ASP A 84 -47.25 -0.35 36.76
N SER A 85 -45.92 -0.55 36.75
CA SER A 85 -44.93 0.52 36.96
C SER A 85 -44.70 1.41 35.74
N ARG A 86 -45.28 1.07 34.58
CA ARG A 86 -45.09 1.75 33.29
C ARG A 86 -43.61 1.89 32.86
N ASP A 87 -42.77 0.96 33.28
CA ASP A 87 -41.37 0.86 32.85
C ASP A 87 -41.18 -0.21 31.76
N ARG A 88 -42.23 -0.96 31.42
CA ARG A 88 -42.24 -1.94 30.33
C ARG A 88 -43.49 -1.83 29.47
N LEU A 89 -43.29 -1.85 28.16
CA LEU A 89 -44.34 -1.88 27.15
C LEU A 89 -44.15 -3.13 26.27
N THR A 90 -45.21 -3.88 26.04
CA THR A 90 -45.24 -4.96 25.05
C THR A 90 -46.23 -4.62 23.95
N LEU A 91 -45.78 -4.67 22.70
CA LEU A 91 -46.61 -4.57 21.50
C LEU A 91 -46.76 -5.97 20.91
N GLN A 92 -47.99 -6.44 20.78
CA GLN A 92 -48.32 -7.79 20.31
C GLN A 92 -48.95 -7.70 18.92
N TYR A 93 -48.28 -8.29 17.93
CA TYR A 93 -48.72 -8.36 16.54
C TYR A 93 -49.25 -9.77 16.25
N GLN A 94 -50.49 -9.88 15.76
CA GLN A 94 -51.15 -11.16 15.53
C GLN A 94 -51.89 -11.21 14.19
N SER A 95 -51.66 -12.27 13.44
CA SER A 95 -52.48 -12.76 12.34
C SER A 95 -52.61 -14.29 12.45
N GLU A 96 -53.28 -14.93 11.49
CA GLU A 96 -53.34 -16.40 11.42
C GLU A 96 -51.92 -16.99 11.28
N ALA A 97 -51.13 -16.44 10.37
CA ALA A 97 -49.81 -16.92 9.97
C ALA A 97 -48.64 -16.45 10.88
N LEU A 98 -48.77 -15.31 11.57
CA LEU A 98 -47.66 -14.69 12.31
C LEU A 98 -48.11 -14.15 13.68
N ALA A 99 -47.32 -14.44 14.71
CA ALA A 99 -47.41 -13.84 16.04
C ALA A 99 -46.03 -13.36 16.50
N LEU A 100 -45.90 -12.05 16.75
CA LEU A 100 -44.65 -11.39 17.10
C LEU A 100 -44.90 -10.39 18.24
N ASN A 101 -44.10 -10.46 19.30
CA ASN A 101 -44.11 -9.48 20.38
C ASN A 101 -42.86 -8.60 20.29
N ILE A 102 -43.02 -7.29 20.48
CA ILE A 102 -41.93 -6.34 20.64
C ILE A 102 -41.99 -5.79 22.06
N HIS A 103 -40.91 -5.96 22.81
CA HIS A 103 -40.81 -5.51 24.19
C HIS A 103 -39.90 -4.28 24.28
N PHE A 104 -40.38 -3.25 24.95
CA PHE A 104 -39.61 -2.10 25.40
C PHE A 104 -39.42 -2.19 26.92
N ALA A 105 -38.19 -1.96 27.37
CA ALA A 105 -37.87 -1.73 28.78
C ALA A 105 -37.22 -0.35 28.92
N PHE A 106 -37.81 0.51 29.74
CA PHE A 106 -37.39 1.89 29.90
C PHE A 106 -36.56 2.07 31.17
N ALA A 107 -35.43 2.76 31.02
CA ALA A 107 -34.56 3.15 32.12
C ALA A 107 -34.30 4.68 32.08
N ALA A 108 -33.59 5.19 33.09
CA ALA A 108 -33.35 6.63 33.26
C ALA A 108 -32.65 7.29 32.06
N LYS A 109 -31.72 6.58 31.40
CA LYS A 109 -30.90 7.13 30.30
C LYS A 109 -30.92 6.28 29.02
N HIS A 110 -31.70 5.21 28.99
CA HIS A 110 -31.82 4.35 27.82
C HIS A 110 -33.18 3.66 27.80
N PHE A 111 -33.50 3.09 26.65
CA PHE A 111 -34.49 2.02 26.55
C PHE A 111 -33.90 0.85 25.77
N ASP A 112 -34.35 -0.35 26.12
CA ASP A 112 -33.97 -1.60 25.45
C ASP A 112 -35.17 -2.15 24.66
N LEU A 113 -34.91 -2.64 23.45
CA LEU A 113 -35.86 -3.36 22.61
C LEU A 113 -35.49 -4.83 22.51
N SER A 114 -36.48 -5.70 22.48
CA SER A 114 -36.31 -7.08 22.01
C SER A 114 -37.53 -7.55 21.24
N ALA A 115 -37.30 -8.44 20.27
CA ALA A 115 -38.35 -9.14 19.55
C ALA A 115 -38.49 -10.57 20.08
N GLU A 116 -39.72 -11.03 20.23
CA GLU A 116 -40.09 -12.41 20.52
C GLU A 116 -41.02 -12.91 19.41
N LEU A 117 -40.49 -13.75 18.53
CA LEU A 117 -41.31 -14.47 17.55
C LEU A 117 -41.99 -15.63 18.27
N VAL A 118 -43.32 -15.57 18.39
CA VAL A 118 -44.13 -16.61 19.05
C VAL A 118 -44.54 -17.69 18.05
N ARG A 119 -44.87 -17.30 16.82
CA ARG A 119 -45.21 -18.23 15.73
C ARG A 119 -44.99 -17.56 14.39
N CYS A 120 -44.45 -18.30 13.42
CA CYS A 120 -44.54 -17.99 12.00
C CYS A 120 -44.75 -19.29 11.22
N ASP A 121 -45.52 -19.24 10.14
CA ASP A 121 -45.71 -20.36 9.20
C ASP A 121 -44.60 -20.46 8.15
N ARG A 122 -43.71 -19.45 8.09
CA ARG A 122 -42.60 -19.35 7.15
C ARG A 122 -41.25 -19.23 7.87
N PRO A 123 -40.15 -19.72 7.27
CA PRO A 123 -38.83 -19.55 7.86
C PRO A 123 -38.36 -18.09 7.85
N VAL A 124 -38.03 -17.56 9.03
CA VAL A 124 -37.49 -16.20 9.19
C VAL A 124 -35.96 -16.28 9.27
N LEU A 125 -35.28 -15.42 8.51
CA LEU A 125 -33.81 -15.35 8.44
C LEU A 125 -33.24 -14.11 9.13
N ARG A 126 -34.03 -13.04 9.24
CA ARG A 126 -33.63 -11.81 9.94
C ARG A 126 -34.84 -11.09 10.53
N ILE A 127 -34.65 -10.53 11.72
CA ILE A 127 -35.62 -9.66 12.39
C ILE A 127 -34.96 -8.32 12.68
N THR A 128 -35.46 -7.25 12.07
CA THR A 128 -34.98 -5.87 12.25
C THR A 128 -35.92 -5.14 13.18
N VAL A 129 -35.40 -4.64 14.31
CA VAL A 129 -36.18 -3.89 15.32
C VAL A 129 -35.29 -2.84 16.03
N PRO A 130 -35.60 -1.54 15.91
CA PRO A 130 -36.59 -0.96 15.01
C PRO A 130 -36.18 -1.11 13.54
N ALA A 131 -37.13 -1.05 12.60
CA ALA A 131 -36.87 -1.20 11.16
C ALA A 131 -35.78 -0.21 10.67
N HIS A 132 -35.92 1.06 11.03
CA HIS A 132 -34.86 2.05 11.01
C HIS A 132 -35.21 3.27 11.87
N ILE A 133 -34.19 4.08 12.19
CA ILE A 133 -34.31 5.39 12.84
C ILE A 133 -33.64 6.44 11.95
N ASN A 134 -34.30 7.57 11.75
CA ASN A 134 -33.82 8.72 10.98
C ASN A 134 -33.34 9.83 11.90
N PHE A 135 -32.08 10.20 11.74
CA PHE A 135 -31.40 11.24 12.50
C PHE A 135 -31.26 12.50 11.64
N PRO A 136 -31.74 13.67 12.11
CA PRO A 136 -31.57 14.91 11.36
C PRO A 136 -30.10 15.28 11.26
N THR A 137 -29.66 15.71 10.08
CA THR A 137 -28.27 16.15 9.85
C THR A 137 -28.00 17.56 10.41
N GLY A 138 -29.04 18.36 10.66
CA GLY A 138 -28.92 19.64 11.33
C GLY A 138 -28.42 19.47 12.77
N GLY A 139 -27.27 20.07 13.10
CA GLY A 139 -26.65 19.95 14.43
C GLY A 139 -25.82 18.68 14.64
N MET A 140 -25.85 17.73 13.70
CA MET A 140 -25.05 16.50 13.74
C MET A 140 -23.56 16.84 13.55
N LEU A 141 -22.70 16.20 14.35
CA LEU A 141 -21.25 16.30 14.20
C LEU A 141 -20.70 15.15 13.35
N LYS A 142 -21.09 13.91 13.67
CA LYS A 142 -20.69 12.69 12.96
C LYS A 142 -21.51 11.48 13.38
N VAL A 143 -21.43 10.40 12.59
CA VAL A 143 -21.93 9.07 12.94
C VAL A 143 -20.76 8.10 12.98
N VAL A 144 -20.38 7.62 14.16
CA VAL A 144 -19.39 6.56 14.34
C VAL A 144 -20.03 5.22 13.97
N PHE A 145 -19.39 4.48 13.08
CA PHE A 145 -19.95 3.28 12.49
C PHE A 145 -18.88 2.18 12.33
N PRO A 146 -19.19 0.90 12.60
CA PRO A 146 -18.22 -0.17 12.54
C PRO A 146 -18.01 -0.62 11.10
N GLN A 147 -16.85 -1.20 10.81
CA GLN A 147 -16.53 -1.80 9.53
C GLN A 147 -15.93 -3.19 9.77
N ARG A 148 -15.90 -4.03 8.73
CA ARG A 148 -15.17 -5.31 8.73
C ARG A 148 -13.76 -5.12 9.27
N GLY A 149 -13.38 -5.95 10.25
CA GLY A 149 -12.07 -5.99 10.88
C GLY A 149 -10.98 -5.91 9.83
N ALA A 150 -11.04 -6.77 8.80
CA ALA A 150 -10.11 -6.76 7.66
C ALA A 150 -9.79 -5.39 7.05
N GLU A 151 -10.77 -4.48 6.94
CA GLU A 151 -10.51 -3.20 6.31
C GLU A 151 -9.98 -2.16 7.31
N THR A 152 -10.63 -1.95 8.44
CA THR A 152 -10.28 -0.86 9.38
C THR A 152 -10.82 -1.13 10.78
N MET A 153 -10.31 -0.38 11.75
CA MET A 153 -10.79 -0.32 13.13
C MET A 153 -12.13 0.43 13.31
N GLY A 154 -12.66 1.07 12.25
CA GLY A 154 -13.93 1.79 12.24
C GLY A 154 -13.88 3.12 11.47
N TYR A 155 -15.05 3.72 11.25
CA TYR A 155 -15.21 5.00 10.56
C TYR A 155 -16.09 5.97 11.36
N ALA A 156 -16.01 7.25 11.00
CA ALA A 156 -17.03 8.23 11.30
C ALA A 156 -17.50 8.91 10.00
N PHE A 157 -18.80 8.92 9.74
CA PHE A 157 -19.40 9.63 8.61
C PHE A 157 -19.86 11.01 9.04
N LEU A 158 -19.52 12.03 8.27
CA LEU A 158 -19.87 13.43 8.53
C LEU A 158 -21.24 13.76 7.93
N PRO A 159 -21.91 14.86 8.35
CA PRO A 159 -23.27 15.18 7.89
C PRO A 159 -23.44 15.22 6.36
N ALA A 160 -22.41 15.65 5.63
CA ALA A 160 -22.40 15.72 4.17
C ALA A 160 -22.53 14.34 3.49
N PHE A 161 -22.08 13.26 4.12
CA PHE A 161 -22.25 11.88 3.63
C PHE A 161 -23.72 11.52 3.39
N TYR A 162 -24.61 12.09 4.21
CA TYR A 162 -26.05 11.83 4.18
C TYR A 162 -26.84 12.79 3.28
N GLY A 163 -26.18 13.80 2.71
CA GLY A 163 -26.80 14.79 1.84
C GLY A 163 -27.15 14.27 0.44
N ASP A 164 -27.90 15.06 -0.35
CA ASP A 164 -28.16 14.77 -1.76
C ASP A 164 -26.93 15.16 -2.61
N HIS A 165 -26.11 14.16 -2.93
CA HIS A 165 -24.83 14.29 -3.64
C HIS A 165 -24.99 14.81 -5.07
N ARG A 166 -26.17 14.69 -5.69
CA ARG A 166 -26.42 15.30 -7.02
C ARG A 166 -26.33 16.82 -6.98
N LYS A 167 -26.62 17.42 -5.83
CA LYS A 167 -26.61 18.87 -5.59
C LYS A 167 -25.29 19.36 -5.00
N SER A 168 -24.34 18.45 -4.75
CA SER A 168 -23.02 18.74 -4.19
C SER A 168 -21.98 18.86 -5.30
N ASP A 169 -20.93 19.64 -5.04
CA ASP A 169 -19.71 19.64 -5.87
C ASP A 169 -18.84 18.39 -5.63
N ASN A 170 -19.20 17.55 -4.65
CA ASN A 170 -18.49 16.35 -4.24
C ASN A 170 -19.21 15.06 -4.70
N GLN A 171 -19.72 15.07 -5.93
CA GLN A 171 -20.53 13.97 -6.49
C GLN A 171 -19.80 12.62 -6.41
N THR A 172 -20.56 11.56 -6.17
CA THR A 172 -20.13 10.17 -6.37
C THR A 172 -20.93 9.55 -7.50
N PHE A 173 -20.43 8.47 -8.11
CA PHE A 173 -21.02 7.94 -9.34
C PHE A 173 -21.45 6.49 -9.21
N ILE A 174 -22.61 6.17 -9.80
CA ILE A 174 -23.04 4.81 -10.11
C ILE A 174 -22.85 4.54 -11.60
N ARG A 175 -22.49 3.29 -11.92
CA ARG A 175 -22.42 2.83 -13.30
C ARG A 175 -23.80 2.41 -13.78
N THR A 176 -24.38 3.16 -14.73
CA THR A 176 -25.69 2.88 -15.31
C THR A 176 -25.54 2.36 -16.74
N ASN A 177 -26.31 1.34 -17.12
CA ASN A 177 -26.23 0.67 -18.42
C ASN A 177 -27.04 1.45 -19.48
N SER A 178 -26.38 1.87 -20.57
CA SER A 178 -27.01 2.48 -21.76
C SER A 178 -27.03 1.55 -22.98
N GLY A 179 -26.32 0.43 -22.93
CA GLY A 179 -26.16 -0.52 -24.03
C GLY A 179 -25.36 0.06 -25.21
N PRO A 180 -25.40 -0.57 -26.39
CA PRO A 180 -24.56 -0.18 -27.52
C PRO A 180 -24.97 1.16 -28.17
N LYS A 181 -26.11 1.74 -27.78
CA LYS A 181 -26.75 2.89 -28.44
C LYS A 181 -25.85 4.11 -28.55
N GLY A 182 -25.05 4.41 -27.54
CA GLY A 182 -24.13 5.56 -27.57
C GLY A 182 -23.07 5.43 -28.67
N TYR A 183 -22.50 4.23 -28.84
CA TYR A 183 -21.58 3.96 -29.93
C TYR A 183 -22.29 3.98 -31.29
N GLU A 184 -23.45 3.30 -31.40
CA GLU A 184 -24.22 3.23 -32.64
C GLU A 184 -24.63 4.62 -33.13
N GLN A 185 -25.00 5.53 -32.23
CA GLN A 185 -25.30 6.92 -32.54
C GLN A 185 -24.11 7.60 -33.23
N LEU A 186 -22.89 7.41 -32.70
CA LEU A 186 -21.69 8.04 -33.24
C LEU A 186 -21.23 7.44 -34.56
N PHE A 187 -21.21 6.10 -34.66
CA PHE A 187 -20.55 5.35 -35.73
C PHE A 187 -21.51 4.66 -36.72
N GLY A 188 -22.82 4.82 -36.55
CA GLY A 188 -23.84 4.31 -37.48
C GLY A 188 -24.14 2.81 -37.38
N GLY A 189 -23.56 2.10 -36.42
CA GLY A 189 -23.80 0.67 -36.19
C GLY A 189 -22.98 0.12 -35.02
N PRO A 190 -23.19 -1.15 -34.63
CA PRO A 190 -22.49 -1.77 -33.50
C PRO A 190 -21.06 -2.16 -33.86
N LEU A 191 -20.24 -2.43 -32.85
CA LEU A 191 -18.89 -3.00 -33.03
C LEU A 191 -18.95 -4.43 -33.58
N ASN A 192 -17.83 -4.91 -34.12
CA ASN A 192 -17.63 -6.34 -34.36
C ASN A 192 -17.30 -7.04 -33.03
N GLN A 193 -18.32 -7.33 -32.23
CA GLN A 193 -18.17 -7.88 -30.89
C GLN A 193 -17.84 -9.38 -30.93
N LEU A 194 -16.64 -9.74 -30.47
CA LEU A 194 -16.19 -11.13 -30.28
C LEU A 194 -16.42 -11.59 -28.83
N GLY A 195 -16.20 -12.89 -28.57
CA GLY A 195 -16.34 -13.44 -27.22
C GLY A 195 -15.39 -12.80 -26.20
N ASP A 196 -15.81 -12.71 -24.93
CA ASP A 196 -15.01 -12.07 -23.88
C ASP A 196 -13.69 -12.80 -23.61
N ASN A 197 -13.68 -14.12 -23.80
CA ASN A 197 -12.52 -14.99 -23.65
C ASN A 197 -11.74 -15.19 -24.97
N GLN A 198 -11.80 -14.23 -25.89
CA GLN A 198 -11.07 -14.31 -27.15
C GLN A 198 -9.56 -14.51 -26.88
N PRO A 199 -8.89 -15.47 -27.53
CA PRO A 199 -7.46 -15.67 -27.35
C PRO A 199 -6.66 -14.44 -27.76
N MET A 200 -5.58 -14.17 -27.01
CA MET A 200 -4.68 -13.09 -27.34
C MET A 200 -3.91 -13.38 -28.64
N ALA A 201 -3.67 -12.34 -29.43
CA ALA A 201 -2.88 -12.42 -30.66
C ALA A 201 -1.81 -11.31 -30.71
N PRO A 202 -0.66 -11.55 -31.36
CA PRO A 202 0.42 -10.57 -31.45
C PRO A 202 0.00 -9.32 -32.23
N LEU A 203 0.46 -8.16 -31.77
CA LEU A 203 0.21 -6.86 -32.40
C LEU A 203 1.19 -6.59 -33.55
N SER A 204 0.66 -6.00 -34.62
CA SER A 204 1.41 -5.57 -35.81
C SER A 204 1.02 -4.18 -36.29
N LEU A 205 1.93 -3.54 -37.04
CA LEU A 205 1.69 -2.26 -37.69
C LEU A 205 0.91 -2.42 -38.99
N THR A 206 -0.11 -1.58 -39.15
CA THR A 206 -0.73 -1.30 -40.45
C THR A 206 0.22 -0.43 -41.30
N GLU A 207 -0.12 -0.21 -42.57
CA GLU A 207 0.62 0.71 -43.44
C GLU A 207 0.65 2.13 -42.86
N ALA A 208 -0.51 2.67 -42.47
CA ALA A 208 -0.60 3.97 -41.82
C ALA A 208 0.16 4.02 -40.47
N GLY A 209 0.18 2.91 -39.72
CA GLY A 209 0.98 2.78 -38.51
C GLY A 209 2.47 2.95 -38.79
N ARG A 210 3.01 2.28 -39.82
CA ARG A 210 4.43 2.41 -40.21
C ARG A 210 4.81 3.83 -40.59
N GLU A 211 3.87 4.59 -41.12
CA GLU A 211 4.09 6.00 -41.39
C GLU A 211 4.17 6.85 -40.13
N TRP A 212 3.34 6.57 -39.12
CA TRP A 212 3.21 7.37 -37.90
C TRP A 212 4.31 7.10 -36.87
N TYR A 213 4.78 5.85 -36.78
CA TYR A 213 5.76 5.44 -35.77
C TYR A 213 7.17 5.34 -36.37
N PRO A 214 8.18 6.01 -35.79
CA PRO A 214 9.58 5.69 -36.08
C PRO A 214 9.88 4.21 -35.78
N ALA A 215 10.83 3.62 -36.51
CA ALA A 215 11.10 2.17 -36.47
C ALA A 215 11.37 1.59 -35.05
N GLU A 216 11.80 2.43 -34.11
CA GLU A 216 12.20 2.06 -32.75
C GLU A 216 11.13 2.34 -31.66
N THR A 217 10.12 3.17 -31.94
CA THR A 217 9.21 3.75 -30.92
C THR A 217 8.20 2.75 -30.34
N LEU A 218 7.92 1.65 -31.04
CA LEU A 218 6.98 0.61 -30.58
C LEU A 218 7.65 -0.75 -30.35
N SER A 219 8.97 -0.81 -30.18
CA SER A 219 9.68 -2.07 -29.88
C SER A 219 9.12 -2.82 -28.67
N ASN A 220 8.59 -2.10 -27.68
CA ASN A 220 7.94 -2.68 -26.49
C ASN A 220 6.46 -3.08 -26.69
N VAL A 221 5.87 -2.78 -27.84
CA VAL A 221 4.45 -3.07 -28.18
C VAL A 221 4.35 -4.11 -29.30
N LEU A 222 5.20 -4.04 -30.32
CA LEU A 222 5.15 -4.95 -31.47
C LEU A 222 5.50 -6.38 -31.06
N GLY A 223 4.73 -7.36 -31.54
CA GLY A 223 4.88 -8.76 -31.18
C GLY A 223 4.36 -9.13 -29.78
N LYS A 224 4.06 -8.15 -28.91
CA LYS A 224 3.31 -8.40 -27.68
C LYS A 224 1.90 -8.84 -28.03
N LYS A 225 1.32 -9.72 -27.20
CA LYS A 225 -0.02 -10.24 -27.41
C LYS A 225 -1.05 -9.32 -26.76
N MET A 226 -2.22 -9.21 -27.37
CA MET A 226 -3.37 -8.47 -26.83
C MET A 226 -4.67 -9.17 -27.22
N THR A 227 -5.67 -9.11 -26.33
CA THR A 227 -7.03 -9.58 -26.62
C THR A 227 -7.80 -8.47 -27.32
N VAL A 228 -7.99 -8.59 -28.63
CA VAL A 228 -8.82 -7.67 -29.43
C VAL A 228 -10.18 -8.33 -29.66
N ASN A 229 -11.12 -8.08 -28.74
CA ASN A 229 -12.46 -8.67 -28.73
C ASN A 229 -13.59 -7.66 -28.96
N ARG A 230 -13.25 -6.39 -29.14
CA ARG A 230 -14.16 -5.29 -29.50
C ARG A 230 -13.64 -4.49 -30.71
N PRO A 231 -13.10 -5.08 -31.79
CA PRO A 231 -12.62 -4.30 -32.93
C PRO A 231 -13.74 -3.45 -33.57
N SER A 232 -13.38 -2.26 -34.07
CA SER A 232 -14.30 -1.45 -34.90
C SER A 232 -14.62 -2.20 -36.19
N ALA A 233 -15.88 -2.17 -36.62
CA ALA A 233 -16.28 -2.76 -37.90
C ALA A 233 -15.76 -1.94 -39.09
N ALA A 234 -15.81 -2.54 -40.28
CA ALA A 234 -15.50 -1.82 -41.52
C ALA A 234 -16.43 -0.59 -41.67
N GLY A 235 -15.86 0.56 -42.03
CA GLY A 235 -16.59 1.83 -42.14
C GLY A 235 -16.72 2.64 -40.85
N GLN A 236 -16.27 2.12 -39.70
CA GLN A 236 -16.33 2.80 -38.40
C GLN A 236 -14.99 3.42 -37.96
N HIS A 237 -14.00 3.46 -38.84
CA HIS A 237 -12.70 4.09 -38.63
C HIS A 237 -12.20 4.66 -39.96
N THR A 238 -11.52 5.82 -39.93
CA THR A 238 -10.84 6.43 -41.09
C THR A 238 -9.33 6.19 -41.04
N LEU A 239 -8.83 5.76 -39.88
CA LEU A 239 -7.43 5.44 -39.63
C LEU A 239 -7.33 4.18 -38.76
N SER A 240 -6.45 3.26 -39.12
CA SER A 240 -6.06 2.11 -38.29
C SER A 240 -4.54 2.09 -38.19
N LEU A 241 -3.99 2.06 -36.98
CA LEU A 241 -2.54 2.17 -36.74
C LEU A 241 -1.91 0.85 -36.26
N LEU A 242 -2.66 0.09 -35.46
CA LEU A 242 -2.25 -1.22 -34.95
C LEU A 242 -3.39 -2.21 -35.10
N GLU A 243 -3.04 -3.45 -35.40
CA GLU A 243 -3.99 -4.55 -35.58
C GLU A 243 -3.42 -5.87 -35.05
N ASN A 244 -4.29 -6.87 -34.94
CA ASN A 244 -3.89 -8.26 -34.85
C ASN A 244 -4.85 -9.12 -35.70
N ALA A 245 -4.73 -10.44 -35.58
CA ALA A 245 -5.56 -11.39 -36.34
C ALA A 245 -7.08 -11.24 -36.14
N ASN A 246 -7.54 -10.56 -35.08
CA ASN A 246 -8.96 -10.35 -34.79
C ASN A 246 -9.48 -8.97 -35.27
N GLY A 247 -8.62 -8.06 -35.74
CA GLY A 247 -9.00 -6.74 -36.26
C GLY A 247 -8.19 -5.56 -35.68
N PRO A 248 -8.66 -4.31 -35.87
CA PRO A 248 -7.98 -3.12 -35.38
C PRO A 248 -7.85 -3.10 -33.85
N ALA A 249 -6.62 -3.01 -33.37
CA ALA A 249 -6.29 -2.87 -31.95
C ALA A 249 -6.27 -1.39 -31.52
N LEU A 250 -5.80 -0.50 -32.40
CA LEU A 250 -5.85 0.96 -32.23
C LEU A 250 -6.27 1.61 -33.55
N CYS A 251 -7.42 2.29 -33.53
CA CYS A 251 -7.96 3.00 -34.68
C CYS A 251 -8.47 4.39 -34.30
N ALA A 252 -8.73 5.23 -35.30
CA ALA A 252 -9.34 6.53 -35.10
C ALA A 252 -10.40 6.87 -36.16
N TYR A 253 -11.27 7.83 -35.82
CA TYR A 253 -12.31 8.35 -36.70
C TYR A 253 -12.39 9.88 -36.61
N ASP A 254 -12.55 10.55 -37.75
CA ASP A 254 -12.56 12.02 -37.86
C ASP A 254 -13.96 12.64 -37.97
N PHE A 255 -15.01 11.83 -38.13
CA PHE A 255 -16.38 12.27 -38.43
C PHE A 255 -16.48 13.27 -39.61
N GLY A 256 -15.55 13.20 -40.57
CA GLY A 256 -15.42 14.12 -41.70
C GLY A 256 -14.87 15.51 -41.33
N GLY A 257 -14.21 15.66 -40.19
CA GLY A 257 -13.61 16.92 -39.73
C GLY A 257 -12.08 16.90 -39.70
N LYS A 258 -11.49 17.76 -38.86
CA LYS A 258 -10.02 17.91 -38.74
C LYS A 258 -9.38 17.20 -37.54
N GLY A 259 -10.20 16.78 -36.57
CA GLY A 259 -9.74 16.10 -35.36
C GLY A 259 -9.84 14.57 -35.49
N LEU A 260 -9.52 13.87 -34.40
CA LEU A 260 -9.55 12.41 -34.34
C LEU A 260 -10.09 11.92 -33.00
N LEU A 261 -11.00 10.95 -33.04
CA LEU A 261 -11.34 10.12 -31.90
C LEU A 261 -10.56 8.82 -31.99
N PHE A 262 -9.57 8.64 -31.13
CA PHE A 262 -8.79 7.41 -30.98
C PHE A 262 -9.49 6.42 -30.06
N ARG A 263 -9.39 5.13 -30.39
CA ARG A 263 -10.00 4.05 -29.64
C ARG A 263 -9.12 2.80 -29.60
N ILE A 264 -9.02 2.19 -28.42
CA ILE A 264 -8.41 0.88 -28.23
C ILE A 264 -9.49 -0.23 -28.31
N GLY A 265 -9.31 -1.20 -29.21
CA GLY A 265 -10.33 -2.18 -29.62
C GLY A 265 -10.44 -3.45 -28.77
N GLY A 266 -9.88 -3.47 -27.55
CA GLY A 266 -9.82 -4.69 -26.75
C GLY A 266 -9.34 -4.50 -25.32
N SER A 267 -8.89 -5.59 -24.70
CA SER A 267 -8.32 -5.66 -23.35
C SER A 267 -6.97 -6.38 -23.34
N ASN A 268 -6.33 -6.40 -22.17
CA ASN A 268 -4.99 -6.93 -21.99
C ASN A 268 -4.94 -8.48 -21.83
N ALA A 269 -3.75 -8.97 -22.16
CA ALA A 269 -3.20 -10.31 -22.30
C ALA A 269 -2.60 -10.98 -21.04
N GLU A 270 -1.90 -10.28 -20.12
CA GLU A 270 -1.07 -10.98 -19.10
C GLU A 270 -1.03 -10.28 -17.72
N GLY A 271 -2.18 -10.17 -17.06
CA GLY A 271 -2.29 -9.50 -15.75
C GLY A 271 -2.18 -7.98 -15.85
N ASP A 272 -2.77 -7.26 -14.89
CA ASP A 272 -3.01 -5.80 -15.00
C ASP A 272 -1.75 -4.97 -15.35
N ASP A 273 -0.57 -5.35 -14.87
CA ASP A 273 0.67 -4.59 -15.07
C ASP A 273 1.16 -4.56 -16.53
N GLN A 274 1.20 -5.69 -17.23
CA GLN A 274 1.66 -5.72 -18.63
C GLN A 274 0.71 -4.95 -19.56
N GLY A 275 -0.58 -4.99 -19.25
CA GLY A 275 -1.60 -4.27 -20.01
C GLY A 275 -1.46 -2.78 -19.89
N ARG A 276 -1.16 -2.32 -18.67
CA ARG A 276 -0.93 -0.90 -18.41
C ARG A 276 0.17 -0.35 -19.30
N ASP A 277 1.28 -1.07 -19.39
CA ASP A 277 2.45 -0.63 -20.16
C ASP A 277 2.15 -0.59 -21.67
N ILE A 278 1.45 -1.59 -22.19
CA ILE A 278 1.02 -1.62 -23.60
C ILE A 278 0.09 -0.44 -23.93
N PHE A 279 -0.95 -0.20 -23.12
CA PHE A 279 -1.95 0.84 -23.40
C PHE A 279 -1.35 2.25 -23.32
N THR A 280 -0.52 2.51 -22.31
CA THR A 280 0.17 3.80 -22.16
C THR A 280 1.22 4.03 -23.24
N ALA A 281 1.96 2.99 -23.65
CA ALA A 281 2.91 3.07 -24.76
C ALA A 281 2.21 3.34 -26.10
N MET A 282 1.10 2.67 -26.40
CA MET A 282 0.28 2.91 -27.60
C MET A 282 -0.16 4.38 -27.69
N MET A 283 -0.74 4.92 -26.61
CA MET A 283 -1.22 6.30 -26.59
C MET A 283 -0.08 7.30 -26.75
N THR A 284 0.97 7.19 -25.92
CA THR A 284 2.07 8.16 -25.93
C THR A 284 2.86 8.15 -27.25
N ALA A 285 3.13 6.98 -27.83
CA ALA A 285 3.77 6.85 -29.13
C ALA A 285 2.90 7.45 -30.25
N THR A 286 1.59 7.21 -30.21
CA THR A 286 0.65 7.73 -31.21
C THR A 286 0.59 9.25 -31.16
N MET A 287 0.53 9.82 -29.96
CA MET A 287 0.51 11.27 -29.77
C MET A 287 1.83 11.93 -30.19
N GLN A 288 2.98 11.29 -29.94
CA GLN A 288 4.26 11.77 -30.46
C GLN A 288 4.30 11.77 -31.99
N GLY A 289 3.84 10.70 -32.63
CA GLY A 289 3.73 10.60 -34.09
C GLY A 289 2.78 11.66 -34.66
N TYR A 290 1.63 11.87 -34.02
CA TYR A 290 0.63 12.85 -34.44
C TYR A 290 1.15 14.29 -34.37
N VAL A 291 1.74 14.70 -33.23
CA VAL A 291 2.27 16.06 -33.04
C VAL A 291 3.41 16.36 -34.01
N ARG A 292 4.26 15.38 -34.34
CA ARG A 292 5.34 15.58 -35.34
C ARG A 292 4.79 15.88 -36.73
N ARG A 293 3.67 15.28 -37.09
CA ARG A 293 2.99 15.50 -38.39
C ARG A 293 2.12 16.76 -38.38
N ASN A 294 1.57 17.10 -37.22
CA ASN A 294 0.65 18.21 -37.03
C ASN A 294 1.15 19.11 -35.88
N PRO A 295 2.28 19.82 -36.06
CA PRO A 295 2.97 20.54 -34.99
C PRO A 295 2.11 21.63 -34.33
N ASP A 296 1.14 22.16 -35.06
CA ASP A 296 0.26 23.22 -34.56
C ASP A 296 -1.05 22.70 -33.93
N ALA A 297 -1.31 21.38 -33.97
CA ALA A 297 -2.59 20.82 -33.49
C ALA A 297 -2.80 21.01 -31.99
N LEU A 298 -1.72 21.06 -31.19
CA LEU A 298 -1.76 21.23 -29.74
C LEU A 298 -1.03 22.49 -29.25
N ARG A 299 -0.58 23.37 -30.16
CA ARG A 299 0.19 24.56 -29.81
C ARG A 299 -0.64 25.54 -28.98
N ASP A 300 -0.12 25.90 -27.82
CA ASP A 300 -0.78 26.79 -26.84
C ASP A 300 -2.17 26.30 -26.39
N LYS A 301 -2.45 25.00 -26.55
CA LYS A 301 -3.70 24.35 -26.15
C LYS A 301 -3.55 23.60 -24.82
N LYS A 302 -4.68 23.27 -24.21
CA LYS A 302 -4.80 22.39 -23.04
C LYS A 302 -5.00 20.95 -23.48
N ILE A 303 -4.37 20.04 -22.76
CA ILE A 303 -4.56 18.59 -22.81
C ILE A 303 -5.16 18.18 -21.49
N ALA A 304 -6.33 17.55 -21.52
CA ALA A 304 -7.06 17.16 -20.34
C ALA A 304 -7.19 15.65 -20.19
N VAL A 305 -7.04 15.17 -18.96
CA VAL A 305 -7.53 13.85 -18.55
C VAL A 305 -8.80 14.07 -17.74
N ILE A 306 -9.87 13.34 -18.08
CA ILE A 306 -11.07 13.30 -17.24
C ILE A 306 -10.74 12.50 -15.98
N ALA A 307 -10.65 13.18 -14.85
CA ALA A 307 -10.38 12.62 -13.54
C ALA A 307 -11.48 13.08 -12.59
N LEU A 308 -12.65 12.48 -12.71
CA LEU A 308 -13.83 12.86 -11.92
C LEU A 308 -13.49 12.85 -10.42
N ARG A 309 -13.85 13.92 -9.71
CA ARG A 309 -13.75 13.99 -8.26
C ARG A 309 -14.62 12.88 -7.67
N ASN A 310 -14.04 12.03 -6.82
CA ASN A 310 -14.65 10.79 -6.31
C ASN A 310 -15.18 9.83 -7.39
N GLY A 311 -14.65 9.93 -8.62
CA GLY A 311 -14.89 8.96 -9.67
C GLY A 311 -14.19 7.64 -9.41
N PRO A 312 -14.54 6.58 -10.16
CA PRO A 312 -13.81 5.31 -10.09
C PRO A 312 -12.31 5.50 -10.34
N ALA A 313 -11.45 4.76 -9.62
CA ALA A 313 -10.01 4.82 -9.84
C ALA A 313 -9.58 4.26 -11.22
N LYS A 314 -10.41 3.41 -11.82
CA LYS A 314 -10.17 2.70 -13.08
C LYS A 314 -11.51 2.44 -13.79
N GLY A 315 -11.50 2.52 -15.12
CA GLY A 315 -12.64 2.25 -15.99
C GLY A 315 -12.96 0.79 -16.26
N GLY A 316 -14.00 0.53 -17.04
CA GLY A 316 -14.31 -0.80 -17.55
C GLY A 316 -13.42 -1.16 -18.73
N TRP A 317 -12.92 -2.40 -18.78
CA TRP A 317 -12.11 -2.95 -19.90
C TRP A 317 -10.82 -2.21 -20.24
N THR A 318 -10.37 -1.30 -19.39
CA THR A 318 -9.05 -0.65 -19.47
C THR A 318 -8.16 -1.18 -18.35
N PRO A 319 -6.87 -1.49 -18.58
CA PRO A 319 -5.95 -1.94 -17.53
C PRO A 319 -5.34 -0.79 -16.72
N VAL A 320 -5.41 0.46 -17.22
CA VAL A 320 -4.71 1.63 -16.68
C VAL A 320 -5.64 2.45 -15.76
N ALA A 321 -5.19 2.79 -14.56
CA ALA A 321 -5.90 3.68 -13.65
C ALA A 321 -5.82 5.16 -14.09
N VAL A 322 -6.73 6.01 -13.62
CA VAL A 322 -6.79 7.45 -13.97
C VAL A 322 -5.46 8.17 -13.66
N ASP A 323 -4.88 7.91 -12.48
CA ASP A 323 -3.63 8.52 -12.05
C ASP A 323 -2.41 8.00 -12.82
N GLU A 324 -2.51 6.78 -13.36
CA GLU A 324 -1.49 6.20 -14.24
C GLU A 324 -1.53 6.85 -15.63
N TRP A 325 -2.73 7.17 -16.15
CA TRP A 325 -2.86 7.96 -17.37
C TRP A 325 -2.26 9.36 -17.23
N GLN A 326 -2.55 10.05 -16.12
CA GLN A 326 -1.96 11.34 -15.81
C GLN A 326 -0.42 11.25 -15.79
N ARG A 327 0.13 10.28 -15.06
CA ARG A 327 1.58 10.04 -15.01
C ARG A 327 2.18 9.73 -16.38
N ALA A 328 1.52 8.90 -17.19
CA ALA A 328 1.99 8.55 -18.53
C ALA A 328 2.09 9.80 -19.44
N ILE A 329 1.07 10.67 -19.41
CA ILE A 329 1.07 11.92 -20.17
C ILE A 329 2.17 12.86 -19.65
N THR A 330 2.25 13.08 -18.34
CA THR A 330 3.26 13.97 -17.74
C THR A 330 4.69 13.55 -18.10
N LYS A 331 4.98 12.25 -18.07
CA LYS A 331 6.31 11.70 -18.40
C LYS A 331 6.63 11.77 -19.91
N SER A 332 5.62 11.74 -20.77
CA SER A 332 5.81 11.81 -22.23
C SER A 332 6.29 13.19 -22.72
N SER A 333 6.89 13.24 -23.91
CA SER A 333 7.43 14.48 -24.49
C SER A 333 6.47 15.20 -25.44
N PHE A 334 5.40 14.58 -25.92
CA PHE A 334 4.59 15.13 -27.01
C PHE A 334 3.95 16.48 -26.66
N TRP A 335 3.47 16.65 -25.43
CA TRP A 335 2.84 17.89 -24.99
C TRP A 335 3.86 19.03 -24.82
N ARG A 336 5.10 18.73 -24.40
CA ARG A 336 6.19 19.70 -24.31
C ARG A 336 6.66 20.14 -25.70
N ILE A 337 6.77 19.19 -26.64
CA ILE A 337 7.10 19.47 -28.04
C ILE A 337 6.04 20.40 -28.66
N ALA A 338 4.77 20.21 -28.33
CA ALA A 338 3.69 21.06 -28.80
C ALA A 338 3.60 22.42 -28.08
N GLY A 339 4.24 22.62 -26.92
CA GLY A 339 4.00 23.80 -26.07
C GLY A 339 2.59 23.82 -25.44
N ALA A 340 2.01 22.65 -25.19
CA ALA A 340 0.70 22.49 -24.59
C ALA A 340 0.74 22.58 -23.05
N GLN A 341 -0.42 22.83 -22.43
CA GLN A 341 -0.61 22.80 -20.98
C GLN A 341 -1.35 21.52 -20.54
N LEU A 342 -0.97 20.93 -19.41
CA LEU A 342 -1.69 19.79 -18.84
C LEU A 342 -2.71 20.25 -17.81
N THR A 343 -3.92 19.70 -17.85
CA THR A 343 -4.99 19.98 -16.88
C THR A 343 -5.84 18.75 -16.61
N THR A 344 -6.75 18.85 -15.63
CA THR A 344 -7.71 17.82 -15.25
C THR A 344 -9.14 18.32 -15.45
N ILE A 345 -10.05 17.39 -15.74
CA ILE A 345 -11.50 17.62 -15.75
C ILE A 345 -12.08 16.81 -14.60
N GLU A 346 -12.64 17.49 -13.61
CA GLU A 346 -13.07 16.88 -12.33
C GLU A 346 -14.57 16.59 -12.26
N ASN A 347 -15.38 17.07 -13.20
CA ASN A 347 -16.81 16.82 -13.24
C ASN A 347 -17.39 16.94 -14.65
N VAL A 348 -18.65 16.50 -14.81
CA VAL A 348 -19.38 16.50 -16.10
C VAL A 348 -19.54 17.92 -16.66
N THR A 349 -19.76 18.92 -15.82
CA THR A 349 -19.88 20.33 -16.24
C THR A 349 -18.58 20.85 -16.86
N GLN A 350 -17.43 20.58 -16.23
CA GLN A 350 -16.11 20.92 -16.78
C GLN A 350 -15.83 20.16 -18.09
N MET A 351 -16.26 18.90 -18.20
CA MET A 351 -16.13 18.12 -19.43
C MET A 351 -16.90 18.75 -20.59
N ARG A 352 -18.16 19.13 -20.36
CA ARG A 352 -19.00 19.83 -21.36
C ARG A 352 -18.36 21.15 -21.78
N ALA A 353 -17.90 21.95 -20.82
CA ALA A 353 -17.21 23.20 -21.09
C ALA A 353 -15.95 22.98 -21.95
N ALA A 354 -15.15 21.96 -21.62
CA ALA A 354 -13.94 21.61 -22.38
C ALA A 354 -14.26 21.19 -23.82
N MET A 355 -15.31 20.39 -24.05
CA MET A 355 -15.74 20.00 -25.41
C MET A 355 -16.27 21.17 -26.25
N THR A 356 -16.76 22.24 -25.61
CA THR A 356 -17.23 23.45 -26.30
C THR A 356 -16.16 24.52 -26.51
N SER A 357 -15.06 24.47 -25.76
CA SER A 357 -13.98 25.45 -25.81
C SER A 357 -12.96 25.12 -26.91
N ASP A 358 -12.42 26.16 -27.54
CA ASP A 358 -11.32 26.01 -28.49
C ASP A 358 -9.95 25.93 -27.78
N ASP A 359 -9.88 26.10 -26.46
CA ASP A 359 -8.64 26.00 -25.69
C ASP A 359 -8.15 24.55 -25.54
N PHE A 360 -9.02 23.56 -25.64
CA PHE A 360 -8.69 22.15 -25.39
C PHE A 360 -8.36 21.43 -26.69
N GLY A 361 -7.08 21.15 -26.92
CA GLY A 361 -6.62 20.42 -28.11
C GLY A 361 -6.79 18.90 -27.98
N MET A 362 -6.79 18.37 -26.76
CA MET A 362 -6.97 16.94 -26.50
C MET A 362 -7.72 16.68 -25.19
N ILE A 363 -8.62 15.71 -25.20
CA ILE A 363 -9.33 15.18 -24.02
C ILE A 363 -9.21 13.65 -24.02
N LEU A 364 -8.78 13.09 -22.89
CA LEU A 364 -8.71 11.64 -22.68
C LEU A 364 -9.79 11.19 -21.69
N ASN A 365 -10.62 10.24 -22.11
CA ASN A 365 -11.53 9.49 -21.25
C ASN A 365 -10.83 8.21 -20.73
N PRO A 366 -10.42 8.18 -19.46
CA PRO A 366 -9.70 7.02 -18.92
C PRO A 366 -10.63 5.88 -18.51
N TYR A 367 -11.96 6.02 -18.67
CA TYR A 367 -12.93 5.10 -18.10
C TYR A 367 -13.35 3.94 -19.03
N GLY A 368 -12.69 3.77 -20.18
CA GLY A 368 -12.93 2.69 -21.13
C GLY A 368 -14.38 2.66 -21.62
N GLU A 369 -15.17 1.65 -21.23
CA GLU A 369 -16.58 1.55 -21.65
C GLU A 369 -17.50 2.62 -21.04
N TRP A 370 -17.02 3.38 -20.06
CA TRP A 370 -17.86 4.29 -19.28
C TRP A 370 -17.67 5.74 -19.70
N PHE A 371 -18.76 6.49 -19.71
CA PHE A 371 -18.76 7.91 -20.05
C PHE A 371 -19.38 8.77 -18.93
N PRO A 372 -18.75 9.87 -18.50
CA PRO A 372 -19.36 10.77 -17.52
C PRO A 372 -20.60 11.47 -18.08
N SER A 373 -21.79 11.27 -17.47
CA SER A 373 -23.01 12.00 -17.82
C SER A 373 -24.04 11.92 -16.70
N HIS A 374 -25.00 12.84 -16.62
CA HIS A 374 -25.99 12.84 -15.54
C HIS A 374 -27.19 11.93 -15.76
N SER A 375 -27.52 11.58 -17.01
CA SER A 375 -28.64 10.69 -17.32
C SER A 375 -28.47 10.06 -18.71
N ALA A 376 -29.33 9.09 -19.05
CA ALA A 376 -29.34 8.51 -20.40
C ALA A 376 -29.74 9.53 -21.48
N GLU A 377 -30.65 10.46 -21.15
CA GLU A 377 -31.06 11.55 -22.03
C GLU A 377 -29.91 12.53 -22.26
N GLU A 378 -29.20 12.91 -21.20
CA GLU A 378 -28.06 13.82 -21.29
C GLU A 378 -26.86 13.18 -22.01
N LEU A 379 -26.65 11.87 -21.87
CA LEU A 379 -25.60 11.12 -22.58
C LEU A 379 -25.69 11.34 -24.10
N THR A 380 -26.89 11.29 -24.66
CA THR A 380 -27.12 11.48 -26.10
C THR A 380 -26.64 12.87 -26.56
N ALA A 381 -26.94 13.91 -25.76
CA ALA A 381 -26.51 15.28 -26.03
C ALA A 381 -24.99 15.46 -25.85
N ASP A 382 -24.41 14.82 -24.84
CA ASP A 382 -22.97 14.86 -24.57
C ASP A 382 -22.16 14.20 -25.70
N LEU A 383 -22.67 13.11 -26.29
CA LEU A 383 -22.03 12.46 -27.44
C LEU A 383 -22.07 13.32 -28.70
N GLU A 384 -23.13 14.12 -28.91
CA GLU A 384 -23.14 15.11 -29.99
C GLU A 384 -22.13 16.25 -29.76
N LEU A 385 -21.93 16.68 -28.50
CA LEU A 385 -20.88 17.63 -28.16
C LEU A 385 -19.49 17.06 -28.47
N LEU A 386 -19.24 15.80 -28.13
CA LEU A 386 -18.01 15.09 -28.45
C LEU A 386 -17.80 15.00 -29.97
N ARG A 387 -18.84 14.64 -30.74
CA ARG A 387 -18.76 14.62 -32.22
C ARG A 387 -18.39 16.01 -32.75
N ALA A 388 -19.05 17.05 -32.26
CA ALA A 388 -18.77 18.42 -32.68
C ALA A 388 -17.34 18.86 -32.31
N TYR A 389 -16.85 18.50 -31.12
CA TYR A 389 -15.48 18.74 -30.67
C TYR A 389 -14.45 18.13 -31.62
N VAL A 390 -14.61 16.85 -31.98
CA VAL A 390 -13.72 16.15 -32.91
C VAL A 390 -13.77 16.79 -34.30
N LYS A 391 -14.98 17.12 -34.81
CA LYS A 391 -15.10 17.75 -36.14
C LYS A 391 -14.38 19.10 -36.23
N ARG A 392 -14.35 19.89 -35.16
CA ARG A 392 -13.66 21.20 -35.10
C ARG A 392 -12.13 21.09 -35.05
N GLY A 393 -11.57 19.92 -34.75
CA GLY A 393 -10.11 19.71 -34.65
C GLY A 393 -9.65 19.09 -33.34
N GLY A 394 -10.56 18.85 -32.39
CA GLY A 394 -10.24 18.25 -31.10
C GLY A 394 -9.81 16.79 -31.20
N LEU A 395 -8.91 16.37 -30.30
CA LEU A 395 -8.46 14.98 -30.18
C LEU A 395 -9.14 14.32 -28.98
N TRP A 396 -9.88 13.24 -29.21
CA TRP A 396 -10.54 12.49 -28.15
C TRP A 396 -9.94 11.09 -28.01
N TRP A 397 -9.72 10.61 -26.79
CA TRP A 397 -9.22 9.25 -26.52
C TRP A 397 -10.23 8.41 -25.72
N GLU A 398 -10.61 7.26 -26.28
CA GLU A 398 -11.32 6.18 -25.60
C GLU A 398 -10.38 5.00 -25.32
N THR A 399 -10.32 4.58 -24.05
CA THR A 399 -9.18 3.80 -23.52
C THR A 399 -9.43 2.30 -23.35
N GLY A 400 -10.55 1.74 -23.82
CA GLY A 400 -10.77 0.30 -23.85
C GLY A 400 -12.23 -0.14 -24.02
N GLY A 401 -12.46 -1.42 -24.34
CA GLY A 401 -13.79 -2.04 -24.37
C GLY A 401 -14.73 -1.56 -25.49
N TYR A 402 -16.04 -1.65 -25.25
CA TYR A 402 -17.15 -1.07 -26.02
C TYR A 402 -17.48 0.36 -25.50
N PRO A 403 -16.98 1.45 -26.12
CA PRO A 403 -17.17 2.79 -25.58
C PRO A 403 -18.64 3.19 -25.47
N PHE A 404 -18.97 3.95 -24.44
CA PHE A 404 -20.31 4.50 -24.18
C PHE A 404 -21.39 3.43 -23.91
N TYR A 405 -20.99 2.20 -23.55
CA TYR A 405 -21.92 1.13 -23.16
C TYR A 405 -22.53 1.39 -21.77
N TYR A 406 -21.78 2.10 -20.93
CA TYR A 406 -22.26 2.59 -19.64
C TYR A 406 -22.02 4.09 -19.52
N PHE A 407 -22.77 4.75 -18.63
CA PHE A 407 -22.45 6.10 -18.16
C PHE A 407 -22.29 6.14 -16.64
N LEU A 408 -21.55 7.14 -16.17
CA LEU A 408 -21.30 7.40 -14.75
C LEU A 408 -22.27 8.48 -14.26
N GLU A 409 -23.37 8.04 -13.67
CA GLU A 409 -24.46 8.89 -13.15
C GLU A 409 -24.19 9.29 -11.70
N PRO A 410 -24.39 10.57 -11.30
CA PRO A 410 -24.25 10.94 -9.90
C PRO A 410 -25.24 10.21 -8.98
N LYS A 411 -24.72 9.54 -7.96
CA LYS A 411 -25.52 8.87 -6.93
C LYS A 411 -26.18 9.94 -6.03
N PRO A 412 -27.49 9.85 -5.70
CA PRO A 412 -28.15 10.82 -4.83
C PRO A 412 -27.72 10.72 -3.38
N TYR A 413 -27.73 9.52 -2.80
CA TYR A 413 -27.43 9.31 -1.39
C TYR A 413 -26.41 8.19 -1.22
N LEU A 414 -25.47 8.39 -0.30
CA LEU A 414 -24.54 7.33 0.07
C LEU A 414 -25.15 6.36 1.07
N SER A 415 -24.54 5.19 1.13
CA SER A 415 -25.00 4.08 1.98
C SER A 415 -23.80 3.23 2.37
N PHE A 416 -23.81 2.71 3.59
CA PHE A 416 -22.79 1.83 4.10
C PHE A 416 -23.40 0.75 4.99
N SER A 417 -22.83 -0.45 4.96
CA SER A 417 -23.35 -1.59 5.73
C SER A 417 -22.26 -2.58 6.08
N THR A 418 -22.40 -3.24 7.22
CA THR A 418 -21.50 -4.32 7.67
C THR A 418 -22.27 -5.44 8.37
N GLN A 419 -21.64 -6.60 8.53
CA GLN A 419 -22.18 -7.75 9.26
C GLN A 419 -21.32 -8.08 10.47
N TYR A 420 -21.94 -8.52 11.55
CA TYR A 420 -21.30 -8.89 12.80
C TYR A 420 -21.66 -10.34 13.17
N PRO A 421 -20.74 -11.19 13.65
CA PRO A 421 -19.32 -10.92 13.83
C PRO A 421 -18.56 -10.97 12.49
N SER A 422 -17.83 -9.88 12.22
CA SER A 422 -16.81 -9.66 11.17
C SER A 422 -16.55 -8.15 11.12
N GLY A 423 -17.58 -7.34 11.39
CA GLY A 423 -17.47 -5.96 11.82
C GLY A 423 -16.83 -5.86 13.19
N VAL A 424 -16.04 -4.81 13.41
CA VAL A 424 -15.24 -4.62 14.64
C VAL A 424 -16.04 -4.57 15.94
N ALA A 425 -17.33 -4.20 15.88
CA ALA A 425 -18.25 -4.18 17.02
C ALA A 425 -19.72 -4.11 16.53
N ASP A 426 -20.65 -4.52 17.39
CA ASP A 426 -22.10 -4.26 17.27
C ASP A 426 -22.45 -2.90 17.92
N PHE A 427 -21.91 -1.81 17.37
CA PHE A 427 -21.97 -0.48 18.00
C PHE A 427 -22.03 0.66 16.98
N ILE A 428 -22.96 1.59 17.17
CA ILE A 428 -23.10 2.83 16.40
C ILE A 428 -23.27 4.00 17.38
N PHE A 429 -22.71 5.17 17.06
CA PHE A 429 -22.91 6.39 17.85
C PHE A 429 -23.21 7.58 16.94
N VAL A 430 -24.32 8.27 17.20
CA VAL A 430 -24.70 9.50 16.51
C VAL A 430 -24.37 10.69 17.41
N ASP A 431 -23.46 11.53 16.96
CA ASP A 431 -22.87 12.62 17.73
C ASP A 431 -23.54 13.96 17.40
N TYR A 432 -23.97 14.69 18.44
CA TYR A 432 -24.54 16.04 18.38
C TYR A 432 -23.83 16.94 19.41
N GLN A 433 -24.05 18.26 19.32
CA GLN A 433 -23.27 19.25 20.07
C GLN A 433 -23.29 19.09 21.60
N ARG A 434 -24.42 18.70 22.21
CA ARG A 434 -24.57 18.63 23.67
C ARG A 434 -24.78 17.21 24.21
N SER A 435 -25.30 16.29 23.40
CA SER A 435 -25.51 14.88 23.76
C SER A 435 -25.60 14.01 22.50
N GLY A 436 -24.87 12.90 22.49
CA GLY A 436 -24.95 11.88 21.46
C GLY A 436 -25.74 10.65 21.89
N ILE A 437 -26.18 9.87 20.90
CA ILE A 437 -27.05 8.71 21.03
C ILE A 437 -26.28 7.45 20.63
N ALA A 438 -26.12 6.52 21.57
CA ALA A 438 -25.48 5.23 21.34
C ALA A 438 -26.53 4.15 21.02
N LEU A 439 -26.24 3.35 19.99
CA LEU A 439 -27.09 2.28 19.48
C LEU A 439 -26.26 0.99 19.40
N PHE A 440 -26.64 -0.04 20.15
CA PHE A 440 -25.87 -1.29 20.16
C PHE A 440 -26.66 -2.49 20.68
N GLY A 441 -26.22 -3.69 20.30
CA GLY A 441 -26.68 -4.94 20.89
C GLY A 441 -26.06 -5.24 22.25
N VAL A 442 -26.84 -5.82 23.17
CA VAL A 442 -26.35 -6.47 24.39
C VAL A 442 -26.34 -7.97 24.15
N GLN A 443 -25.15 -8.48 23.83
CA GLN A 443 -24.90 -9.82 23.34
C GLN A 443 -24.27 -10.69 24.43
N PRO A 444 -24.54 -12.01 24.43
CA PRO A 444 -23.77 -12.92 25.26
C PRO A 444 -22.31 -13.01 24.76
N MET A 445 -21.39 -13.04 25.71
CA MET A 445 -19.96 -13.32 25.50
C MET A 445 -19.61 -14.66 26.14
N MET A 446 -18.88 -15.52 25.44
CA MET A 446 -18.40 -16.80 26.01
C MET A 446 -17.45 -16.53 27.17
N ARG A 447 -17.58 -17.31 28.26
CA ARG A 447 -16.73 -17.17 29.46
C ARG A 447 -15.70 -18.29 29.63
N LYS A 448 -15.84 -19.34 28.83
CA LYS A 448 -14.95 -20.49 28.78
C LYS A 448 -15.01 -21.10 27.37
N PRO A 449 -13.99 -21.90 26.96
CA PRO A 449 -14.08 -22.65 25.73
C PRO A 449 -15.36 -23.48 25.68
N TRP A 450 -15.99 -23.53 24.50
CA TRP A 450 -17.17 -24.37 24.21
C TRP A 450 -18.45 -24.00 24.99
N ASP A 451 -18.61 -22.73 25.37
CA ASP A 451 -19.77 -22.21 26.11
C ASP A 451 -21.04 -22.10 25.25
N ARG A 452 -21.74 -23.23 25.09
CA ARG A 452 -22.94 -23.36 24.24
C ARG A 452 -24.12 -22.49 24.65
N GLU A 453 -24.17 -22.04 25.91
CA GLU A 453 -25.28 -21.23 26.43
C GLU A 453 -25.11 -19.73 26.09
N ARG A 454 -23.91 -19.33 25.67
CA ARG A 454 -23.52 -17.92 25.48
C ARG A 454 -23.01 -17.62 24.07
N VAL A 455 -23.62 -18.28 23.07
CA VAL A 455 -23.36 -18.01 21.64
C VAL A 455 -24.03 -16.71 21.18
N ALA A 456 -23.36 -15.95 20.32
CA ALA A 456 -23.85 -14.68 19.81
C ALA A 456 -25.04 -14.86 18.86
N VAL A 457 -25.83 -13.79 18.70
CA VAL A 457 -26.74 -13.67 17.55
C VAL A 457 -26.13 -12.68 16.56
N PRO A 458 -25.64 -13.12 15.39
CA PRO A 458 -25.09 -12.25 14.36
C PRO A 458 -26.06 -11.13 13.97
N CYS A 459 -25.55 -9.95 13.62
CA CYS A 459 -26.38 -8.82 13.21
C CYS A 459 -25.91 -8.17 11.90
N SER A 460 -26.81 -7.45 11.25
CA SER A 460 -26.54 -6.61 10.09
C SER A 460 -26.79 -5.16 10.47
N LEU A 461 -25.80 -4.31 10.20
CA LEU A 461 -25.80 -2.89 10.51
C LEU A 461 -25.77 -2.13 9.19
N SER A 462 -26.64 -1.13 9.04
CA SER A 462 -26.67 -0.27 7.86
C SER A 462 -26.90 1.19 8.22
N THR A 463 -26.31 2.09 7.44
CA THR A 463 -26.56 3.53 7.47
C THR A 463 -26.66 4.10 6.05
N TRP A 464 -27.56 5.04 5.79
CA TRP A 464 -27.70 5.69 4.48
C TRP A 464 -28.27 7.09 4.59
N GLY A 465 -28.04 7.91 3.56
CA GLY A 465 -28.69 9.21 3.41
C GLY A 465 -30.09 9.07 2.79
N ASP A 466 -31.04 9.87 3.25
CA ASP A 466 -32.34 10.04 2.62
C ASP A 466 -32.89 11.46 2.86
N PRO A 467 -34.08 11.83 2.34
CA PRO A 467 -34.64 13.17 2.57
C PRO A 467 -34.88 13.55 4.03
N ALA A 468 -34.98 12.60 4.97
CA ALA A 468 -35.16 12.83 6.40
C ALA A 468 -33.82 12.97 7.15
N GLY A 469 -32.72 12.53 6.56
CA GLY A 469 -31.36 12.71 7.09
C GLY A 469 -30.54 11.41 7.04
N ALA A 470 -29.92 11.05 8.16
CA ALA A 470 -29.17 9.81 8.30
C ALA A 470 -30.07 8.70 8.83
N ALA A 471 -30.35 7.69 8.02
CA ALA A 471 -31.15 6.54 8.38
C ALA A 471 -30.26 5.39 8.85
N ILE A 472 -30.58 4.77 9.99
CA ILE A 472 -29.79 3.70 10.62
C ILE A 472 -30.67 2.48 10.88
N SER A 473 -30.15 1.29 10.61
CA SER A 473 -30.85 0.01 10.82
C SER A 473 -29.95 -1.05 11.48
N HIS A 474 -30.56 -1.87 12.34
CA HIS A 474 -29.95 -3.00 13.04
C HIS A 474 -30.87 -4.22 12.93
N GLY A 475 -30.36 -5.33 12.37
CA GLY A 475 -31.14 -6.55 12.19
C GLY A 475 -30.45 -7.80 12.74
N TRP A 476 -31.16 -8.59 13.53
CA TRP A 476 -30.72 -9.86 14.09
C TRP A 476 -30.87 -10.99 13.09
N ASN A 477 -29.81 -11.75 12.82
CA ASN A 477 -29.82 -12.89 11.90
C ASN A 477 -29.86 -14.21 12.68
N ASP A 478 -30.91 -15.00 12.47
CA ASP A 478 -31.01 -16.38 12.96
C ASP A 478 -31.92 -17.20 12.03
N ALA A 479 -31.78 -18.53 12.03
CA ALA A 479 -32.60 -19.42 11.22
C ALA A 479 -33.79 -19.93 12.03
N ILE A 480 -34.90 -19.20 11.99
CA ILE A 480 -36.10 -19.50 12.77
C ILE A 480 -37.08 -20.25 11.87
N GLU A 481 -37.18 -21.56 12.07
CA GLU A 481 -38.03 -22.42 11.23
C GLU A 481 -39.53 -22.29 11.59
N PRO A 482 -40.45 -22.67 10.67
CA PRO A 482 -41.88 -22.60 10.93
C PRO A 482 -42.29 -23.28 12.24
N GLY A 483 -43.10 -22.57 13.03
CA GLY A 483 -43.57 -23.04 14.34
C GLY A 483 -42.58 -22.89 15.50
N MET A 484 -41.33 -22.49 15.26
CA MET A 484 -40.39 -22.20 16.34
C MET A 484 -40.70 -20.88 17.05
N THR A 485 -40.45 -20.84 18.36
CA THR A 485 -40.38 -19.60 19.13
C THR A 485 -38.94 -19.11 19.20
N TRP A 486 -38.72 -17.80 19.11
CA TRP A 486 -37.38 -17.22 19.19
C TRP A 486 -37.41 -15.86 19.87
N ARG A 487 -36.33 -15.49 20.55
CA ARG A 487 -36.17 -14.18 21.19
C ARG A 487 -34.82 -13.57 20.85
N SER A 488 -34.84 -12.31 20.44
CA SER A 488 -33.63 -11.54 20.14
C SER A 488 -32.85 -11.18 21.42
N PRO A 489 -31.54 -10.90 21.30
CA PRO A 489 -30.83 -10.09 22.28
C PRO A 489 -31.48 -8.71 22.44
N LEU A 490 -31.03 -7.95 23.44
CA LEU A 490 -31.49 -6.58 23.65
C LEU A 490 -30.80 -5.65 22.64
N TYR A 491 -31.56 -4.76 22.01
CA TYR A 491 -31.05 -3.62 21.28
C TYR A 491 -31.24 -2.36 22.12
N ARG A 492 -30.15 -1.69 22.48
CA ARG A 492 -30.15 -0.54 23.39
C ARG A 492 -30.05 0.76 22.61
N CYS A 493 -30.90 1.73 22.96
CA CYS A 493 -30.77 3.13 22.57
C CYS A 493 -30.51 3.97 23.84
N GLN A 494 -29.32 4.58 23.93
CA GLN A 494 -28.83 5.24 25.14
C GLN A 494 -28.38 6.68 24.89
N PHE A 495 -28.73 7.57 25.83
CA PHE A 495 -28.60 9.02 25.74
C PHE A 495 -27.62 9.60 26.77
N GLY A 496 -27.20 10.85 26.56
CA GLY A 496 -26.48 11.65 27.55
C GLY A 496 -24.98 11.43 27.57
N PHE A 497 -24.41 10.96 26.46
CA PHE A 497 -22.97 10.89 26.26
C PHE A 497 -22.49 12.16 25.55
N THR A 498 -21.46 12.82 26.06
CA THR A 498 -20.90 14.01 25.42
C THR A 498 -19.96 13.70 24.26
N THR A 499 -19.43 12.49 24.20
CA THR A 499 -18.49 12.01 23.18
C THR A 499 -18.67 10.51 22.98
N PRO A 500 -18.17 9.92 21.88
CA PRO A 500 -18.31 8.47 21.63
C PRO A 500 -17.55 7.58 22.62
N GLN A 501 -16.45 8.05 23.22
CA GLN A 501 -15.55 7.21 24.02
C GLN A 501 -16.22 6.65 25.30
N PRO A 502 -16.92 7.44 26.13
CA PRO A 502 -17.69 6.90 27.26
C PRO A 502 -18.81 5.94 26.83
N ALA A 503 -19.38 6.11 25.64
CA ALA A 503 -20.37 5.17 25.10
C ALA A 503 -19.75 3.82 24.71
N ILE A 504 -18.52 3.84 24.16
CA ILE A 504 -17.73 2.63 23.88
C ILE A 504 -17.34 1.92 25.18
N ASP A 505 -16.94 2.66 26.22
CA ASP A 505 -16.64 2.09 27.54
C ASP A 505 -17.89 1.41 28.17
N GLU A 506 -19.08 2.01 28.02
CA GLU A 506 -20.34 1.39 28.45
C GLU A 506 -20.68 0.15 27.63
N TYR A 507 -20.51 0.20 26.30
CA TYR A 507 -20.68 -0.95 25.41
C TYR A 507 -19.77 -2.11 25.82
N ALA A 508 -18.49 -1.85 26.10
CA ALA A 508 -17.54 -2.85 26.57
C ALA A 508 -18.00 -3.46 27.90
N ARG A 509 -18.43 -2.62 28.85
CA ARG A 509 -18.88 -3.06 30.18
C ARG A 509 -20.10 -3.98 30.10
N VAL A 510 -21.11 -3.64 29.30
CA VAL A 510 -22.35 -4.44 29.21
C VAL A 510 -22.19 -5.71 28.40
N ASN A 511 -21.24 -5.74 27.45
CA ASN A 511 -20.93 -6.91 26.62
C ASN A 511 -19.75 -7.75 27.16
N GLU A 512 -19.28 -7.47 28.39
CA GLU A 512 -18.20 -8.24 29.05
C GLU A 512 -16.89 -8.25 28.23
N ILE A 513 -16.59 -7.16 27.52
CA ILE A 513 -15.30 -6.95 26.83
C ILE A 513 -14.33 -6.35 27.84
N ALA A 514 -13.42 -7.17 28.34
CA ALA A 514 -12.56 -6.80 29.45
C ALA A 514 -11.29 -7.66 29.49
N GLY A 515 -10.21 -7.09 30.03
CA GLY A 515 -8.95 -7.78 30.20
C GLY A 515 -7.77 -6.82 30.10
N SER A 516 -6.58 -7.40 30.06
CA SER A 516 -5.35 -6.68 29.74
C SER A 516 -4.38 -7.61 29.03
N LEU A 517 -3.45 -7.03 28.28
CA LEU A 517 -2.40 -7.80 27.63
C LEU A 517 -1.51 -8.53 28.66
N GLU A 518 -1.26 -7.90 29.81
CA GLU A 518 -0.52 -8.49 30.94
C GLU A 518 -1.22 -9.71 31.57
N ALA A 519 -2.56 -9.77 31.53
CA ALA A 519 -3.30 -10.92 32.04
C ALA A 519 -3.22 -12.14 31.10
N LYS A 520 -3.07 -11.89 29.80
CA LYS A 520 -2.97 -12.93 28.76
C LYS A 520 -1.55 -13.50 28.66
N VAL A 521 -0.55 -12.62 28.64
CA VAL A 521 0.86 -13.03 28.59
C VAL A 521 1.44 -13.04 30.00
N ARG A 522 1.24 -14.15 30.71
CA ARG A 522 1.63 -14.30 32.12
C ARG A 522 3.13 -14.20 32.38
N ASN A 523 3.97 -14.43 31.36
CA ASN A 523 5.42 -14.26 31.44
C ASN A 523 5.80 -12.80 31.08
N PRO A 524 6.26 -11.98 32.05
CA PRO A 524 6.57 -10.57 31.81
C PRO A 524 7.75 -10.36 30.85
N GLU A 525 8.73 -11.27 30.83
CA GLU A 525 9.87 -11.18 29.90
C GLU A 525 9.45 -11.46 28.46
N LEU A 526 8.57 -12.43 28.26
CA LEU A 526 7.97 -12.71 26.96
C LEU A 526 7.13 -11.52 26.48
N LEU A 527 6.31 -10.95 27.36
CA LEU A 527 5.50 -9.78 27.02
C LEU A 527 6.37 -8.58 26.62
N GLU A 528 7.45 -8.31 27.37
CA GLU A 528 8.38 -7.24 27.02
C GLU A 528 9.05 -7.53 25.66
N LYS A 529 9.47 -8.76 25.39
CA LYS A 529 10.01 -9.12 24.06
C LYS A 529 8.98 -8.92 22.95
N LEU A 530 7.73 -9.34 23.13
CA LEU A 530 6.65 -9.14 22.17
C LEU A 530 6.42 -7.66 21.86
N LYS A 531 6.37 -6.80 22.90
CA LYS A 531 6.24 -5.35 22.73
C LYS A 531 7.42 -4.72 21.99
N ASN A 532 8.62 -5.28 22.09
CA ASN A 532 9.84 -4.76 21.44
C ASN A 532 10.13 -5.39 20.06
N ALA A 533 9.31 -6.32 19.58
CA ALA A 533 9.59 -7.11 18.38
C ALA A 533 8.85 -6.59 17.14
N VAL A 534 9.55 -6.48 16.01
CA VAL A 534 8.94 -6.29 14.69
C VAL A 534 8.36 -7.63 14.24
N LEU A 535 7.15 -7.63 13.66
CA LEU A 535 6.64 -8.80 12.96
C LEU A 535 7.37 -8.97 11.63
N VAL A 536 8.18 -10.01 11.49
CA VAL A 536 8.95 -10.29 10.27
C VAL A 536 8.43 -11.56 9.60
N ARG A 537 7.74 -11.39 8.46
CA ARG A 537 7.40 -12.52 7.58
C ARG A 537 8.67 -12.99 6.89
N MET A 538 9.20 -14.13 7.33
CA MET A 538 10.48 -14.68 6.91
C MET A 538 10.31 -15.66 5.74
N GLY A 539 10.93 -15.37 4.60
CA GLY A 539 10.96 -16.26 3.45
C GLY A 539 12.23 -17.10 3.36
N GLY A 540 12.09 -18.31 2.82
CA GLY A 540 13.23 -19.13 2.41
C GLY A 540 12.79 -20.51 1.91
N THR A 541 13.45 -21.04 0.88
CA THR A 541 13.03 -22.29 0.25
C THR A 541 13.34 -23.53 1.07
N THR A 542 14.27 -23.43 2.04
CA THR A 542 14.64 -24.50 2.98
C THR A 542 14.84 -23.93 4.38
N ALA A 543 14.77 -24.80 5.40
CA ALA A 543 15.07 -24.43 6.78
C ALA A 543 16.45 -23.78 6.95
N GLY A 544 17.49 -24.31 6.26
CA GLY A 544 18.85 -23.75 6.32
C GLY A 544 18.94 -22.31 5.80
N ILE A 545 18.22 -21.99 4.72
CA ILE A 545 18.15 -20.62 4.19
C ILE A 545 17.43 -19.68 5.15
N GLN A 546 16.34 -20.12 5.79
CA GLN A 546 15.65 -19.30 6.79
C GLN A 546 16.50 -19.06 8.04
N ILE A 547 17.26 -20.06 8.50
CA ILE A 547 18.23 -19.89 9.60
C ILE A 547 19.28 -18.82 9.24
N GLN A 548 19.87 -18.92 8.05
CA GLN A 548 20.86 -17.94 7.58
C GLN A 548 20.26 -16.54 7.52
N THR A 549 19.06 -16.41 6.94
CA THR A 549 18.40 -15.11 6.74
C THR A 549 18.00 -14.46 8.07
N MET A 550 17.59 -15.26 9.05
CA MET A 550 17.22 -14.79 10.38
C MET A 550 18.41 -14.23 11.15
N ALA A 551 19.63 -14.76 10.94
CA ALA A 551 20.84 -14.23 11.59
C ALA A 551 21.23 -12.81 11.14
N ASP A 552 20.66 -12.30 10.03
CA ASP A 552 21.01 -11.01 9.44
C ASP A 552 20.19 -9.81 9.98
N ILE A 553 19.23 -10.07 10.88
CA ILE A 553 18.29 -9.05 11.40
C ILE A 553 18.45 -8.84 12.91
N PRO A 554 18.13 -7.65 13.44
CA PRO A 554 18.25 -7.38 14.88
C PRO A 554 17.29 -8.26 15.71
N ALA A 555 17.66 -8.60 16.93
CA ALA A 555 16.80 -9.30 17.89
C ALA A 555 16.34 -8.36 19.02
N PRO A 556 15.22 -8.66 19.73
CA PRO A 556 14.22 -9.66 19.38
C PRO A 556 13.34 -9.21 18.20
N ASN A 557 12.84 -10.17 17.42
CA ASN A 557 11.82 -9.98 16.38
C ASN A 557 10.90 -11.20 16.37
N ILE A 558 9.65 -11.04 15.93
CA ILE A 558 8.71 -12.16 15.74
C ILE A 558 8.96 -12.73 14.35
N ILE A 559 9.41 -13.97 14.29
CA ILE A 559 9.71 -14.68 13.05
C ILE A 559 8.45 -15.44 12.66
N HIS A 560 7.75 -14.90 11.66
CA HIS A 560 6.55 -15.50 11.11
C HIS A 560 6.88 -16.27 9.83
N PHE A 561 6.46 -17.54 9.74
CA PHE A 561 6.86 -18.43 8.65
C PHE A 561 5.76 -19.42 8.25
N THR A 562 5.72 -19.75 6.96
CA THR A 562 4.69 -20.64 6.37
C THR A 562 5.28 -21.78 5.55
N GLU A 563 6.58 -21.76 5.29
CA GLU A 563 7.21 -22.65 4.32
C GLU A 563 7.33 -24.11 4.81
N TYR A 564 7.18 -24.35 6.12
CA TYR A 564 7.22 -25.69 6.72
C TYR A 564 5.98 -26.54 6.40
N LEU A 565 4.83 -25.92 6.12
CA LEU A 565 3.53 -26.59 5.98
C LEU A 565 3.57 -27.84 5.07
N HIS A 566 3.07 -28.97 5.58
CA HIS A 566 3.12 -30.31 4.94
C HIS A 566 2.75 -30.31 3.44
N GLY A 567 1.52 -29.90 3.11
CA GLY A 567 1.04 -29.81 1.72
C GLY A 567 1.49 -28.55 0.97
N GLY A 568 2.20 -27.65 1.66
CA GLY A 568 2.39 -26.26 1.25
C GLY A 568 1.25 -25.35 1.70
N PHE A 569 1.38 -24.06 1.37
CA PHE A 569 0.41 -23.04 1.77
C PHE A 569 -0.98 -23.30 1.18
N ASP A 570 -2.00 -23.27 2.04
CA ASP A 570 -3.42 -23.50 1.73
C ASP A 570 -3.70 -24.86 1.10
N LYS A 571 -3.03 -25.91 1.61
CA LYS A 571 -3.14 -27.28 1.12
C LYS A 571 -3.05 -28.30 2.24
N GLN A 572 -3.83 -29.37 2.12
CA GLN A 572 -3.88 -30.49 3.06
C GLN A 572 -4.18 -30.10 4.51
N TYR A 573 -4.71 -28.89 4.77
CA TYR A 573 -5.23 -28.55 6.09
C TYR A 573 -6.31 -29.56 6.49
N PRO A 574 -6.35 -29.95 7.77
CA PRO A 574 -5.67 -29.35 8.92
C PRO A 574 -4.28 -29.94 9.24
N ASP A 575 -3.69 -30.75 8.35
CA ASP A 575 -2.44 -31.46 8.63
C ASP A 575 -1.22 -30.57 8.31
N HIS A 576 -0.70 -29.83 9.31
CA HIS A 576 0.47 -28.93 9.14
C HIS A 576 1.82 -29.68 9.12
N LEU A 577 1.85 -30.90 9.68
CA LEU A 577 3.05 -31.74 9.83
C LEU A 577 2.86 -33.14 9.21
N PRO A 578 3.96 -33.85 8.91
CA PRO A 578 5.37 -33.44 9.01
C PRO A 578 5.74 -32.32 8.02
N PRO A 579 6.86 -31.60 8.19
CA PRO A 579 7.21 -30.51 7.30
C PRO A 579 7.32 -30.97 5.85
N ARG A 580 6.99 -30.11 4.88
CA ARG A 580 7.13 -30.47 3.46
C ARG A 580 8.58 -30.86 3.16
N ALA A 581 8.76 -32.00 2.51
CA ALA A 581 10.08 -32.58 2.27
C ALA A 581 11.05 -31.64 1.50
N SER A 582 10.51 -30.77 0.62
CA SER A 582 11.32 -29.80 -0.12
C SER A 582 11.84 -28.64 0.74
N TRP A 583 11.28 -28.41 1.92
CA TRP A 583 11.73 -27.40 2.86
C TRP A 583 12.68 -27.98 3.91
N GLY A 584 12.38 -29.17 4.44
CA GLY A 584 13.22 -29.86 5.41
C GLY A 584 12.53 -31.06 6.08
N THR A 585 13.21 -31.62 7.07
CA THR A 585 12.73 -32.71 7.93
C THR A 585 12.21 -32.20 9.28
N ALA A 586 11.66 -33.09 10.11
CA ALA A 586 11.32 -32.76 11.50
C ALA A 586 12.55 -32.28 12.31
N GLU A 587 13.73 -32.86 12.06
CA GLU A 587 15.00 -32.43 12.69
C GLU A 587 15.42 -31.03 12.22
N ASP A 588 15.21 -30.70 10.94
CA ASP A 588 15.45 -29.36 10.43
C ASP A 588 14.51 -28.32 11.04
N LEU A 589 13.24 -28.67 11.28
CA LEU A 589 12.29 -27.80 11.98
C LEU A 589 12.73 -27.57 13.43
N THR A 590 13.16 -28.62 14.15
CA THR A 590 13.74 -28.48 15.49
C THR A 590 14.98 -27.59 15.49
N ARG A 591 15.87 -27.74 14.49
CA ARG A 591 17.06 -26.88 14.33
C ARG A 591 16.67 -25.42 14.08
N PHE A 592 15.64 -25.18 13.27
CA PHE A 592 15.16 -23.84 12.96
C PHE A 592 14.62 -23.12 14.20
N TYR A 593 13.75 -23.77 14.98
CA TYR A 593 13.26 -23.24 16.26
C TYR A 593 14.40 -22.94 17.24
N ARG A 594 15.33 -23.89 17.39
CA ARG A 594 16.49 -23.71 18.28
C ARG A 594 17.31 -22.48 17.87
N ALA A 595 17.63 -22.35 16.58
CA ALA A 595 18.39 -21.22 16.07
C ALA A 595 17.67 -19.88 16.34
N GLY A 596 16.36 -19.82 16.16
CA GLY A 596 15.58 -18.62 16.44
C GLY A 596 15.65 -18.19 17.91
N HIS A 597 15.46 -19.14 18.83
CA HIS A 597 15.57 -18.86 20.27
C HIS A 597 17.01 -18.51 20.70
N GLU A 598 18.03 -19.20 20.17
CA GLU A 598 19.44 -18.91 20.45
C GLU A 598 19.86 -17.51 19.98
N LEU A 599 19.30 -17.03 18.87
CA LEU A 599 19.47 -15.66 18.38
C LEU A 599 18.62 -14.63 19.16
N GLY A 600 17.72 -15.08 20.03
CA GLY A 600 16.86 -14.22 20.85
C GLY A 600 15.59 -13.73 20.15
N HIS A 601 15.20 -14.35 19.04
CA HIS A 601 13.92 -14.08 18.37
C HIS A 601 12.75 -14.84 19.00
N LEU A 602 11.53 -14.45 18.62
CA LEU A 602 10.29 -15.13 18.99
C LEU A 602 9.77 -15.92 17.79
N MET A 603 9.39 -17.17 17.99
CA MET A 603 8.93 -18.05 16.90
C MET A 603 7.41 -18.05 16.81
N MET A 604 6.88 -17.72 15.62
CA MET A 604 5.44 -17.69 15.34
C MET A 604 5.07 -18.49 14.08
N PRO A 605 4.76 -19.78 14.19
CA PRO A 605 4.31 -20.56 13.05
C PRO A 605 2.95 -20.05 12.58
N TYR A 606 2.76 -20.04 11.26
CA TYR A 606 1.42 -19.96 10.68
C TYR A 606 0.70 -21.29 10.88
N THR A 607 -0.55 -21.24 11.36
CA THR A 607 -1.48 -22.38 11.40
C THR A 607 -2.84 -21.95 10.86
N ASN A 608 -3.57 -22.90 10.30
CA ASN A 608 -4.95 -22.68 9.82
C ASN A 608 -5.70 -24.01 9.89
N THR A 609 -6.73 -24.05 10.71
CA THR A 609 -7.62 -25.22 10.87
C THR A 609 -9.08 -24.87 10.55
N SER A 610 -9.32 -23.71 9.93
CA SER A 610 -10.67 -23.17 9.70
C SER A 610 -11.41 -23.79 8.50
N TRP A 611 -10.70 -24.52 7.65
CA TRP A 611 -11.23 -25.18 6.44
C TRP A 611 -10.33 -26.37 6.04
N TRP A 612 -10.91 -27.38 5.36
CA TRP A 612 -10.19 -28.59 4.93
C TRP A 612 -10.08 -28.65 3.41
N CYS A 613 -8.85 -28.80 2.90
CA CYS A 613 -8.53 -28.71 1.48
C CYS A 613 -8.75 -30.04 0.73
N ILE A 614 -9.04 -29.99 -0.58
CA ILE A 614 -9.32 -31.20 -1.39
C ILE A 614 -8.28 -31.57 -2.45
N ASP A 615 -7.33 -30.69 -2.77
CA ASP A 615 -6.40 -30.88 -3.91
C ASP A 615 -4.91 -30.77 -3.50
N PRO A 616 -4.31 -31.82 -2.89
CA PRO A 616 -4.97 -33.05 -2.43
C PRO A 616 -5.59 -32.90 -1.04
N LYS A 617 -6.38 -33.90 -0.63
CA LYS A 617 -6.85 -34.04 0.75
C LYS A 617 -5.67 -34.30 1.69
N GLY A 618 -5.78 -33.80 2.92
CA GLY A 618 -4.87 -34.16 4.01
C GLY A 618 -5.24 -35.50 4.65
N PRO A 619 -4.29 -36.21 5.30
CA PRO A 619 -4.56 -37.48 5.98
C PRO A 619 -5.74 -37.45 6.96
N THR A 620 -5.94 -36.34 7.69
CA THR A 620 -7.08 -36.21 8.60
C THR A 620 -8.40 -36.16 7.84
N PHE A 621 -8.46 -35.42 6.73
CA PHE A 621 -9.67 -35.38 5.92
C PHE A 621 -9.96 -36.75 5.26
N GLU A 622 -8.94 -37.47 4.79
CA GLU A 622 -9.15 -38.83 4.26
C GLU A 622 -9.71 -39.79 5.32
N ARG A 623 -9.28 -39.66 6.57
CA ARG A 623 -9.74 -40.49 7.69
C ARG A 623 -11.18 -40.17 8.12
N GLU A 624 -11.50 -38.89 8.30
CA GLU A 624 -12.78 -38.46 8.87
C GLU A 624 -13.89 -38.31 7.80
N GLY A 625 -13.53 -38.17 6.53
CA GLY A 625 -14.48 -37.98 5.44
C GLY A 625 -15.25 -36.66 5.55
N GLU A 626 -16.52 -36.67 5.13
CA GLU A 626 -17.37 -35.46 5.06
C GLU A 626 -18.14 -35.17 6.37
N ALA A 627 -18.11 -36.08 7.35
CA ALA A 627 -18.83 -35.94 8.61
C ALA A 627 -18.59 -34.62 9.38
N PRO A 628 -17.37 -34.05 9.43
CA PRO A 628 -17.11 -32.80 10.16
C PRO A 628 -17.36 -31.51 9.36
N LEU A 629 -17.79 -31.61 8.10
CA LEU A 629 -17.90 -30.45 7.20
C LEU A 629 -19.18 -29.64 7.46
N ALA A 630 -19.15 -28.35 7.12
CA ALA A 630 -20.30 -27.45 7.23
C ALA A 630 -21.24 -27.57 6.03
N PHE A 631 -22.55 -27.40 6.28
CA PHE A 631 -23.60 -27.47 5.27
C PHE A 631 -24.38 -26.16 5.16
N ASN A 632 -24.83 -25.83 3.96
CA ASN A 632 -25.82 -24.78 3.74
C ASN A 632 -27.25 -25.31 3.99
N ARG A 633 -28.25 -24.43 3.84
CA ARG A 633 -29.67 -24.76 4.07
C ARG A 633 -30.18 -25.87 3.14
N GLU A 634 -29.65 -25.96 1.92
CA GLU A 634 -30.01 -27.00 0.94
C GLU A 634 -29.30 -28.34 1.20
N GLY A 635 -28.52 -28.45 2.28
CA GLY A 635 -27.77 -29.66 2.63
C GLY A 635 -26.51 -29.85 1.79
N LYS A 636 -26.07 -28.84 1.03
CA LYS A 636 -24.83 -28.88 0.26
C LYS A 636 -23.65 -28.45 1.12
N LEU A 637 -22.50 -29.05 0.88
CA LEU A 637 -21.25 -28.68 1.54
C LEU A 637 -20.87 -27.22 1.24
N ASN A 638 -20.44 -26.51 2.29
CA ASN A 638 -19.94 -25.14 2.18
C ASN A 638 -18.55 -25.13 1.54
N ARG A 639 -18.50 -25.07 0.20
CA ARG A 639 -17.25 -25.01 -0.57
C ARG A 639 -16.61 -23.62 -0.46
N GLU A 640 -15.30 -23.61 -0.29
CA GLU A 640 -14.49 -22.40 -0.16
C GLU A 640 -13.30 -22.43 -1.11
N GLN A 641 -12.82 -21.23 -1.47
CA GLN A 641 -11.68 -21.07 -2.36
C GLN A 641 -10.83 -19.90 -1.90
N TYR A 642 -9.54 -20.18 -1.72
CA TYR A 642 -8.52 -19.19 -1.38
C TYR A 642 -7.42 -19.25 -2.43
N ALA A 643 -7.22 -18.12 -3.13
CA ALA A 643 -6.46 -18.07 -4.38
C ALA A 643 -6.92 -19.17 -5.37
N ARG A 644 -6.07 -20.14 -5.66
CA ARG A 644 -6.36 -21.29 -6.56
C ARG A 644 -6.72 -22.57 -5.81
N ASN A 645 -6.61 -22.59 -4.48
CA ASN A 645 -6.82 -23.77 -3.66
C ASN A 645 -8.28 -23.83 -3.19
N VAL A 646 -8.83 -25.04 -3.08
CA VAL A 646 -10.24 -25.29 -2.80
C VAL A 646 -10.38 -26.24 -1.61
N GLY A 647 -11.45 -26.04 -0.85
CA GLY A 647 -11.78 -26.88 0.29
C GLY A 647 -13.19 -26.65 0.80
N TYR A 648 -13.44 -27.04 2.04
CA TYR A 648 -14.75 -26.93 2.69
C TYR A 648 -14.63 -26.29 4.07
N GLY A 649 -15.62 -25.47 4.42
CA GLY A 649 -15.81 -25.00 5.79
C GLY A 649 -16.23 -26.15 6.74
N LEU A 650 -16.07 -25.93 8.04
CA LEU A 650 -16.18 -26.99 9.06
C LEU A 650 -17.31 -26.71 10.06
N CYS A 651 -17.83 -27.78 10.66
CA CYS A 651 -18.53 -27.68 11.94
C CYS A 651 -17.52 -27.78 13.09
N PHE A 652 -17.15 -26.64 13.68
CA PHE A 652 -16.16 -26.57 14.76
C PHE A 652 -16.58 -27.31 16.04
N TRP A 653 -17.87 -27.59 16.20
CA TRP A 653 -18.41 -28.39 17.31
C TRP A 653 -18.26 -29.91 17.10
N HIS A 654 -17.79 -30.35 15.94
CA HIS A 654 -17.57 -31.77 15.67
C HIS A 654 -16.34 -32.29 16.42
N PRO A 655 -16.43 -33.40 17.17
CA PRO A 655 -15.31 -33.93 17.96
C PRO A 655 -14.01 -34.14 17.18
N ALA A 656 -14.09 -34.58 15.92
CA ALA A 656 -12.91 -34.75 15.07
C ALA A 656 -12.17 -33.42 14.79
N VAL A 657 -12.90 -32.31 14.61
CA VAL A 657 -12.31 -30.97 14.41
C VAL A 657 -11.62 -30.50 15.68
N GLN A 658 -12.26 -30.73 16.84
CA GLN A 658 -11.66 -30.40 18.14
C GLN A 658 -10.41 -31.24 18.44
N ALA A 659 -10.45 -32.54 18.12
CA ALA A 659 -9.34 -33.44 18.35
C ALA A 659 -8.11 -33.03 17.54
N ILE A 660 -8.26 -32.78 16.23
CA ILE A 660 -7.13 -32.38 15.40
C ILE A 660 -6.60 -30.98 15.76
N HIS A 661 -7.47 -30.06 16.20
CA HIS A 661 -6.99 -28.75 16.68
C HIS A 661 -6.11 -28.88 17.93
N ARG A 662 -6.50 -29.74 18.87
CA ARG A 662 -5.69 -30.02 20.07
C ARG A 662 -4.34 -30.67 19.74
N GLU A 663 -4.30 -31.50 18.70
CA GLU A 663 -3.07 -32.07 18.17
C GLU A 663 -2.17 -30.99 17.56
N VAL A 664 -2.71 -30.13 16.69
CA VAL A 664 -1.96 -28.99 16.11
C VAL A 664 -1.45 -28.05 17.20
N ARG A 665 -2.26 -27.72 18.21
CA ARG A 665 -1.80 -26.95 19.37
C ARG A 665 -0.64 -27.67 20.06
N HIS A 666 -0.78 -28.96 20.36
CA HIS A 666 0.26 -29.73 21.05
C HIS A 666 1.57 -29.70 20.26
N ASP A 667 1.50 -29.92 18.95
CA ASP A 667 2.66 -29.86 18.08
C ASP A 667 3.34 -28.50 18.10
N MET A 668 2.57 -27.41 18.05
CA MET A 668 3.11 -26.04 17.94
C MET A 668 3.38 -25.34 19.28
N SER A 669 3.00 -25.93 20.41
CA SER A 669 3.27 -25.37 21.75
C SER A 669 4.14 -26.26 22.64
N VAL A 670 4.17 -27.58 22.39
CA VAL A 670 4.94 -28.55 23.18
C VAL A 670 6.08 -29.15 22.35
N THR A 671 5.78 -29.74 21.19
CA THR A 671 6.79 -30.38 20.34
C THR A 671 7.75 -29.36 19.74
N TYR A 672 7.21 -28.27 19.20
CA TYR A 672 7.93 -27.11 18.71
C TYR A 672 7.50 -25.91 19.55
N PRO A 673 8.24 -25.54 20.61
CA PRO A 673 7.76 -24.60 21.62
C PRO A 673 7.70 -23.17 21.08
N SER A 674 6.60 -22.80 20.43
CA SER A 674 6.38 -21.47 19.88
C SER A 674 6.11 -20.45 20.99
N ASP A 675 6.63 -19.24 20.85
CA ASP A 675 6.38 -18.14 21.78
C ASP A 675 4.97 -17.55 21.62
N ILE A 676 4.43 -17.67 20.40
CA ILE A 676 3.09 -17.26 20.00
C ILE A 676 2.66 -18.10 18.80
N ILE A 677 1.38 -18.49 18.70
CA ILE A 677 0.85 -19.22 17.53
C ILE A 677 -0.07 -18.30 16.75
N LEU A 678 0.14 -18.19 15.43
CA LEU A 678 -0.82 -17.54 14.56
C LEU A 678 -1.88 -18.53 14.06
N GLN A 679 -3.14 -18.28 14.38
CA GLN A 679 -4.30 -19.01 13.91
C GLN A 679 -5.05 -18.17 12.88
N ASP A 680 -4.87 -18.51 11.61
CA ASP A 680 -5.45 -17.75 10.51
C ASP A 680 -6.98 -17.75 10.53
N GLN A 681 -7.57 -16.67 10.01
CA GLN A 681 -9.01 -16.43 9.87
C GLN A 681 -9.87 -16.31 11.15
N VAL A 682 -9.36 -16.59 12.36
CA VAL A 682 -10.18 -16.54 13.59
C VAL A 682 -10.87 -15.18 13.76
N GLY A 683 -10.17 -14.08 13.48
CA GLY A 683 -10.66 -12.70 13.54
C GLY A 683 -11.08 -12.08 12.19
N ALA A 684 -10.80 -12.74 11.05
CA ALA A 684 -11.04 -12.20 9.71
C ALA A 684 -12.25 -12.81 8.99
N ARG A 685 -12.62 -14.04 9.37
CA ARG A 685 -13.64 -14.82 8.66
C ARG A 685 -15.00 -14.12 8.73
N ALA A 686 -15.63 -13.95 7.58
CA ALA A 686 -16.99 -13.45 7.52
C ALA A 686 -17.97 -14.46 8.13
N TRP A 687 -18.98 -13.97 8.84
CA TRP A 687 -20.07 -14.78 9.34
C TRP A 687 -20.78 -15.58 8.22
N ARG A 688 -21.11 -16.84 8.50
CA ARG A 688 -21.81 -17.76 7.60
C ARG A 688 -22.78 -18.65 8.37
N TRP A 689 -23.80 -19.14 7.66
CA TRP A 689 -24.71 -20.17 8.16
C TRP A 689 -24.05 -21.55 8.18
N ASN A 690 -24.34 -22.35 9.20
CA ASN A 690 -23.97 -23.76 9.26
C ASN A 690 -25.16 -24.61 9.73
N TYR A 691 -25.64 -25.48 8.83
CA TYR A 691 -26.78 -26.34 9.09
C TYR A 691 -26.44 -27.70 9.70
N HIS A 692 -25.17 -27.95 10.03
CA HIS A 692 -24.74 -29.16 10.72
C HIS A 692 -25.53 -29.43 12.02
N ALA A 693 -25.77 -30.71 12.34
CA ALA A 693 -26.62 -31.11 13.47
C ALA A 693 -25.99 -30.82 14.85
N LEU A 694 -24.65 -30.76 14.92
CA LEU A 694 -23.90 -30.46 16.15
C LEU A 694 -23.76 -28.96 16.45
N GLU A 695 -24.13 -28.10 15.50
CA GLU A 695 -24.09 -26.65 15.68
C GLU A 695 -25.17 -26.23 16.69
N PRO A 696 -24.84 -25.49 17.79
CA PRO A 696 -25.82 -25.05 18.78
C PRO A 696 -26.95 -24.21 18.18
N ARG A 697 -26.62 -23.31 17.24
CA ARG A 697 -27.56 -22.53 16.45
C ARG A 697 -27.05 -22.41 15.02
N LYS A 698 -27.93 -22.40 14.03
CA LYS A 698 -27.51 -22.37 12.62
C LYS A 698 -26.68 -21.12 12.27
N ALA A 699 -26.78 -20.06 13.07
CA ALA A 699 -25.99 -18.83 12.94
C ALA A 699 -24.68 -18.79 13.77
N SER A 700 -24.41 -19.76 14.65
CA SER A 700 -23.32 -19.69 15.66
C SER A 700 -21.95 -20.22 15.20
N ALA A 701 -21.76 -20.46 13.90
CA ALA A 701 -20.55 -21.11 13.39
C ALA A 701 -19.24 -20.42 13.83
N MET A 702 -19.26 -19.08 13.90
CA MET A 702 -18.10 -18.28 14.35
C MET A 702 -17.75 -18.50 15.83
N ASP A 703 -18.75 -18.66 16.73
CA ASP A 703 -18.46 -18.92 18.15
C ASP A 703 -17.77 -20.28 18.35
N GLY A 704 -18.07 -21.27 17.51
CA GLY A 704 -17.35 -22.55 17.51
C GLY A 704 -15.87 -22.40 17.13
N MET A 705 -15.56 -21.52 16.17
CA MET A 705 -14.18 -21.18 15.81
C MET A 705 -13.48 -20.39 16.92
N HIS A 706 -14.16 -19.40 17.51
CA HIS A 706 -13.61 -18.65 18.64
C HIS A 706 -13.35 -19.55 19.86
N ALA A 707 -14.17 -20.57 20.10
CA ALA A 707 -14.00 -21.51 21.20
C ALA A 707 -12.70 -22.33 21.09
N LEU A 708 -12.26 -22.64 19.86
CA LEU A 708 -10.97 -23.29 19.59
C LEU A 708 -9.81 -22.40 20.04
N SER A 709 -9.76 -21.15 19.54
CA SER A 709 -8.72 -20.18 19.92
C SER A 709 -8.77 -19.88 21.43
N MET A 710 -9.96 -19.76 22.02
CA MET A 710 -10.10 -19.58 23.46
C MET A 710 -9.51 -20.74 24.28
N GLU A 711 -9.64 -21.99 23.81
CA GLU A 711 -9.01 -23.16 24.44
C GLU A 711 -7.48 -23.08 24.33
N ASP A 712 -6.98 -22.72 23.15
CA ASP A 712 -5.54 -22.65 22.89
C ASP A 712 -4.85 -21.50 23.65
N ALA A 713 -5.54 -20.38 23.87
CA ALA A 713 -5.06 -19.23 24.63
C ALA A 713 -4.77 -19.55 26.11
N GLU A 714 -5.31 -20.66 26.65
CA GLU A 714 -4.99 -21.13 27.99
C GLU A 714 -3.56 -21.70 28.11
N HIS A 715 -2.95 -22.03 26.96
CA HIS A 715 -1.66 -22.73 26.88
C HIS A 715 -0.53 -21.87 26.32
N VAL A 716 -0.81 -21.01 25.34
CA VAL A 716 0.19 -20.21 24.62
C VAL A 716 -0.43 -18.89 24.15
N PRO A 717 0.32 -17.78 24.09
CA PRO A 717 -0.16 -16.56 23.44
C PRO A 717 -0.60 -16.84 22.00
N LEU A 718 -1.69 -16.20 21.57
CA LEU A 718 -2.25 -16.36 20.23
C LEU A 718 -2.22 -15.07 19.43
N ALA A 719 -2.03 -15.23 18.13
CA ALA A 719 -2.28 -14.22 17.12
C ALA A 719 -3.35 -14.71 16.14
N THR A 720 -4.12 -13.80 15.57
CA THR A 720 -5.07 -14.08 14.50
C THR A 720 -4.93 -13.11 13.34
N GLU A 721 -5.35 -13.53 12.14
CA GLU A 721 -5.68 -12.61 11.04
C GLU A 721 -6.82 -11.68 11.47
N ASP A 722 -6.61 -10.37 11.29
CA ASP A 722 -7.54 -9.28 11.63
C ASP A 722 -8.10 -9.36 13.06
N GLY A 723 -9.29 -8.80 13.31
CA GLY A 723 -9.94 -8.88 14.62
C GLY A 723 -11.21 -8.06 14.75
N HIS A 724 -11.97 -8.37 15.81
CA HIS A 724 -13.18 -7.68 16.25
C HIS A 724 -13.38 -7.93 17.76
N ASP A 725 -14.25 -7.16 18.40
CA ASP A 725 -14.58 -7.24 19.83
C ASP A 725 -14.67 -8.64 20.46
N ARG A 726 -15.20 -9.66 19.77
CA ARG A 726 -15.40 -11.01 20.32
C ARG A 726 -14.11 -11.81 20.50
N VAL A 727 -13.04 -11.47 19.78
CA VAL A 727 -11.75 -12.19 19.90
C VAL A 727 -10.80 -11.51 20.87
N VAL A 728 -11.04 -10.23 21.19
CA VAL A 728 -10.09 -9.41 21.98
C VAL A 728 -9.98 -9.82 23.45
N ASN A 729 -10.85 -10.69 23.96
CA ASN A 729 -10.72 -11.18 25.34
C ASN A 729 -9.66 -12.29 25.48
N PHE A 730 -9.32 -13.01 24.39
CA PHE A 730 -8.37 -14.14 24.44
C PHE A 730 -7.19 -14.01 23.47
N GLU A 731 -7.35 -13.33 22.33
CA GLU A 731 -6.24 -13.09 21.40
C GLU A 731 -5.19 -12.15 22.01
N THR A 732 -3.90 -12.45 21.83
CA THR A 732 -2.79 -11.60 22.28
C THR A 732 -2.41 -10.58 21.21
N MET A 733 -2.53 -10.95 19.93
CA MET A 733 -2.13 -10.13 18.79
C MET A 733 -3.14 -10.21 17.65
N LEU A 734 -3.44 -9.07 17.04
CA LEU A 734 -4.28 -8.95 15.85
C LEU A 734 -3.40 -8.55 14.67
N CYS A 735 -3.31 -9.41 13.65
CA CYS A 735 -2.50 -9.22 12.45
C CYS A 735 -3.39 -8.79 11.29
N GLY A 736 -3.56 -7.49 11.09
CA GLY A 736 -4.42 -6.95 10.05
C GLY A 736 -5.10 -5.66 10.46
N CYS A 737 -6.42 -5.56 10.26
CA CYS A 737 -7.21 -4.37 10.55
C CYS A 737 -6.77 -3.07 9.83
N ALA A 738 -6.05 -3.25 8.71
CA ALA A 738 -5.25 -2.20 8.11
C ALA A 738 -5.53 -1.97 6.63
N TRP A 739 -6.18 -2.88 5.90
CA TRP A 739 -6.24 -2.80 4.43
C TRP A 739 -6.92 -1.53 3.88
N GLY A 740 -7.94 -1.05 4.59
CA GLY A 740 -8.66 0.18 4.35
C GLY A 740 -8.08 1.41 5.08
N THR A 741 -7.23 1.19 6.09
CA THR A 741 -6.64 2.25 6.93
C THR A 741 -5.25 2.65 6.48
N ILE A 742 -4.32 1.70 6.34
CA ILE A 742 -2.93 1.92 5.97
C ILE A 742 -2.79 1.73 4.45
N PRO A 743 -2.18 2.65 3.70
CA PRO A 743 -2.03 2.49 2.25
C PRO A 743 -1.38 1.15 1.85
N ALA A 744 -2.08 0.34 1.06
CA ALA A 744 -1.55 -0.90 0.50
C ALA A 744 -0.91 -0.67 -0.88
N ARG A 745 -0.13 -1.65 -1.35
CA ARG A 745 0.54 -1.62 -2.67
C ARG A 745 -0.10 -2.60 -3.66
N GLY A 746 0.28 -2.46 -4.94
CA GLY A 746 -0.16 -3.36 -6.02
C GLY A 746 -1.67 -3.46 -6.16
N LYS A 747 -2.17 -4.68 -6.36
CA LYS A 747 -3.62 -4.98 -6.55
C LYS A 747 -4.52 -4.56 -5.38
N HIS A 748 -3.96 -4.30 -4.20
CA HIS A 748 -4.71 -3.91 -2.99
C HIS A 748 -4.74 -2.40 -2.76
N ARG A 749 -4.06 -1.59 -3.57
CA ARG A 749 -3.98 -0.13 -3.43
C ARG A 749 -5.34 0.55 -3.26
N THR A 750 -6.36 0.08 -3.99
CA THR A 750 -7.70 0.67 -4.00
C THR A 750 -8.57 0.28 -2.80
N ARG A 751 -8.09 -0.57 -1.88
CA ARG A 751 -8.81 -0.89 -0.64
C ARG A 751 -8.84 0.27 0.35
N HIS A 752 -7.85 1.16 0.31
CA HIS A 752 -7.78 2.30 1.22
C HIS A 752 -9.04 3.18 1.14
N ALA A 753 -9.57 3.59 2.30
CA ALA A 753 -10.87 4.25 2.43
C ALA A 753 -11.05 5.53 1.59
N LYS A 754 -9.96 6.24 1.28
CA LYS A 754 -9.95 7.39 0.35
C LYS A 754 -10.49 7.09 -1.07
N TYR A 755 -10.53 5.81 -1.46
CA TYR A 755 -11.10 5.38 -2.74
C TYR A 755 -12.54 4.88 -2.62
N LEU A 756 -13.03 4.73 -1.38
CA LEU A 756 -14.37 4.22 -1.08
C LEU A 756 -15.36 5.35 -0.78
N PHE A 757 -14.88 6.45 -0.22
CA PHE A 757 -15.71 7.55 0.26
C PHE A 757 -15.19 8.90 -0.23
N PRO A 758 -16.10 9.87 -0.47
CA PRO A 758 -15.72 11.21 -0.88
C PRO A 758 -14.81 11.91 0.10
N GLN A 759 -13.94 12.78 -0.42
CA GLN A 759 -13.11 13.62 0.43
C GLN A 759 -14.00 14.47 1.37
N ASP A 760 -13.54 14.68 2.60
CA ASP A 760 -14.18 15.55 3.61
C ASP A 760 -15.58 15.14 4.10
N GLU A 761 -16.08 13.94 3.75
CA GLU A 761 -17.39 13.44 4.21
C GLU A 761 -17.29 12.29 5.21
N TRP A 762 -16.07 11.87 5.54
CA TRP A 762 -15.78 10.80 6.48
C TRP A 762 -14.43 11.02 7.14
N GLN A 763 -14.22 10.29 8.24
CA GLN A 763 -13.01 10.27 9.04
C GLN A 763 -12.75 8.83 9.50
N PHE A 764 -11.49 8.50 9.81
CA PHE A 764 -11.24 7.29 10.59
C PHE A 764 -11.70 7.49 12.03
N PHE A 765 -12.25 6.44 12.64
CA PHE A 765 -12.56 6.41 14.06
C PHE A 765 -12.30 5.01 14.61
N PRO A 766 -11.21 4.79 15.39
CA PRO A 766 -10.72 3.45 15.69
C PRO A 766 -11.48 2.79 16.86
N ILE A 767 -12.73 2.39 16.62
CA ILE A 767 -13.61 1.72 17.60
C ILE A 767 -12.89 0.52 18.25
N LEU A 768 -12.26 -0.34 17.43
CA LEU A 768 -11.57 -1.53 17.95
C LEU A 768 -10.41 -1.18 18.89
N SER A 769 -9.63 -0.13 18.58
CA SER A 769 -8.53 0.31 19.44
C SER A 769 -9.01 0.88 20.77
N TYR A 770 -10.11 1.64 20.76
CA TYR A 770 -10.73 2.09 22.01
C TYR A 770 -11.14 0.90 22.90
N LEU A 771 -11.66 -0.16 22.30
CA LEU A 771 -12.04 -1.38 23.01
C LEU A 771 -10.84 -2.20 23.51
N SER A 772 -9.75 -2.26 22.74
CA SER A 772 -8.80 -3.38 22.89
C SER A 772 -7.31 -3.06 22.75
N HIS A 773 -6.89 -1.82 22.52
CA HIS A 773 -5.44 -1.50 22.43
C HIS A 773 -4.67 -1.79 23.73
N HIS A 774 -5.36 -1.85 24.88
CA HIS A 774 -4.80 -2.29 26.16
C HIS A 774 -4.84 -3.82 26.38
N GLN A 775 -5.50 -4.55 25.49
CA GLN A 775 -5.73 -5.99 25.58
C GLN A 775 -4.94 -6.77 24.54
N CYS A 776 -4.67 -6.18 23.38
CA CYS A 776 -4.03 -6.83 22.23
C CYS A 776 -2.90 -5.97 21.65
N LEU A 777 -1.92 -6.63 21.04
CA LEU A 777 -0.98 -5.99 20.12
C LEU A 777 -1.61 -5.90 18.74
N PHE A 778 -1.43 -4.76 18.06
CA PHE A 778 -1.87 -4.55 16.69
C PHE A 778 -0.67 -4.55 15.77
N THR A 779 -0.72 -5.32 14.68
CA THR A 779 0.25 -5.29 13.58
C THR A 779 -0.53 -5.30 12.26
N THR A 780 0.07 -4.85 11.17
CA THR A 780 -0.52 -5.04 9.84
C THR A 780 -0.63 -6.54 9.51
N HIS A 781 -1.27 -6.86 8.39
CA HIS A 781 -1.47 -8.24 7.96
C HIS A 781 -0.15 -9.01 7.85
N ASP A 782 -0.13 -10.21 8.40
CA ASP A 782 1.02 -11.11 8.53
C ASP A 782 1.64 -11.62 7.21
N LEU A 783 0.86 -11.70 6.12
CA LEU A 783 1.29 -12.24 4.82
C LEU A 783 1.42 -11.22 3.69
N GLY A 784 0.63 -10.14 3.70
CA GLY A 784 0.38 -9.35 2.48
C GLY A 784 0.45 -7.83 2.62
N HIS A 785 0.49 -7.28 3.83
CA HIS A 785 0.48 -5.84 4.06
C HIS A 785 1.56 -5.50 5.05
N PHE A 786 2.62 -4.82 4.61
CA PHE A 786 3.77 -4.47 5.44
C PHE A 786 4.07 -2.97 5.37
N ILE A 787 4.90 -2.50 6.29
CA ILE A 787 5.35 -1.11 6.35
C ILE A 787 6.64 -1.00 5.53
N GLU A 788 6.53 -0.63 4.27
CA GLU A 788 7.68 -0.54 3.34
C GLU A 788 8.12 0.91 3.09
N ASP A 789 7.27 1.90 3.40
CA ASP A 789 7.53 3.33 3.13
C ASP A 789 7.01 4.25 4.25
N ASN A 790 7.35 5.55 4.15
CA ASN A 790 6.99 6.57 5.13
C ASN A 790 5.47 6.78 5.30
N ASP A 791 4.66 6.67 4.23
CA ASP A 791 3.20 6.79 4.32
C ASP A 791 2.63 5.70 5.24
N GLN A 792 3.01 4.44 5.01
CA GLN A 792 2.58 3.31 5.82
C GLN A 792 3.05 3.44 7.27
N LEU A 793 4.27 3.93 7.51
CA LEU A 793 4.81 4.16 8.85
C LEU A 793 4.02 5.25 9.60
N SER A 794 3.70 6.36 8.93
CA SER A 794 2.93 7.46 9.53
C SER A 794 1.55 6.99 9.96
N TYR A 795 0.84 6.27 9.08
CA TYR A 795 -0.44 5.67 9.41
C TYR A 795 -0.32 4.62 10.53
N ALA A 796 0.66 3.72 10.48
CA ALA A 796 0.86 2.72 11.53
C ALA A 796 1.01 3.37 12.92
N LEU A 797 1.84 4.41 13.03
CA LEU A 797 2.01 5.16 14.27
C LEU A 797 0.73 5.89 14.70
N ALA A 798 0.03 6.53 13.77
CA ALA A 798 -1.22 7.25 14.05
C ALA A 798 -2.28 6.35 14.72
N PHE A 799 -2.33 5.07 14.33
CA PHE A 799 -3.30 4.11 14.84
C PHE A 799 -2.76 3.16 15.94
N GLY A 800 -1.51 3.33 16.37
CA GLY A 800 -0.92 2.51 17.44
C GLY A 800 -0.49 1.10 17.00
N TYR A 801 -0.13 0.91 15.74
CA TYR A 801 0.34 -0.37 15.22
C TYR A 801 1.82 -0.63 15.54
N SER A 802 2.13 -1.84 16.00
CA SER A 802 3.48 -2.39 15.95
C SER A 802 3.96 -2.55 14.52
N MET A 803 5.27 -2.45 14.35
CA MET A 803 5.96 -2.48 13.07
C MET A 803 5.98 -3.88 12.48
N SER A 804 5.91 -3.96 11.15
CA SER A 804 5.94 -5.20 10.40
C SER A 804 6.75 -5.06 9.13
N TYR A 805 7.40 -6.15 8.70
CA TYR A 805 8.18 -6.18 7.47
C TYR A 805 8.25 -7.58 6.87
N ARG A 806 8.61 -7.65 5.58
CA ARG A 806 8.93 -8.90 4.89
C ARG A 806 10.44 -9.02 4.71
N TRP A 807 10.98 -10.20 5.00
CA TRP A 807 12.41 -10.44 4.90
C TRP A 807 12.73 -11.79 4.24
N ASP A 808 13.75 -11.82 3.39
CA ASP A 808 14.30 -13.02 2.77
C ASP A 808 15.78 -12.82 2.41
N LEU A 809 16.46 -13.87 1.96
CA LEU A 809 17.89 -13.83 1.62
C LEU A 809 18.21 -12.82 0.49
N GLY A 810 17.27 -12.55 -0.41
CA GLY A 810 17.42 -11.54 -1.46
C GLY A 810 17.40 -10.13 -0.86
N HIS A 811 16.50 -9.87 0.09
CA HIS A 811 16.43 -8.60 0.81
C HIS A 811 17.67 -8.30 1.63
N ALA A 812 18.28 -9.31 2.25
CA ALA A 812 19.51 -9.15 3.04
C ALA A 812 20.67 -8.53 2.23
N LYS A 813 20.68 -8.73 0.91
CA LYS A 813 21.68 -8.17 -0.01
C LYS A 813 21.39 -6.73 -0.43
N ASN A 814 20.21 -6.19 -0.13
CA ASN A 814 19.82 -4.83 -0.48
C ASN A 814 20.04 -3.88 0.72
N PRO A 815 21.04 -2.97 0.67
CA PRO A 815 21.34 -2.07 1.78
C PRO A 815 20.16 -1.18 2.17
N SER A 816 19.37 -0.68 1.22
CA SER A 816 18.23 0.20 1.50
C SER A 816 17.12 -0.53 2.25
N ARG A 817 16.81 -1.77 1.87
CA ARG A 817 15.84 -2.60 2.62
C ARG A 817 16.34 -2.93 4.02
N LYS A 818 17.63 -3.21 4.17
CA LYS A 818 18.24 -3.44 5.48
C LYS A 818 18.13 -2.20 6.37
N ARG A 819 18.51 -1.02 5.85
CA ARG A 819 18.37 0.25 6.58
C ARG A 819 16.94 0.53 7.01
N TRP A 820 15.98 0.27 6.13
CA TRP A 820 14.57 0.43 6.46
C TRP A 820 14.11 -0.50 7.58
N LEU A 821 14.46 -1.79 7.53
CA LEU A 821 14.16 -2.73 8.62
C LEU A 821 14.77 -2.28 9.95
N TYR A 822 16.01 -1.80 9.95
CA TYR A 822 16.66 -1.29 11.17
C TYR A 822 16.00 -0.02 11.70
N TRP A 823 15.49 0.83 10.81
CA TRP A 823 14.68 1.98 11.19
C TRP A 823 13.35 1.57 11.83
N LEU A 824 12.63 0.60 11.26
CA LEU A 824 11.42 0.04 11.86
C LEU A 824 11.71 -0.62 13.21
N ASP A 825 12.80 -1.37 13.33
CA ASP A 825 13.25 -1.99 14.58
C ASP A 825 13.51 -0.95 15.69
N ALA A 826 14.15 0.17 15.33
CA ALA A 826 14.37 1.27 16.26
C ALA A 826 13.06 1.94 16.69
N ILE A 827 12.13 2.19 15.76
CA ILE A 827 10.79 2.71 16.08
C ILE A 827 10.03 1.75 16.98
N GLN A 828 10.09 0.44 16.69
CA GLN A 828 9.44 -0.59 17.49
C GLN A 828 9.94 -0.61 18.92
N LYS A 829 11.26 -0.69 19.12
CA LYS A 829 11.91 -0.83 20.44
C LYS A 829 11.87 0.43 21.29
N THR A 830 11.50 1.56 20.70
CA THR A 830 11.41 2.86 21.37
C THR A 830 9.96 3.22 21.62
N VAL A 831 9.30 3.87 20.66
CA VAL A 831 7.98 4.47 20.85
C VAL A 831 6.84 3.45 20.70
N ALA A 832 6.95 2.47 19.80
CA ALA A 832 5.87 1.50 19.62
C ALA A 832 5.72 0.57 20.83
N ALA A 833 6.83 0.08 21.37
CA ALA A 833 6.86 -0.70 22.61
C ALA A 833 6.24 0.05 23.80
N ASP A 834 6.27 1.38 23.80
CA ASP A 834 5.75 2.19 24.90
C ASP A 834 4.22 2.32 24.86
N TYR A 835 3.63 2.51 23.67
CA TYR A 835 2.16 2.52 23.52
C TYR A 835 1.55 1.12 23.41
N ALA A 836 2.32 0.11 23.01
CA ALA A 836 1.83 -1.26 22.84
C ALA A 836 1.20 -1.79 24.15
N GLY A 837 -0.08 -2.17 24.09
CA GLY A 837 -0.84 -2.60 25.27
C GLY A 837 -1.31 -1.45 26.17
N LYS A 838 -1.37 -0.20 25.70
CA LYS A 838 -1.92 0.94 26.46
C LYS A 838 -3.34 1.29 26.01
N LYS A 839 -4.18 1.79 26.92
CA LYS A 839 -5.54 2.23 26.55
C LYS A 839 -5.45 3.44 25.61
N LEU A 840 -6.15 3.38 24.48
CA LEU A 840 -6.38 4.55 23.64
C LEU A 840 -7.35 5.50 24.36
N LEU A 841 -6.94 6.75 24.55
CA LEU A 841 -7.72 7.78 25.24
C LEU A 841 -8.39 8.75 24.25
N ASP A 842 -7.67 9.15 23.21
CA ASP A 842 -8.18 10.06 22.18
C ASP A 842 -7.57 9.77 20.81
N PHE A 843 -8.36 10.03 19.76
CA PHE A 843 -7.96 10.01 18.37
C PHE A 843 -8.73 11.14 17.68
N SER A 844 -8.01 12.15 17.22
CA SER A 844 -8.63 13.38 16.73
C SER A 844 -7.90 13.95 15.50
N TYR A 845 -8.60 14.83 14.79
CA TYR A 845 -8.09 15.62 13.68
C TYR A 845 -8.04 17.10 14.12
N PRO A 846 -6.90 17.61 14.62
CA PRO A 846 -6.83 18.96 15.18
C PRO A 846 -7.20 20.05 14.17
N ARG A 847 -6.86 19.87 12.90
CA ARG A 847 -7.21 20.83 11.82
C ARG A 847 -8.71 20.91 11.60
N PHE A 848 -9.41 19.77 11.58
CA PHE A 848 -10.87 19.71 11.53
C PHE A 848 -11.50 20.42 12.73
N GLN A 849 -11.02 20.16 13.96
CA GLN A 849 -11.54 20.79 15.18
C GLN A 849 -11.40 22.32 15.17
N LEU A 850 -10.36 22.84 14.51
CA LEU A 850 -10.07 24.27 14.40
C LEU A 850 -10.64 24.92 13.13
N GLY A 851 -11.31 24.15 12.25
CA GLY A 851 -11.87 24.66 11.00
C GLY A 851 -10.81 25.12 9.99
N LEU A 852 -9.64 24.49 9.98
CA LEU A 852 -8.54 24.80 9.05
C LEU A 852 -8.69 24.03 7.73
N GLU A 853 -8.06 24.54 6.67
CA GLU A 853 -7.96 23.83 5.37
C GLU A 853 -7.28 22.46 5.53
N GLN A 854 -7.61 21.51 4.65
CA GLN A 854 -7.14 20.12 4.72
C GLN A 854 -7.44 19.52 6.11
N PRO A 855 -8.72 19.42 6.49
CA PRO A 855 -9.14 19.12 7.87
C PRO A 855 -8.62 17.77 8.38
N HIS A 856 -8.35 16.82 7.48
CA HIS A 856 -7.95 15.45 7.81
C HIS A 856 -6.46 15.17 7.62
N GLN A 857 -5.66 16.19 7.29
CA GLN A 857 -4.23 16.05 6.99
C GLN A 857 -3.42 15.48 8.17
N VAL A 858 -3.74 15.91 9.40
CA VAL A 858 -2.98 15.55 10.60
C VAL A 858 -3.89 14.93 11.64
N THR A 859 -3.42 13.83 12.23
CA THR A 859 -4.04 13.18 13.39
C THR A 859 -3.24 13.44 14.66
N CYS A 860 -3.96 13.52 15.79
CA CYS A 860 -3.40 13.47 17.13
C CYS A 860 -3.99 12.26 17.87
N THR A 861 -3.12 11.37 18.34
CA THR A 861 -3.52 10.14 19.05
C THR A 861 -2.92 10.15 20.44
N ARG A 862 -3.74 9.86 21.46
CA ARG A 862 -3.32 9.85 22.86
C ARG A 862 -3.55 8.48 23.48
N PHE A 863 -2.52 7.91 24.09
CA PHE A 863 -2.61 6.70 24.89
C PHE A 863 -2.36 6.98 26.37
N ALA A 864 -2.82 6.06 27.23
CA ALA A 864 -2.51 6.09 28.65
C ALA A 864 -0.99 6.04 28.90
N GLY A 865 -0.53 6.77 29.92
CA GLY A 865 0.90 6.95 30.21
C GLY A 865 1.53 8.17 29.54
N ASP A 866 0.72 9.20 29.23
CA ASP A 866 1.13 10.48 28.64
C ASP A 866 1.86 10.32 27.30
N ILE A 867 1.36 9.40 26.46
CA ILE A 867 1.90 9.13 25.13
C ILE A 867 1.05 9.85 24.09
N VAL A 868 1.69 10.65 23.24
CA VAL A 868 1.05 11.45 22.18
C VAL A 868 1.74 11.18 20.85
N VAL A 869 0.95 10.90 19.82
CA VAL A 869 1.41 10.75 18.43
C VAL A 869 0.78 11.85 17.59
N ILE A 870 1.58 12.61 16.87
CA ILE A 870 1.17 13.55 15.83
C ILE A 870 1.66 12.99 14.50
N ALA A 871 0.76 12.76 13.55
CA ALA A 871 1.10 12.15 12.27
C ALA A 871 0.46 12.92 11.11
N ASN A 872 1.27 13.28 10.12
CA ASN A 872 0.80 13.79 8.83
C ASN A 872 0.42 12.58 7.95
N LEU A 873 -0.80 12.55 7.44
CA LEU A 873 -1.34 11.44 6.64
C LEU A 873 -1.43 11.77 5.15
N GLU A 874 -0.95 12.94 4.72
CA GLU A 874 -1.01 13.37 3.33
C GLU A 874 0.37 13.57 2.70
N ASN A 875 0.37 13.69 1.37
CA ASN A 875 1.57 13.88 0.55
C ASN A 875 2.06 15.33 0.49
N ALA A 876 1.50 16.22 1.33
CA ALA A 876 1.88 17.62 1.45
C ALA A 876 2.51 17.88 2.84
N PRO A 877 3.52 18.77 2.96
CA PRO A 877 4.04 19.20 4.25
C PRO A 877 2.95 19.84 5.12
N CYS A 878 3.10 19.77 6.44
CA CYS A 878 2.17 20.40 7.39
C CYS A 878 2.92 21.26 8.42
N GLU A 879 2.52 22.52 8.49
CA GLU A 879 2.86 23.43 9.59
C GLU A 879 2.11 23.03 10.87
N LEU A 880 2.82 22.90 11.98
CA LEU A 880 2.22 22.48 13.25
C LEU A 880 1.74 23.66 14.10
N ALA A 881 2.35 24.84 13.96
CA ALA A 881 2.03 26.02 14.78
C ALA A 881 0.50 26.30 14.93
N PRO A 882 -0.33 26.21 13.88
CA PRO A 882 -1.77 26.47 14.00
C PRO A 882 -2.52 25.49 14.89
N ILE A 883 -2.00 24.28 15.11
CA ILE A 883 -2.71 23.19 15.81
C ILE A 883 -2.15 22.88 17.21
N LEU A 884 -0.95 23.34 17.55
CA LEU A 884 -0.26 22.97 18.80
C LEU A 884 -1.02 23.41 20.08
N ALA A 885 -1.82 24.47 20.01
CA ALA A 885 -2.66 24.90 21.13
C ALA A 885 -3.74 23.86 21.49
N ALA A 886 -4.24 23.10 20.51
CA ALA A 886 -5.23 22.06 20.69
C ALA A 886 -4.63 20.71 21.14
N ILE A 887 -3.30 20.58 21.13
CA ILE A 887 -2.61 19.33 21.45
C ILE A 887 -2.06 19.37 22.88
N ALA A 888 -2.28 18.29 23.63
CA ALA A 888 -1.81 18.17 25.01
C ALA A 888 -0.33 17.72 25.07
N LEU A 889 0.58 18.66 24.85
CA LEU A 889 2.04 18.48 24.98
C LEU A 889 2.64 19.46 26.00
N PRO A 890 3.83 19.15 26.57
CA PRO A 890 4.59 20.12 27.35
C PRO A 890 4.92 21.37 26.53
N ASP A 891 4.93 22.55 27.17
CA ASP A 891 5.17 23.83 26.49
C ASP A 891 6.53 23.90 25.77
N SER A 892 7.55 23.25 26.33
CA SER A 892 8.87 23.16 25.69
C SER A 892 8.80 22.39 24.38
N GLU A 893 8.04 21.29 24.33
CA GLU A 893 7.83 20.50 23.11
C GLU A 893 7.02 21.29 22.08
N LYS A 894 6.00 22.04 22.51
CA LYS A 894 5.23 22.92 21.63
C LYS A 894 6.12 23.97 20.97
N ARG A 895 6.92 24.71 21.75
CA ARG A 895 7.84 25.73 21.22
C ARG A 895 8.87 25.16 20.26
N TRP A 896 9.32 23.93 20.49
CA TRP A 896 10.22 23.25 19.55
C TRP A 896 9.49 22.87 18.25
N LEU A 897 8.28 22.30 18.34
CA LEU A 897 7.48 21.96 17.16
C LEU A 897 7.02 23.17 16.35
N GLU A 898 6.86 24.36 16.95
CA GLU A 898 6.58 25.62 16.22
C GLU A 898 7.67 25.99 15.20
N GLN A 899 8.87 25.44 15.37
CA GLN A 899 10.02 25.70 14.49
C GLN A 899 10.20 24.62 13.41
N HIS A 900 9.31 23.63 13.36
CA HIS A 900 9.45 22.47 12.47
C HIS A 900 8.19 22.23 11.64
N VAL A 901 8.42 21.75 10.42
CA VAL A 901 7.39 21.31 9.50
C VAL A 901 7.40 19.79 9.47
N LEU A 902 6.24 19.16 9.58
CA LEU A 902 6.15 17.74 9.27
C LEU A 902 6.22 17.59 7.75
N PRO A 903 7.21 16.83 7.21
CA PRO A 903 7.22 16.53 5.79
C PRO A 903 5.97 15.72 5.41
N PRO A 904 5.71 15.50 4.10
CA PRO A 904 4.72 14.53 3.66
C PRO A 904 4.86 13.22 4.45
N TYR A 905 3.79 12.71 5.05
CA TYR A 905 3.89 11.49 5.87
C TYR A 905 4.92 11.53 7.03
N GLY A 906 5.25 12.72 7.53
CA GLY A 906 6.08 12.93 8.71
C GLY A 906 5.31 12.74 10.02
N PHE A 907 6.02 12.58 11.13
CA PHE A 907 5.41 12.37 12.44
C PHE A 907 6.27 12.89 13.58
N TYR A 908 5.64 13.07 14.74
CA TYR A 908 6.28 13.27 16.04
C TYR A 908 5.58 12.43 17.10
N VAL A 909 6.35 11.70 17.90
CA VAL A 909 5.85 10.89 19.02
C VAL A 909 6.54 11.33 20.31
N SER A 910 5.73 11.62 21.31
CA SER A 910 6.14 12.03 22.63
C SER A 910 5.67 11.02 23.67
N SER A 911 6.60 10.52 24.46
CA SER A 911 6.35 9.69 25.64
C SER A 911 7.26 10.14 26.80
N PRO A 912 6.93 9.80 28.05
CA PRO A 912 7.84 9.99 29.19
C PRO A 912 9.17 9.22 29.07
N ARG A 913 9.20 8.14 28.27
CA ARG A 913 10.36 7.22 28.16
C ARG A 913 10.98 7.16 26.77
N ALA A 914 10.27 7.63 25.74
CA ALA A 914 10.74 7.63 24.36
C ALA A 914 10.30 8.89 23.60
N LYS A 915 11.11 9.30 22.61
CA LYS A 915 10.80 10.34 21.63
C LYS A 915 11.14 9.83 20.23
N ALA A 916 10.29 10.08 19.26
CA ALA A 916 10.61 9.81 17.86
C ALA A 916 10.07 10.89 16.94
N ALA A 917 10.76 11.17 15.85
CA ALA A 917 10.31 12.12 14.85
C ALA A 917 10.80 11.76 13.44
N SER A 918 10.02 12.16 12.46
CA SER A 918 10.41 12.23 11.05
C SER A 918 10.06 13.63 10.54
N LEU A 919 11.09 14.44 10.33
CA LEU A 919 11.05 15.88 10.08
C LEU A 919 11.73 16.22 8.74
N GLN A 920 11.68 17.49 8.38
CA GLN A 920 12.36 18.04 7.22
C GLN A 920 13.60 18.84 7.66
N ASN A 921 14.77 18.57 7.05
CA ASN A 921 15.96 19.42 7.23
C ASN A 921 15.88 20.69 6.36
N ARG A 922 16.87 21.59 6.49
CA ARG A 922 16.92 22.86 5.72
C ARG A 922 16.94 22.66 4.20
N ASP A 923 17.42 21.51 3.73
CA ASP A 923 17.51 21.16 2.31
C ASP A 923 16.26 20.40 1.81
N GLY A 924 15.22 20.30 2.64
CA GLY A 924 13.96 19.66 2.28
C GLY A 924 13.95 18.13 2.43
N GLN A 925 14.98 17.51 3.01
CA GLN A 925 15.13 16.06 3.12
C GLN A 925 14.57 15.50 4.42
N TYR A 926 14.18 14.21 4.39
CA TYR A 926 13.76 13.50 5.60
C TYR A 926 14.95 13.28 6.53
N VAL A 927 14.81 13.77 7.76
CA VAL A 927 15.67 13.44 8.90
C VAL A 927 14.80 12.93 10.04
N GLY A 928 15.31 12.03 10.85
CA GLY A 928 14.53 11.45 11.93
C GLY A 928 15.34 10.86 13.05
N PHE A 929 14.68 10.65 14.17
CA PHE A 929 15.24 9.99 15.34
C PHE A 929 14.18 9.12 16.01
N ALA A 930 14.62 8.06 16.66
CA ALA A 930 13.80 7.18 17.48
C ALA A 930 14.63 6.81 18.70
N LEU A 931 14.34 7.42 19.84
CA LEU A 931 15.20 7.41 21.03
C LEU A 931 14.39 7.04 22.27
N ALA A 932 14.96 6.21 23.14
CA ALA A 932 14.38 5.87 24.43
C ALA A 932 15.46 5.82 25.51
N TYR A 933 15.11 6.25 26.71
CA TYR A 933 16.01 6.17 27.86
C TYR A 933 15.70 4.91 28.67
N LYS A 934 16.59 3.92 28.56
CA LYS A 934 16.45 2.61 29.20
C LYS A 934 17.77 2.27 29.91
N ASN A 935 17.71 1.75 31.13
CA ASN A 935 18.88 1.34 31.92
C ASN A 935 19.94 2.46 32.05
N GLN A 936 19.51 3.68 32.33
CA GLN A 936 20.35 4.88 32.47
C GLN A 936 21.15 5.27 31.20
N ARG A 937 20.78 4.73 30.03
CA ARG A 937 21.42 5.01 28.74
C ARG A 937 20.40 5.40 27.69
N LEU A 938 20.81 6.29 26.79
CA LEU A 938 20.03 6.59 25.60
C LEU A 938 20.23 5.45 24.58
N ASN A 939 19.14 4.82 24.15
CA ASN A 939 19.15 3.80 23.12
C ASN A 939 18.24 4.24 21.97
N GLY A 940 18.53 3.80 20.75
CA GLY A 940 17.72 4.15 19.59
C GLY A 940 18.51 4.26 18.32
N ALA A 941 17.92 4.94 17.33
CA ALA A 941 18.54 5.23 16.06
C ALA A 941 18.30 6.65 15.56
N LEU A 942 19.23 7.11 14.72
CA LEU A 942 19.09 8.32 13.91
C LEU A 942 18.99 7.95 12.43
N ARG A 943 18.23 8.74 11.68
CA ARG A 943 18.07 8.63 10.22
C ARG A 943 18.43 9.98 9.59
N GLY A 944 19.49 10.01 8.79
CA GLY A 944 20.07 11.21 8.18
C GLY A 944 21.51 10.95 7.72
N ARG A 945 22.12 11.86 6.95
CA ARG A 945 23.51 11.73 6.45
C ARG A 945 24.53 12.14 7.51
N ASP A 946 25.81 11.81 7.29
CA ASP A 946 26.99 12.12 8.14
C ASP A 946 27.24 13.62 8.46
N ARG A 947 26.33 14.52 8.10
CA ARG A 947 26.39 15.98 8.40
C ARG A 947 25.05 16.57 8.84
N ASP A 948 24.00 15.76 8.92
CA ASP A 948 22.70 16.21 9.41
C ASP A 948 22.75 16.28 10.93
N ASN A 949 22.85 17.50 11.47
CA ASN A 949 22.61 17.75 12.88
C ASN A 949 21.12 17.54 13.14
N ILE A 950 20.79 16.60 14.03
CA ILE A 950 19.41 16.31 14.40
C ILE A 950 19.12 17.00 15.72
N ALA A 951 18.28 18.02 15.66
CA ALA A 951 17.71 18.65 16.85
C ALA A 951 16.59 17.77 17.40
N ALA A 952 16.63 17.47 18.69
CA ALA A 952 15.59 16.73 19.42
C ALA A 952 15.36 17.38 20.78
N ILE A 953 14.10 17.45 21.22
CA ILE A 953 13.76 17.88 22.58
C ILE A 953 13.78 16.67 23.53
N LEU A 954 14.81 16.60 24.37
CA LEU A 954 15.04 15.48 25.30
C LEU A 954 15.06 15.97 26.76
N PRO A 955 14.58 15.16 27.72
CA PRO A 955 14.75 15.45 29.15
C PRO A 955 16.23 15.56 29.52
N ALA A 956 16.60 16.53 30.37
CA ALA A 956 17.99 16.77 30.76
C ALA A 956 18.68 15.53 31.35
N ALA A 957 17.93 14.67 32.07
CA ALA A 957 18.44 13.42 32.63
C ALA A 957 18.92 12.42 31.56
N TRP A 958 18.43 12.50 30.33
CA TRP A 958 18.82 11.60 29.25
C TRP A 958 20.20 11.94 28.68
N LEU A 959 20.69 13.16 28.92
CA LEU A 959 21.96 13.68 28.40
C LEU A 959 23.18 13.08 29.10
N ALA A 960 23.03 12.59 30.34
CA ALA A 960 24.12 12.05 31.14
C ALA A 960 24.68 10.70 30.62
N GLY A 961 24.08 10.10 29.58
CA GLY A 961 24.45 8.78 29.04
C GLY A 961 24.38 8.69 27.51
N VAL A 962 24.71 9.77 26.79
CA VAL A 962 24.80 9.78 25.33
C VAL A 962 26.21 9.36 24.91
N ASP A 963 26.43 8.05 24.79
CA ASP A 963 27.70 7.50 24.32
C ASP A 963 27.62 7.11 22.84
N GLU A 964 26.66 6.24 22.46
CA GLU A 964 26.51 5.66 21.12
C GLU A 964 25.05 5.33 20.78
N VAL A 965 24.60 5.59 19.55
CA VAL A 965 23.30 5.12 19.02
C VAL A 965 23.48 4.36 17.71
N LEU A 966 22.45 3.64 17.27
CA LEU A 966 22.47 2.97 15.97
C LEU A 966 22.31 4.00 14.86
N ASN A 967 23.18 3.96 13.85
CA ASN A 967 22.91 4.63 12.59
C ASN A 967 21.98 3.80 11.70
N GLU A 968 21.59 4.35 10.56
CA GLU A 968 20.74 3.66 9.59
C GLU A 968 21.31 2.31 9.13
N ASN A 969 22.63 2.12 9.19
CA ASN A 969 23.31 0.88 8.81
C ASN A 969 23.41 -0.14 9.95
N GLY A 970 22.81 0.14 11.11
CA GLY A 970 22.83 -0.74 12.26
C GLY A 970 24.16 -0.78 13.01
N ARG A 971 25.04 0.20 12.77
CA ARG A 971 26.31 0.33 13.49
C ARG A 971 26.12 1.30 14.66
N ARG A 972 26.70 0.97 15.80
CA ARG A 972 26.78 1.91 16.94
C ARG A 972 27.83 2.96 16.62
N GLU A 973 27.44 4.22 16.67
CA GLU A 973 28.32 5.35 16.41
C GLU A 973 28.21 6.38 17.52
N LYS A 974 29.37 6.96 17.87
CA LYS A 974 29.45 7.97 18.92
C LYS A 974 28.81 9.26 18.48
N LEU A 975 28.02 9.83 19.38
CA LEU A 975 27.37 11.12 19.18
C LEU A 975 27.98 12.18 20.07
N THR A 976 28.05 13.40 19.56
CA THR A 976 28.14 14.59 20.40
C THR A 976 26.74 15.14 20.61
N ALA A 977 26.33 15.26 21.87
CA ALA A 977 25.10 15.95 22.26
C ALA A 977 25.45 17.35 22.78
N HIS A 978 24.84 18.38 22.20
CA HIS A 978 24.92 19.75 22.68
C HIS A 978 23.53 20.23 23.08
N SER A 979 23.37 20.69 24.32
CA SER A 979 22.12 21.28 24.81
C SER A 979 22.23 22.80 24.85
N ASP A 980 21.26 23.50 24.29
CA ASP A 980 21.12 24.96 24.40
C ASP A 980 20.13 25.39 25.51
N GLY A 981 19.68 24.44 26.33
CA GLY A 981 18.73 24.64 27.42
C GLY A 981 17.28 24.25 27.10
N ALA A 982 16.87 24.25 25.83
CA ALA A 982 15.53 23.82 25.40
C ALA A 982 15.56 22.66 24.39
N VAL A 983 16.62 22.55 23.60
CA VAL A 983 16.78 21.58 22.53
C VAL A 983 18.14 20.91 22.66
N THR A 984 18.17 19.61 22.39
CA THR A 984 19.42 18.85 22.27
C THR A 984 19.72 18.62 20.81
N THR A 985 20.83 19.16 20.34
CA THR A 985 21.36 18.85 19.01
C THR A 985 22.25 17.62 19.13
N LEU A 986 21.87 16.55 18.45
CA LEU A 986 22.66 15.34 18.27
C LEU A 986 23.40 15.43 16.94
N ALA A 987 24.71 15.22 16.98
CA ALA A 987 25.57 15.23 15.80
C ALA A 987 26.52 14.03 15.80
N TRP A 988 26.78 13.48 14.61
CA TRP A 988 27.79 12.45 14.41
C TRP A 988 29.18 13.02 14.71
N GLN A 989 30.00 12.26 15.46
CA GLN A 989 31.38 12.66 15.70
C GLN A 989 32.21 12.45 14.42
N ALA A 990 32.63 13.53 13.76
CA ALA A 990 33.36 13.47 12.50
C ALA A 990 34.70 12.74 12.62
N GLN A 991 34.95 11.74 11.76
CA GLN A 991 36.27 11.16 11.53
C GLN A 991 37.07 12.04 10.54
N ALA A 992 38.35 12.30 10.84
CA ALA A 992 39.21 13.11 9.97
C ALA A 992 39.50 12.38 8.64
N PRO A 993 39.45 13.06 7.48
CA PRO A 993 39.69 12.44 6.19
C PRO A 993 41.17 12.05 6.00
N ALA A 994 41.40 10.93 5.31
CA ALA A 994 42.71 10.51 4.85
C ALA A 994 43.16 11.40 3.67
N VAL A 995 44.37 11.96 3.77
CA VAL A 995 44.98 12.80 2.73
C VAL A 995 45.66 11.91 1.69
N LEU A 996 45.14 11.87 0.47
CA LEU A 996 45.87 11.38 -0.71
C LEU A 996 46.75 12.50 -1.28
N ALA A 997 47.88 12.11 -1.87
CA ALA A 997 48.95 13.01 -2.32
C ALA A 997 48.47 14.13 -3.27
N SER A 998 49.16 15.28 -3.20
CA SER A 998 48.83 16.49 -3.96
C SER A 998 48.79 16.26 -5.48
N LEU A 999 47.65 16.60 -6.09
CA LEU A 999 47.46 16.55 -7.54
C LEU A 999 48.26 17.65 -8.27
N PRO A 1000 48.58 17.45 -9.57
CA PRO A 1000 49.24 18.47 -10.38
C PRO A 1000 48.37 19.73 -10.58
N LYS A 1001 48.88 20.90 -10.18
CA LYS A 1001 48.19 22.21 -10.31
C LYS A 1001 48.27 22.84 -11.71
N VAL A 1002 48.91 22.17 -12.67
CA VAL A 1002 49.12 22.67 -14.04
C VAL A 1002 48.53 21.66 -15.03
N ALA A 1003 47.88 22.15 -16.09
CA ALA A 1003 47.29 21.31 -17.13
C ALA A 1003 48.35 20.42 -17.81
N PRO A 1004 48.04 19.13 -18.11
CA PRO A 1004 48.97 18.23 -18.78
C PRO A 1004 49.49 18.77 -20.12
N ALA A 1005 48.66 19.44 -20.91
CA ALA A 1005 49.05 20.08 -22.18
C ALA A 1005 50.15 21.14 -22.05
N LYS A 1006 50.34 21.73 -20.86
CA LYS A 1006 51.39 22.73 -20.58
C LYS A 1006 52.68 22.12 -20.05
N THR A 1007 52.72 20.79 -19.86
CA THR A 1007 53.88 20.08 -19.35
C THR A 1007 54.55 19.35 -20.50
N ALA A 1008 55.79 19.72 -20.83
CA ALA A 1008 56.53 19.16 -21.98
C ALA A 1008 56.76 17.63 -21.90
N ALA A 1009 56.60 17.05 -20.70
CA ALA A 1009 56.75 15.62 -20.45
C ALA A 1009 55.47 14.80 -20.72
N THR A 1010 54.31 15.43 -20.92
CA THR A 1010 53.04 14.72 -21.14
C THR A 1010 52.91 14.24 -22.60
N PRO A 1011 52.72 12.94 -22.84
CA PRO A 1011 52.52 12.40 -24.18
C PRO A 1011 51.20 12.89 -24.82
N ARG A 1012 51.22 13.18 -26.13
CA ARG A 1012 50.02 13.63 -26.88
C ARG A 1012 49.16 12.49 -27.44
N ARG A 1013 49.27 11.30 -26.87
CA ARG A 1013 48.78 10.06 -27.47
C ARG A 1013 47.59 9.49 -26.70
N VAL A 1014 46.48 9.20 -27.39
CA VAL A 1014 45.31 8.46 -26.89
C VAL A 1014 45.26 7.12 -27.61
N ALA A 1015 45.46 6.03 -26.88
CA ALA A 1015 45.48 4.71 -27.46
C ALA A 1015 44.10 4.04 -27.40
N LEU A 1016 43.56 3.64 -28.56
CA LEU A 1016 42.36 2.83 -28.67
C LEU A 1016 42.72 1.34 -28.67
N LEU A 1017 42.07 0.54 -27.82
CA LEU A 1017 42.26 -0.90 -27.81
C LEU A 1017 41.51 -1.57 -28.97
N ALA A 1018 42.25 -1.96 -30.01
CA ALA A 1018 41.75 -2.41 -31.31
C ALA A 1018 42.17 -3.86 -31.64
N ILE A 1019 41.91 -4.79 -30.73
CA ILE A 1019 42.23 -6.22 -30.89
C ILE A 1019 41.08 -6.91 -31.64
N GLU A 1020 41.09 -6.83 -32.97
CA GLU A 1020 40.03 -7.35 -33.85
C GLU A 1020 39.79 -8.86 -33.70
N SER A 1021 40.84 -9.61 -33.35
CA SER A 1021 40.79 -11.07 -33.18
C SER A 1021 39.97 -11.51 -31.95
N ALA A 1022 39.69 -10.62 -30.99
CA ALA A 1022 39.05 -10.96 -29.71
C ALA A 1022 37.52 -10.81 -29.70
N GLY A 1023 36.94 -10.23 -30.76
CA GLY A 1023 35.53 -9.89 -30.86
C GLY A 1023 34.76 -10.65 -31.93
N ASN A 1024 33.43 -10.64 -31.80
CA ASN A 1024 32.48 -11.06 -32.83
C ASN A 1024 32.30 -9.94 -33.89
N ASP A 1025 31.45 -10.18 -34.90
CA ASP A 1025 31.22 -9.22 -35.98
C ASP A 1025 30.69 -7.86 -35.48
N ASP A 1026 29.83 -7.86 -34.46
CA ASP A 1026 29.30 -6.63 -33.84
C ASP A 1026 30.39 -5.80 -33.15
N PHE A 1027 31.32 -6.45 -32.45
CA PHE A 1027 32.48 -5.78 -31.86
C PHE A 1027 33.39 -5.20 -32.95
N ARG A 1028 33.64 -5.93 -34.05
CA ARG A 1028 34.46 -5.45 -35.17
C ARG A 1028 33.85 -4.23 -35.84
N ASN A 1029 32.52 -4.24 -36.05
CA ASN A 1029 31.80 -3.10 -36.62
C ASN A 1029 31.87 -1.86 -35.71
N THR A 1030 31.69 -2.07 -34.40
CA THR A 1030 31.79 -1.00 -33.40
C THR A 1030 33.21 -0.46 -33.30
N LEU A 1031 34.22 -1.33 -33.35
CA LEU A 1031 35.63 -0.96 -33.33
C LEU A 1031 36.03 -0.14 -34.57
N LYS A 1032 35.54 -0.51 -35.76
CA LYS A 1032 35.74 0.30 -36.97
C LYS A 1032 35.20 1.71 -36.77
N ARG A 1033 34.00 1.83 -36.19
CA ARG A 1033 33.38 3.12 -35.88
C ARG A 1033 34.21 3.96 -34.89
N TRP A 1034 34.80 3.34 -33.87
CA TRP A 1034 35.74 4.02 -32.97
C TRP A 1034 36.99 4.52 -33.70
N LEU A 1035 37.58 3.71 -34.59
CA LEU A 1035 38.76 4.10 -35.36
C LEU A 1035 38.48 5.29 -36.29
N ASP A 1036 37.28 5.32 -36.89
CA ASP A 1036 36.88 6.36 -37.84
C ASP A 1036 36.49 7.67 -37.13
N GLU A 1037 35.78 7.60 -36.00
CA GLU A 1037 35.15 8.77 -35.37
C GLU A 1037 35.92 9.35 -34.17
N LEU A 1038 36.73 8.56 -33.46
CA LEU A 1038 37.44 9.03 -32.26
C LEU A 1038 38.49 10.14 -32.56
N PRO A 1039 39.27 10.09 -33.66
CA PRO A 1039 40.23 11.15 -33.96
C PRO A 1039 39.58 12.54 -34.07
N ALA A 1040 38.36 12.62 -34.59
CA ALA A 1040 37.63 13.88 -34.73
C ALA A 1040 37.31 14.53 -33.37
N GLN A 1041 37.24 13.74 -32.29
CA GLN A 1041 36.96 14.23 -30.94
C GLN A 1041 38.08 15.10 -30.35
N PHE A 1042 39.29 15.00 -30.88
CA PHE A 1042 40.46 15.67 -30.29
C PHE A 1042 41.04 16.79 -31.16
N THR A 1043 40.28 17.25 -32.16
CA THR A 1043 40.68 18.35 -33.05
C THR A 1043 41.02 19.64 -32.31
N LYS A 1044 40.37 19.91 -31.16
CA LYS A 1044 40.63 21.12 -30.34
C LYS A 1044 41.89 20.98 -29.46
N SER A 1045 42.15 19.78 -28.93
CA SER A 1045 43.28 19.49 -28.05
C SER A 1045 44.59 19.11 -28.76
N GLY A 1046 44.50 18.66 -30.01
CA GLY A 1046 45.66 18.15 -30.76
C GLY A 1046 46.20 16.83 -30.19
N LEU A 1047 45.36 16.05 -29.50
CA LEU A 1047 45.71 14.68 -29.12
C LEU A 1047 45.64 13.78 -30.36
N GLU A 1048 46.63 12.92 -30.53
CA GLU A 1048 46.73 11.95 -31.60
C GLU A 1048 46.16 10.61 -31.12
N VAL A 1049 45.30 10.00 -31.94
CA VAL A 1049 44.72 8.68 -31.67
C VAL A 1049 45.52 7.62 -32.40
N ASP A 1050 45.92 6.58 -31.68
CA ASP A 1050 46.56 5.42 -32.25
C ASP A 1050 45.94 4.12 -31.73
N ALA A 1051 46.27 2.98 -32.34
CA ALA A 1051 45.62 1.71 -32.07
C ALA A 1051 46.58 0.70 -31.41
N ILE A 1052 46.15 0.10 -30.30
CA ILE A 1052 46.78 -1.08 -29.70
C ILE A 1052 46.12 -2.32 -30.30
N ARG A 1053 46.84 -3.06 -31.13
CA ARG A 1053 46.30 -4.19 -31.92
C ARG A 1053 46.62 -5.55 -31.34
N SER A 1054 47.51 -5.63 -30.36
CA SER A 1054 47.92 -6.87 -29.70
C SER A 1054 47.99 -6.74 -28.18
N ILE A 1055 47.96 -7.88 -27.48
CA ILE A 1055 48.14 -7.92 -26.01
C ILE A 1055 49.54 -7.47 -25.61
N ASP A 1056 50.56 -7.77 -26.42
CA ASP A 1056 51.92 -7.31 -26.19
C ASP A 1056 52.02 -5.78 -26.23
N GLU A 1057 51.40 -5.14 -27.22
CA GLU A 1057 51.32 -3.68 -27.29
C GLU A 1057 50.59 -3.07 -26.09
N LEU A 1058 49.54 -3.72 -25.59
CA LEU A 1058 48.82 -3.28 -24.38
C LEU A 1058 49.72 -3.34 -23.14
N ILE A 1059 50.42 -4.45 -22.94
CA ILE A 1059 51.34 -4.63 -21.81
C ILE A 1059 52.46 -3.58 -21.89
N VAL A 1060 53.04 -3.36 -23.08
CA VAL A 1060 54.06 -2.32 -23.30
C VAL A 1060 53.52 -0.93 -22.97
N ALA A 1061 52.30 -0.60 -23.39
CA ALA A 1061 51.67 0.68 -23.09
C ALA A 1061 51.44 0.88 -21.58
N LEU A 1062 50.97 -0.15 -20.87
CA LEU A 1062 50.73 -0.10 -19.42
C LEU A 1062 52.02 -0.04 -18.59
N GLN A 1063 53.11 -0.63 -19.07
CA GLN A 1063 54.41 -0.67 -18.38
C GLN A 1063 55.34 0.50 -18.73
N ALA A 1064 55.07 1.24 -19.81
CA ALA A 1064 55.91 2.35 -20.24
C ALA A 1064 55.99 3.46 -19.16
N PRO A 1065 57.15 4.13 -19.03
CA PRO A 1065 57.30 5.26 -18.11
C PRO A 1065 56.34 6.41 -18.48
N GLU A 1066 55.99 7.26 -17.51
CA GLU A 1066 54.99 8.33 -17.65
C GLU A 1066 55.21 9.23 -18.88
N THR A 1067 56.47 9.46 -19.25
CA THR A 1067 56.88 10.29 -20.40
C THR A 1067 56.75 9.61 -21.77
N LYS A 1068 56.44 8.31 -21.81
CA LYS A 1068 56.38 7.50 -23.06
C LYS A 1068 55.07 6.72 -23.24
N ARG A 1069 54.29 6.52 -22.19
CA ARG A 1069 53.01 5.80 -22.26
C ARG A 1069 51.89 6.69 -22.84
N PRO A 1070 50.80 6.12 -23.38
CA PRO A 1070 49.64 6.92 -23.78
C PRO A 1070 49.07 7.73 -22.61
N PHE A 1071 48.61 8.95 -22.89
CA PHE A 1071 47.91 9.80 -21.92
C PHE A 1071 46.60 9.17 -21.47
N ALA A 1072 45.87 8.57 -22.41
CA ALA A 1072 44.66 7.80 -22.15
C ALA A 1072 44.66 6.48 -22.95
N ILE A 1073 44.05 5.44 -22.37
CA ILE A 1073 43.73 4.18 -23.05
C ILE A 1073 42.20 4.03 -23.06
N VAL A 1074 41.62 3.91 -24.25
CA VAL A 1074 40.17 3.72 -24.45
C VAL A 1074 39.91 2.27 -24.80
N SER A 1075 39.14 1.59 -23.95
CA SER A 1075 38.71 0.21 -24.13
C SER A 1075 37.25 0.17 -24.60
N PRO A 1076 36.96 -0.21 -25.86
CA PRO A 1076 35.59 -0.33 -26.36
C PRO A 1076 34.90 -1.63 -25.88
N SER A 1077 35.61 -2.49 -25.16
CA SER A 1077 35.17 -3.85 -24.84
C SER A 1077 34.33 -3.92 -23.56
N GLY A 1078 33.07 -3.46 -23.61
CA GLY A 1078 32.07 -3.48 -22.53
C GLY A 1078 32.49 -4.10 -21.19
N GLU A 1079 32.10 -5.34 -20.93
CA GLU A 1079 32.43 -6.06 -19.69
C GLU A 1079 33.79 -6.81 -19.74
N PHE A 1080 34.49 -6.73 -20.86
CA PHE A 1080 35.67 -7.55 -21.15
C PHE A 1080 36.97 -6.78 -20.98
N PHE A 1081 38.01 -7.49 -20.56
CA PHE A 1081 39.39 -7.05 -20.69
C PHE A 1081 40.27 -8.24 -21.08
N TYR A 1082 41.44 -7.94 -21.63
CA TYR A 1082 42.22 -8.92 -22.37
C TYR A 1082 43.60 -9.17 -21.77
N GLY A 1083 44.13 -10.38 -21.94
CA GLY A 1083 45.52 -10.71 -21.59
C GLY A 1083 46.02 -11.99 -22.26
N LYS A 1084 47.15 -12.53 -21.80
CA LYS A 1084 47.77 -13.75 -22.34
C LYS A 1084 47.32 -14.99 -21.57
N ALA A 1085 47.37 -16.16 -22.20
CA ALA A 1085 47.01 -17.44 -21.57
C ALA A 1085 47.84 -17.75 -20.30
N ASP A 1086 49.11 -17.36 -20.27
CA ASP A 1086 50.04 -17.56 -19.17
C ASP A 1086 49.96 -16.46 -18.09
N MET A 1087 49.14 -15.42 -18.30
CA MET A 1087 48.98 -14.29 -17.39
C MET A 1087 47.71 -14.44 -16.53
N PRO A 1088 47.81 -14.42 -15.19
CA PRO A 1088 46.63 -14.37 -14.33
C PRO A 1088 45.87 -13.05 -14.49
N ALA A 1089 44.54 -13.12 -14.40
CA ALA A 1089 43.67 -11.94 -14.53
C ALA A 1089 44.06 -10.79 -13.57
N ASN A 1090 44.39 -11.11 -12.32
CA ASN A 1090 44.81 -10.12 -11.32
C ASN A 1090 46.10 -9.40 -11.71
N ALA A 1091 47.06 -10.09 -12.36
CA ALA A 1091 48.30 -9.46 -12.80
C ALA A 1091 48.06 -8.41 -13.89
N MET A 1092 47.09 -8.64 -14.78
CA MET A 1092 46.67 -7.64 -15.77
C MET A 1092 45.91 -6.48 -15.10
N LEU A 1093 45.02 -6.77 -14.15
CA LEU A 1093 44.30 -5.74 -13.39
C LEU A 1093 45.27 -4.86 -12.58
N ASP A 1094 46.35 -5.43 -12.04
CA ASP A 1094 47.43 -4.69 -11.37
C ASP A 1094 48.18 -3.75 -12.34
N LEU A 1095 48.39 -4.16 -13.60
CA LEU A 1095 48.98 -3.28 -14.62
C LEU A 1095 48.06 -2.10 -14.95
N ILE A 1096 46.76 -2.35 -15.09
CA ILE A 1096 45.75 -1.30 -15.33
C ILE A 1096 45.65 -0.37 -14.12
N ARG A 1097 45.57 -0.92 -12.91
CA ARG A 1097 45.57 -0.15 -11.66
C ARG A 1097 46.82 0.70 -11.54
N LYS A 1098 48.01 0.15 -11.80
CA LYS A 1098 49.28 0.90 -11.76
C LYS A 1098 49.30 2.04 -12.78
N TYR A 1099 48.77 1.81 -13.98
CA TYR A 1099 48.64 2.85 -15.01
C TYR A 1099 47.78 4.01 -14.52
N VAL A 1100 46.58 3.74 -13.99
CA VAL A 1100 45.70 4.78 -13.41
C VAL A 1100 46.34 5.44 -12.20
N HIS A 1101 46.91 4.65 -11.30
CA HIS A 1101 47.45 5.13 -10.04
C HIS A 1101 48.59 6.15 -10.21
N THR A 1102 49.37 6.01 -11.29
CA THR A 1102 50.49 6.90 -11.61
C THR A 1102 50.10 8.02 -12.57
N GLY A 1103 48.81 8.27 -12.80
CA GLY A 1103 48.34 9.39 -13.62
C GLY A 1103 47.97 9.04 -15.06
N GLY A 1104 47.66 7.79 -15.37
CA GLY A 1104 47.04 7.39 -16.63
C GLY A 1104 45.52 7.52 -16.61
N ILE A 1105 44.89 7.69 -17.78
CA ILE A 1105 43.43 7.73 -17.92
C ILE A 1105 42.95 6.44 -18.60
N TRP A 1106 42.24 5.58 -17.87
CA TRP A 1106 41.62 4.38 -18.43
C TRP A 1106 40.14 4.62 -18.67
N TRP A 1107 39.66 4.32 -19.87
CA TRP A 1107 38.25 4.47 -20.23
C TRP A 1107 37.63 3.11 -20.56
N GLN A 1108 36.60 2.71 -19.82
CA GLN A 1108 35.80 1.52 -20.13
C GLN A 1108 34.53 1.92 -20.90
N ALA A 1109 34.63 2.02 -22.22
CA ALA A 1109 33.66 2.75 -23.06
C ALA A 1109 32.48 1.91 -23.56
N GLY A 1110 32.54 0.58 -23.49
CA GLY A 1110 31.46 -0.28 -24.02
C GLY A 1110 30.26 -0.48 -23.08
N GLY A 1111 30.27 0.11 -21.88
CA GLY A 1111 29.23 -0.09 -20.86
C GLY A 1111 29.25 -1.48 -20.20
N GLY A 1112 28.25 -1.78 -19.37
CA GLY A 1112 28.15 -3.03 -18.60
C GLY A 1112 28.96 -3.02 -17.29
N TYR A 1113 29.12 -4.14 -16.61
CA TYR A 1113 29.95 -4.20 -15.39
C TYR A 1113 31.45 -4.25 -15.76
N PRO A 1114 32.29 -3.29 -15.35
CA PRO A 1114 33.71 -3.27 -15.73
C PRO A 1114 34.49 -4.50 -15.26
N PHE A 1115 35.35 -5.02 -16.13
CA PHE A 1115 36.26 -6.13 -15.84
C PHE A 1115 35.57 -7.42 -15.38
N TYR A 1116 34.31 -7.63 -15.74
CA TYR A 1116 33.54 -8.81 -15.35
C TYR A 1116 34.05 -10.10 -16.00
N HIS A 1117 34.66 -9.99 -17.18
CA HIS A 1117 35.16 -11.12 -17.97
C HIS A 1117 36.61 -10.91 -18.41
N TYR A 1118 37.48 -11.87 -18.09
CA TYR A 1118 38.86 -11.90 -18.57
C TYR A 1118 38.98 -12.79 -19.80
N LYS A 1119 39.39 -12.21 -20.94
CA LYS A 1119 39.63 -12.93 -22.20
C LYS A 1119 41.14 -13.10 -22.43
N ALA A 1120 41.62 -14.32 -22.32
CA ALA A 1120 43.02 -14.67 -22.50
C ALA A 1120 43.29 -15.27 -23.89
N GLN A 1121 44.20 -14.68 -24.65
CA GLN A 1121 44.63 -15.21 -25.95
C GLN A 1121 45.50 -16.46 -25.75
N GLN A 1122 45.12 -17.57 -26.39
CA GLN A 1122 45.84 -18.84 -26.37
C GLN A 1122 46.92 -18.89 -27.47
N ASP A 1123 47.87 -19.81 -27.35
CA ASP A 1123 48.99 -19.99 -28.29
C ASP A 1123 48.53 -20.34 -29.72
N ASP A 1124 47.34 -20.96 -29.86
CA ASP A 1124 46.71 -21.28 -31.15
C ASP A 1124 45.91 -20.11 -31.75
N GLY A 1125 45.92 -18.95 -31.11
CA GLY A 1125 45.19 -17.75 -31.51
C GLY A 1125 43.71 -17.72 -31.06
N SER A 1126 43.21 -18.78 -30.41
CA SER A 1126 41.87 -18.80 -29.81
C SER A 1126 41.80 -17.97 -28.52
N TRP A 1127 40.59 -17.68 -28.04
CA TRP A 1127 40.37 -16.87 -26.85
C TRP A 1127 39.62 -17.67 -25.78
N LYS A 1128 40.19 -17.71 -24.57
CA LYS A 1128 39.56 -18.30 -23.39
C LYS A 1128 38.90 -17.22 -22.55
N ASN A 1129 37.60 -17.37 -22.29
CA ASN A 1129 36.85 -16.47 -21.41
C ASN A 1129 36.81 -17.00 -19.97
N THR A 1130 37.17 -16.17 -19.00
CA THR A 1130 37.13 -16.49 -17.56
C THR A 1130 36.28 -15.43 -16.85
N PRO A 1131 35.10 -15.78 -16.31
CA PRO A 1131 34.28 -14.83 -15.56
C PRO A 1131 34.92 -14.51 -14.21
N LEU A 1132 35.11 -13.23 -13.93
CA LEU A 1132 35.55 -12.71 -12.63
C LEU A 1132 34.40 -12.12 -11.82
N TYR A 1133 33.24 -11.92 -12.46
CA TYR A 1133 32.09 -11.27 -11.85
C TYR A 1133 32.49 -9.90 -11.27
N HIS A 1134 31.99 -9.55 -10.10
CA HIS A 1134 32.31 -8.30 -9.41
C HIS A 1134 33.77 -8.16 -8.97
N ASN A 1135 34.55 -9.25 -8.91
CA ASN A 1135 35.90 -9.22 -8.36
C ASN A 1135 36.89 -8.41 -9.23
N GLY A 1136 36.60 -8.26 -10.52
CA GLY A 1136 37.39 -7.42 -11.44
C GLY A 1136 37.45 -5.96 -10.97
N ALA A 1137 36.30 -5.28 -10.91
CA ALA A 1137 36.22 -3.90 -10.42
C ALA A 1137 36.70 -3.75 -8.97
N ILE A 1138 36.37 -4.71 -8.09
CA ILE A 1138 36.79 -4.67 -6.67
C ILE A 1138 38.32 -4.62 -6.54
N SER A 1139 39.05 -5.32 -7.40
CA SER A 1139 40.53 -5.30 -7.39
C SER A 1139 41.13 -3.92 -7.73
N LEU A 1140 40.36 -3.05 -8.40
CA LEU A 1140 40.71 -1.65 -8.67
C LEU A 1140 40.17 -0.68 -7.60
N GLY A 1141 39.51 -1.17 -6.54
CA GLY A 1141 39.06 -0.37 -5.41
C GLY A 1141 37.64 0.19 -5.53
N PHE A 1142 36.81 -0.33 -6.45
CA PHE A 1142 35.41 0.10 -6.59
C PHE A 1142 34.45 -1.04 -6.95
N SER A 1143 33.14 -0.82 -6.78
CA SER A 1143 32.10 -1.74 -7.27
C SER A 1143 30.93 -0.98 -7.89
N CYS A 1144 30.26 -1.62 -8.84
CA CYS A 1144 29.04 -1.11 -9.47
C CYS A 1144 27.80 -1.78 -8.87
N GLU A 1145 26.67 -1.08 -8.85
CA GLU A 1145 25.36 -1.69 -8.62
C GLU A 1145 25.00 -2.63 -9.78
N MET A 1146 24.10 -3.59 -9.56
CA MET A 1146 23.63 -4.49 -10.61
C MET A 1146 22.11 -4.44 -10.73
N PHE A 1147 21.61 -3.34 -11.29
CA PHE A 1147 20.20 -3.26 -11.64
C PHE A 1147 19.84 -4.16 -12.84
N SER A 1148 18.55 -4.35 -13.09
CA SER A 1148 18.11 -5.26 -14.13
C SER A 1148 18.57 -4.73 -15.49
N VAL A 1149 19.17 -5.60 -16.32
CA VAL A 1149 19.51 -5.23 -17.71
C VAL A 1149 18.27 -4.83 -18.53
N SER A 1150 17.08 -5.21 -18.05
CA SER A 1150 15.78 -4.86 -18.64
C SER A 1150 15.21 -3.52 -18.14
N ASP A 1151 15.91 -2.82 -17.23
CA ASP A 1151 15.45 -1.51 -16.76
C ASP A 1151 15.45 -0.49 -17.89
N LEU A 1152 14.38 0.30 -17.95
CA LEU A 1152 14.15 1.25 -19.02
C LEU A 1152 15.22 2.36 -19.00
N PRO A 1153 15.71 2.80 -20.17
CA PRO A 1153 16.57 3.97 -20.28
C PRO A 1153 15.96 5.20 -19.62
N GLN A 1154 16.76 5.90 -18.82
CA GLN A 1154 16.35 7.08 -18.05
C GLN A 1154 16.82 8.36 -18.75
N PRO A 1155 16.08 9.48 -18.60
CA PRO A 1155 16.57 10.79 -19.00
C PRO A 1155 17.78 11.18 -18.14
N LEU A 1156 18.76 11.82 -18.78
CA LEU A 1156 20.02 12.19 -18.16
C LEU A 1156 20.05 13.68 -17.78
N ALA A 1157 20.81 14.01 -16.74
CA ALA A 1157 21.03 15.36 -16.26
C ALA A 1157 22.52 15.58 -15.92
N LEU A 1158 23.00 16.81 -16.14
CA LEU A 1158 24.36 17.20 -15.77
C LEU A 1158 24.43 17.49 -14.27
N THR A 1159 25.50 17.03 -13.63
CA THR A 1159 25.91 17.57 -12.32
C THR A 1159 26.59 18.92 -12.50
N ASP A 1160 26.83 19.66 -11.41
CA ASP A 1160 27.54 20.95 -11.51
C ASP A 1160 28.99 20.77 -12.00
N ILE A 1161 29.63 19.66 -11.62
CA ILE A 1161 30.95 19.31 -12.16
C ILE A 1161 30.84 18.87 -13.62
N GLY A 1162 29.76 18.15 -14.00
CA GLY A 1162 29.45 17.84 -15.39
C GLY A 1162 29.34 19.08 -16.27
N LYS A 1163 28.65 20.13 -15.82
CA LYS A 1163 28.55 21.42 -16.53
C LYS A 1163 29.91 22.11 -16.69
N GLN A 1164 30.85 21.86 -15.77
CA GLN A 1164 32.20 22.43 -15.83
C GLN A 1164 33.10 21.65 -16.80
N TRP A 1165 32.98 20.32 -16.83
CA TRP A 1165 33.88 19.44 -17.60
C TRP A 1165 33.45 19.26 -19.05
N LEU A 1166 32.15 19.21 -19.28
CA LEU A 1166 31.58 18.91 -20.58
C LEU A 1166 31.29 20.24 -21.28
N ASP A 1167 31.89 20.43 -22.46
CA ASP A 1167 31.56 21.61 -23.27
C ASP A 1167 30.06 21.59 -23.64
N PRO A 1168 29.39 22.76 -23.71
CA PRO A 1168 27.92 22.81 -23.82
C PRO A 1168 27.34 22.06 -25.02
N GLU A 1169 28.05 22.01 -26.15
CA GLU A 1169 27.62 21.32 -27.36
C GLU A 1169 27.59 19.80 -27.15
N ARG A 1170 28.69 19.23 -26.65
CA ARG A 1170 28.75 17.80 -26.30
C ARG A 1170 27.83 17.45 -25.13
N ALA A 1171 27.73 18.33 -24.14
CA ALA A 1171 26.86 18.14 -22.98
C ALA A 1171 25.39 18.02 -23.40
N ALA A 1172 24.93 18.86 -24.35
CA ALA A 1172 23.59 18.77 -24.91
C ALA A 1172 23.33 17.44 -25.63
N ILE A 1173 24.31 16.94 -26.39
CA ILE A 1173 24.22 15.63 -27.06
C ILE A 1173 24.13 14.49 -26.03
N ILE A 1174 24.90 14.57 -24.95
CA ILE A 1174 24.93 13.55 -23.90
C ILE A 1174 23.60 13.50 -23.15
N ILE A 1175 23.03 14.64 -22.73
CA ILE A 1175 21.76 14.65 -21.97
C ILE A 1175 20.51 14.48 -22.83
N ALA A 1176 20.60 14.67 -24.14
CA ALA A 1176 19.51 14.35 -25.06
C ALA A 1176 19.31 12.83 -25.22
N ALA A 1177 20.31 12.02 -24.84
CA ALA A 1177 20.19 10.57 -24.85
C ALA A 1177 19.43 10.08 -23.61
N ASN A 1178 18.45 9.19 -23.82
CA ASN A 1178 17.99 8.32 -22.75
C ASN A 1178 18.96 7.13 -22.69
N ALA A 1179 19.51 6.85 -21.51
CA ALA A 1179 20.45 5.76 -21.36
C ALA A 1179 20.05 4.86 -20.20
N GLY A 1180 20.31 3.56 -20.36
CA GLY A 1180 20.29 2.65 -19.21
C GLY A 1180 21.35 3.06 -18.20
N VAL A 1181 21.02 2.96 -16.91
CA VAL A 1181 21.98 3.19 -15.81
C VAL A 1181 21.91 1.99 -14.89
N GLN A 1182 22.25 0.82 -15.41
CA GLN A 1182 22.12 -0.45 -14.69
C GLN A 1182 23.34 -0.81 -13.83
N ARG A 1183 24.47 -0.12 -14.04
CA ARG A 1183 25.80 -0.36 -13.46
C ARG A 1183 26.46 0.91 -12.91
N PRO A 1184 25.76 1.79 -12.16
CA PRO A 1184 26.38 2.95 -11.53
C PRO A 1184 27.39 2.51 -10.45
N ILE A 1185 28.43 3.30 -10.21
CA ILE A 1185 29.44 3.06 -9.16
C ILE A 1185 28.84 3.39 -7.79
N ARG A 1186 29.00 2.51 -6.79
CA ARG A 1186 28.37 2.67 -5.45
C ARG A 1186 29.30 2.52 -4.25
N ARG A 1187 30.37 1.73 -4.34
CA ARG A 1187 31.34 1.54 -3.24
C ARG A 1187 32.77 1.72 -3.74
N GLY A 1188 33.65 2.26 -2.90
CA GLY A 1188 35.04 2.59 -3.24
C GLY A 1188 35.37 4.06 -2.96
N ASP A 1189 36.41 4.58 -3.61
CA ASP A 1189 36.62 6.04 -3.75
C ASP A 1189 35.30 6.68 -4.19
N SER A 1190 34.84 7.76 -3.53
CA SER A 1190 33.60 8.43 -3.92
C SER A 1190 33.68 8.83 -5.40
N PRO A 1191 32.80 8.30 -6.28
CA PRO A 1191 32.94 8.52 -7.70
C PRO A 1191 32.69 9.98 -8.03
N LEU A 1192 33.49 10.50 -8.95
CA LEU A 1192 33.18 11.75 -9.62
C LEU A 1192 32.06 11.49 -10.63
N VAL A 1193 30.87 12.01 -10.34
CA VAL A 1193 29.70 11.88 -11.22
C VAL A 1193 29.55 13.13 -12.08
N LEU A 1194 29.63 12.97 -13.40
CA LEU A 1194 29.47 14.08 -14.36
C LEU A 1194 28.05 14.13 -14.95
N VAL A 1195 27.44 12.97 -15.14
CA VAL A 1195 26.07 12.83 -15.67
C VAL A 1195 25.34 11.80 -14.83
N LYS A 1196 24.10 12.10 -14.46
CA LYS A 1196 23.24 11.25 -13.62
C LYS A 1196 21.85 11.07 -14.24
N THR A 1197 21.07 10.12 -13.77
CA THR A 1197 19.64 10.05 -14.09
C THR A 1197 18.89 11.21 -13.45
N LEU A 1198 17.88 11.74 -14.15
CA LEU A 1198 17.10 12.88 -13.66
C LEU A 1198 16.18 12.51 -12.47
N LEU A 1199 15.74 11.26 -12.39
CA LEU A 1199 14.75 10.81 -11.41
C LEU A 1199 15.37 10.18 -10.17
N ASP A 1200 16.33 9.27 -10.37
CA ASP A 1200 16.91 8.45 -9.31
C ASP A 1200 18.31 8.92 -8.91
N GLU A 1201 18.83 9.95 -9.60
CA GLU A 1201 20.14 10.57 -9.34
C GLU A 1201 21.34 9.61 -9.47
N ASP A 1202 21.14 8.49 -10.18
CA ASP A 1202 22.16 7.46 -10.36
C ASP A 1202 23.18 7.85 -11.43
N GLY A 1203 24.46 7.58 -11.16
CA GLY A 1203 25.55 7.99 -12.03
C GLY A 1203 25.58 7.23 -13.36
N TYR A 1204 25.49 7.98 -14.46
CA TYR A 1204 25.61 7.45 -15.82
C TYR A 1204 27.03 7.61 -16.37
N LEU A 1205 27.64 8.78 -16.22
CA LEU A 1205 29.04 9.04 -16.57
C LEU A 1205 29.82 9.33 -15.29
N GLU A 1206 30.67 8.38 -14.91
CA GLU A 1206 31.35 8.37 -13.62
C GLU A 1206 32.84 8.08 -13.75
N ALA A 1207 33.60 8.52 -12.75
CA ALA A 1207 35.02 8.21 -12.65
C ALA A 1207 35.49 7.95 -11.22
N VAL A 1208 36.49 7.10 -11.05
CA VAL A 1208 37.19 6.86 -9.78
C VAL A 1208 38.71 6.93 -9.97
N ARG A 1209 39.47 7.07 -8.88
CA ARG A 1209 40.92 7.29 -8.94
C ARG A 1209 41.76 6.03 -8.71
N CYS A 1210 41.13 4.95 -8.25
CA CYS A 1210 41.82 3.70 -7.93
C CYS A 1210 43.01 3.94 -6.97
N GLU A 1211 42.81 4.80 -5.96
CA GLU A 1211 43.82 5.22 -4.96
C GLU A 1211 45.03 6.04 -5.47
N GLY A 1212 45.06 6.48 -6.73
CA GLY A 1212 46.17 7.30 -7.23
C GLY A 1212 45.76 8.62 -7.86
N THR A 1213 46.59 9.16 -8.75
CA THR A 1213 46.38 10.50 -9.30
C THR A 1213 45.51 10.52 -10.55
N GLY A 1214 45.49 9.44 -11.34
CA GLY A 1214 44.75 9.34 -12.62
C GLY A 1214 43.25 9.10 -12.46
N PHE A 1215 42.62 8.64 -13.55
CA PHE A 1215 41.19 8.34 -13.55
C PHE A 1215 40.88 7.04 -14.29
N PHE A 1216 39.93 6.29 -13.75
CA PHE A 1216 39.19 5.24 -14.43
C PHE A 1216 37.77 5.76 -14.71
N PHE A 1217 37.36 5.81 -15.97
CA PHE A 1217 36.02 6.25 -16.41
C PHE A 1217 35.14 5.07 -16.83
N HIS A 1218 33.85 5.22 -16.56
CA HIS A 1218 32.82 4.21 -16.82
C HIS A 1218 31.49 4.84 -17.25
N LEU A 1219 30.77 4.12 -18.14
CA LEU A 1219 29.36 4.40 -18.46
C LEU A 1219 28.46 3.37 -17.80
N GLY A 1220 27.60 3.82 -16.89
CA GLY A 1220 26.72 2.98 -16.07
C GLY A 1220 25.70 2.14 -16.84
N GLY A 1221 25.58 2.25 -18.16
CA GLY A 1221 24.57 1.54 -18.96
C GLY A 1221 25.05 0.27 -19.64
N PHE A 1222 24.15 -0.68 -19.90
CA PHE A 1222 24.36 -1.70 -20.94
C PHE A 1222 24.10 -1.11 -22.32
N ALA A 1223 25.02 -1.34 -23.27
CA ALA A 1223 24.92 -0.86 -24.65
C ALA A 1223 24.56 0.65 -24.73
N PRO A 1224 25.39 1.53 -24.13
CA PRO A 1224 25.09 2.97 -24.08
C PRO A 1224 24.93 3.56 -25.49
N PRO A 1225 24.03 4.53 -25.69
CA PRO A 1225 23.83 5.16 -26.99
C PRO A 1225 25.14 5.71 -27.56
N TRP A 1226 25.43 5.44 -28.83
CA TRP A 1226 26.72 5.77 -29.44
C TRP A 1226 27.08 7.25 -29.32
N ALA A 1227 26.14 8.14 -29.67
CA ALA A 1227 26.37 9.58 -29.66
C ALA A 1227 26.73 10.08 -28.26
N SER A 1228 26.10 9.53 -27.22
CA SER A 1228 26.46 9.83 -25.83
C SER A 1228 27.85 9.28 -25.50
N THR A 1229 28.11 8.02 -25.84
CA THR A 1229 29.37 7.31 -25.55
C THR A 1229 30.59 8.03 -26.11
N ILE A 1230 30.62 8.31 -27.41
CA ILE A 1230 31.80 8.90 -28.05
C ILE A 1230 32.06 10.34 -27.57
N ASN A 1231 31.00 11.11 -27.30
CA ASN A 1231 31.12 12.46 -26.77
C ASN A 1231 31.54 12.47 -25.30
N SER A 1232 31.10 11.50 -24.48
CA SER A 1232 31.56 11.35 -23.09
C SER A 1232 33.06 11.02 -23.02
N VAL A 1233 33.54 10.11 -23.88
CA VAL A 1233 34.97 9.77 -23.96
C VAL A 1233 35.79 10.98 -24.43
N GLY A 1234 35.39 11.60 -25.54
CA GLY A 1234 36.09 12.75 -26.11
C GLY A 1234 36.17 13.94 -25.14
N ALA A 1235 35.03 14.34 -24.57
CA ALA A 1235 34.95 15.50 -23.68
C ALA A 1235 35.80 15.34 -22.41
N THR A 1236 35.75 14.17 -21.76
CA THR A 1236 36.47 13.94 -20.50
C THR A 1236 37.98 13.87 -20.68
N ILE A 1237 38.46 13.19 -21.72
CA ILE A 1237 39.90 13.11 -22.04
C ILE A 1237 40.43 14.49 -22.45
N GLU A 1238 39.71 15.20 -23.32
CA GLU A 1238 40.10 16.54 -23.78
C GLU A 1238 40.13 17.55 -22.62
N TYR A 1239 39.13 17.52 -21.74
CA TYR A 1239 39.09 18.37 -20.55
C TYR A 1239 40.30 18.14 -19.64
N LEU A 1240 40.59 16.87 -19.31
CA LEU A 1240 41.70 16.49 -18.43
C LEU A 1240 43.07 16.81 -19.02
N TYR A 1241 43.19 16.85 -20.35
CA TYR A 1241 44.43 17.22 -21.01
C TYR A 1241 44.66 18.74 -21.00
N LEU A 1242 43.61 19.53 -21.23
CA LEU A 1242 43.68 20.99 -21.36
C LEU A 1242 43.62 21.75 -20.03
N ASN A 1243 43.11 21.13 -18.96
CA ASN A 1243 42.89 21.77 -17.66
C ASN A 1243 43.76 21.15 -16.55
N PRO A 1244 44.09 21.91 -15.49
CA PRO A 1244 44.65 21.34 -14.27
C PRO A 1244 43.74 20.24 -13.73
N TRP A 1245 44.35 19.21 -13.14
CA TRP A 1245 43.57 18.10 -12.60
C TRP A 1245 42.77 18.56 -11.39
N PRO A 1246 41.46 18.29 -11.33
CA PRO A 1246 40.61 18.76 -10.26
C PRO A 1246 40.92 18.02 -8.96
N ASP A 1247 40.83 18.74 -7.83
CA ASP A 1247 41.03 18.19 -6.50
C ASP A 1247 40.10 16.99 -6.23
N PRO A 1248 40.50 16.02 -5.39
CA PRO A 1248 39.61 14.94 -4.99
C PRO A 1248 38.40 15.55 -4.28
N MET A 1249 37.19 15.14 -4.67
CA MET A 1249 35.99 15.49 -3.91
C MET A 1249 36.14 14.92 -2.50
N ALA A 1250 35.96 15.74 -1.46
CA ALA A 1250 36.11 15.32 -0.08
C ALA A 1250 35.06 14.25 0.28
N GLY A 1251 35.47 12.98 0.22
CA GLY A 1251 34.70 11.78 0.55
C GLY A 1251 35.52 10.83 1.43
N SER A 1252 34.85 10.19 2.38
CA SER A 1252 35.36 9.34 3.47
C SER A 1252 36.49 8.37 3.08
N GLY A 1253 37.67 8.54 3.67
CA GLY A 1253 38.79 7.62 3.52
C GLY A 1253 38.81 6.47 4.56
N PRO A 1254 39.50 5.35 4.29
CA PRO A 1254 39.70 4.23 5.22
C PRO A 1254 40.89 4.44 6.19
N GLU A 1255 40.80 3.89 7.42
CA GLU A 1255 41.90 3.89 8.40
C GLU A 1255 43.08 2.97 8.00
N PRO A 1256 44.33 3.28 8.41
CA PRO A 1256 45.53 2.52 8.03
C PRO A 1256 45.78 1.30 8.93
N MET A 1257 46.10 0.15 8.32
CA MET A 1257 46.71 -0.99 9.02
C MET A 1257 48.13 -0.64 9.48
N GLY A 1258 48.31 -0.50 10.80
CA GLY A 1258 49.61 -0.42 11.45
C GLY A 1258 50.41 -1.73 11.34
N ARG A 1259 51.70 -1.58 11.04
CA ARG A 1259 52.73 -2.62 10.94
C ARG A 1259 52.86 -3.49 12.20
N ALA A 1260 53.25 -4.74 11.95
CA ALA A 1260 53.56 -5.78 12.92
C ALA A 1260 54.66 -5.42 13.96
N GLY A 1261 54.49 -6.00 15.16
CA GLY A 1261 55.60 -6.63 15.89
C GLY A 1261 56.18 -5.87 17.10
N LYS A 1262 55.68 -6.17 18.31
CA LYS A 1262 56.53 -6.57 19.45
C LYS A 1262 55.69 -7.32 20.49
N ALA A 1263 56.25 -8.44 20.94
CA ALA A 1263 55.68 -9.41 21.88
C ALA A 1263 55.21 -8.80 23.21
N THR A 1264 54.31 -9.48 23.94
CA THR A 1264 54.63 -10.19 25.21
C THR A 1264 53.35 -10.77 25.87
N LYS A 1265 53.41 -12.08 26.17
CA LYS A 1265 52.74 -12.88 27.22
C LYS A 1265 51.21 -12.99 27.32
N ILE A 1266 50.77 -14.18 26.92
CA ILE A 1266 49.88 -15.11 27.63
C ILE A 1266 49.82 -14.84 29.15
N TRP A 1267 48.62 -14.70 29.72
CA TRP A 1267 48.19 -15.43 30.92
C TRP A 1267 46.69 -15.74 30.85
N ARG A 1268 46.41 -17.01 31.13
CA ARG A 1268 45.09 -17.61 31.39
C ARG A 1268 44.39 -16.88 32.54
N LEU A 1269 43.06 -16.91 32.54
CA LEU A 1269 42.26 -17.50 33.62
C LEU A 1269 40.85 -17.78 33.07
N ALA A 1270 40.50 -19.07 33.09
CA ALA A 1270 39.12 -19.53 33.26
C ALA A 1270 38.90 -19.72 34.79
N PRO A 1271 37.67 -19.86 35.30
CA PRO A 1271 36.38 -19.98 34.62
C PRO A 1271 35.49 -18.73 34.70
#